data_AF-A0AAN7TTG0-F1
#
_entry.id   AF-A0AAN7TTG0-F1
#
_cell.length_a   1.000
_cell.length_b   1.000
_cell.length_c   1.000
_cell.angle_alpha   90.00
_cell.angle_beta   90.00
_cell.angle_gamma   90.00
#
_symmetry.space_group_name_H-M   'P 1'
#
loop_
_entity.id
_entity.type
_entity.pdbx_description
1 polymer ?
#
loop_
_entity_poly.entity_id
_entity_poly.type
_entity_poly.pdbx_seq_one_letter_code
_entity_poly.pdbx_strand_id
1 'polypeptide(L)'
;MLPLNPFLRAFFRSALPSQCLPINHHVILVPTTDVLLNAKDRETNAAYSELAATEEFLASHVLRVPGGAPPAGNGAREGGNVRENKSKAKQYTTINGRTVVLKDAFVYSNKGFKQLNQAQLLQDALYYPDTPDGQQWLVYYISRPLIGVYQPTPVLPAVISDEPSKERRKLLAEASESTTTTTIHPPPVPKKKEVKNFGDLLNQFPMIARQMSGGLERIIREFVAANDKPVQTPRSRSSSVSSQQSTPSMSSSVSSLKSSLSGTSTFPPTQLELELEEETMRTSLETAVTAAIDLFQQVDKQQLSLLGANTELTGSVVERMVERYLVEQVHDQTLFPKICASRKADDSDLDHKIRKMSDVDIAQVGIPIEDGMKGKRELAARLSKGEDVFKKMGVASSPQEMLELLLATQKVVSEQPSTTGDAAQLSSVLTINADVLVSMLLVVIIRSGVRHLHSRLLCMRYFIFTEEVDSGEQGYAVATFEAVLAHLTNASSALRKASKRNRLLWQAARSGDVQTLEAILQPSLSTVNEVNDTFEDQAAEETSDDSTLNAEAFESKDHGTNDENHRPDLGAVNSSLDHVFPFQRPPTPPPEQFSVKVKKRVSLASLPRSQSASSGHSSQSHSRKQSVDSIFSNGPSGDLSSDTLAQTQDAGGSSVVMMAIEHGQQSALQFLLSLPAHFRVNLVLDDVNNAGTTLLSAAVQAGDRPVTEVLIDFLESNASTHQIQAYLERQDVQGRCMAHYLFNQPHLIQRFGKKLPWRLKDKHGQTPLFALCRSYDHRQYHSMVDTAMSLAMATQGDGQPLHLDDHVDAKGNTLLHIVVDPKVTIKLLRHCDADVNATNDKRFTPLMVGSKYGRIDLVRALFGDPRVDLTLKDVRGLSAVELAKDDDVRNRIDDLVLLSTPAGKDGRSTTVVRSFFVEDATVRFVLKSGAQNPNGSITVTTCRRSVADFENLANWLSTECPASWLPSHFNLPSPFLLPSKPSRATLRDTQIRLDNFFRSLLTHGTFATHEMVWEFFLVPELDADMLTERSKRKAEARVDNLKDDYEPVLTSETHEVENFVAYAKDQIRGITQATKKVNRAVNRRRMLDNDFFDAQTLAVHRVSTLLFLPQSHITAFDRYAKLFLPTKSSPWAALYYTFHSTASTSSAIQVALNRPAYLIGSMAAAQRSIDRSMDTLSRSSTSGLFANLFEDSKKGREEVEWGKAAKARRELESLGAELRYTQQTAADELAVWQDEHVRAGREALRVFARGVAVKERVRLEGMRRALREIKKVQG
;
A
#
# COMPACT_ATOMS: atom_id res chain seq x y z
N MET A 1 29.00 33.38 -4.89
CA MET A 1 27.63 32.89 -5.18
C MET A 1 26.71 33.38 -4.08
N LEU A 2 25.43 33.64 -4.39
CA LEU A 2 24.40 34.01 -3.42
C LEU A 2 23.43 32.82 -3.25
N PRO A 3 22.74 32.69 -2.10
CA PRO A 3 21.69 31.69 -1.94
C PRO A 3 20.60 31.85 -3.00
N LEU A 4 20.06 30.74 -3.49
CA LEU A 4 18.96 30.75 -4.46
C LEU A 4 17.67 31.27 -3.82
N ASN A 5 17.43 30.88 -2.57
CA ASN A 5 16.26 31.29 -1.80
C ASN A 5 16.28 32.82 -1.53
N PRO A 6 15.30 33.60 -2.04
CA PRO A 6 15.32 35.06 -1.92
C PRO A 6 15.36 35.58 -0.48
N PHE A 7 14.66 34.90 0.44
CA PHE A 7 14.60 35.26 1.85
C PHE A 7 15.96 35.10 2.53
N LEU A 8 16.61 33.92 2.41
CA LEU A 8 17.94 33.69 2.99
C LEU A 8 18.98 34.67 2.42
N ARG A 9 18.89 34.95 1.11
CA ARG A 9 19.75 35.93 0.43
C ARG A 9 19.58 37.35 0.96
N ALA A 10 18.37 37.75 1.33
CA ALA A 10 18.08 39.09 1.88
C ALA A 10 18.38 39.18 3.38
N PHE A 11 18.02 38.17 4.17
CA PHE A 11 18.24 38.14 5.61
C PHE A 11 19.73 38.29 5.97
N PHE A 12 20.61 37.51 5.33
CA PHE A 12 22.05 37.59 5.57
C PHE A 12 22.75 38.76 4.87
N ARG A 13 21.98 39.75 4.40
CA ARG A 13 22.44 41.04 3.87
C ARG A 13 21.87 42.26 4.62
N SER A 14 20.87 42.07 5.49
CA SER A 14 20.29 43.17 6.28
C SER A 14 21.01 43.33 7.63
N ALA A 15 20.57 44.30 8.44
CA ALA A 15 21.07 44.50 9.81
C ALA A 15 20.42 43.57 10.86
N LEU A 16 19.43 42.76 10.46
CA LEU A 16 18.70 41.87 11.38
C LEU A 16 19.57 40.77 12.02
N PRO A 17 20.54 40.11 11.34
CA PRO A 17 21.38 39.08 11.97
C PRO A 17 22.15 39.58 13.20
N SER A 18 22.60 40.84 13.19
CA SER A 18 23.25 41.50 14.35
C SER A 18 22.30 41.79 15.52
N GLN A 19 20.99 41.85 15.29
CA GLN A 19 19.98 41.99 16.35
C GLN A 19 19.66 40.64 17.02
N CYS A 20 19.91 39.52 16.35
CA CYS A 20 19.61 38.16 16.82
C CYS A 20 20.65 37.57 17.79
N LEU A 21 21.25 38.36 18.67
CA LEU A 21 22.27 37.90 19.61
C LEU A 21 21.66 37.55 20.99
N PRO A 22 21.97 36.37 21.58
CA PRO A 22 22.70 35.24 21.01
C PRO A 22 21.86 34.44 19.99
N ILE A 23 22.51 33.87 18.98
CA ILE A 23 21.83 33.14 17.88
C ILE A 23 21.07 31.91 18.38
N ASN A 24 21.58 31.24 19.42
CA ASN A 24 20.92 30.08 20.05
C ASN A 24 19.53 30.39 20.63
N HIS A 25 19.13 31.66 20.72
CA HIS A 25 17.78 32.11 21.11
C HIS A 25 16.88 32.48 19.93
N HIS A 26 17.24 32.16 18.69
CA HIS A 26 16.52 32.59 17.48
C HIS A 26 16.31 31.43 16.49
N VAL A 27 15.13 31.41 15.86
CA VAL A 27 14.76 30.40 14.85
C VAL A 27 14.22 31.09 13.61
N ILE A 28 14.73 30.74 12.44
CA ILE A 28 14.31 31.32 11.16
C ILE A 28 13.25 30.41 10.51
N LEU A 29 12.09 30.98 10.17
CA LEU A 29 11.03 30.32 9.42
C LEU A 29 11.09 30.74 7.94
N VAL A 30 11.63 29.88 7.08
CA VAL A 30 11.94 30.22 5.69
C VAL A 30 10.88 29.66 4.73
N PRO A 31 10.10 30.48 4.02
CA PRO A 31 9.24 29.97 2.94
C PRO A 31 10.09 29.27 1.87
N THR A 32 9.60 28.16 1.33
CA THR A 32 10.34 27.36 0.34
C THR A 32 10.70 28.18 -0.90
N THR A 33 11.83 27.83 -1.53
CA THR A 33 12.37 28.54 -2.69
C THR A 33 11.35 28.63 -3.84
N ASP A 34 10.62 27.54 -4.07
CA ASP A 34 9.46 27.47 -4.97
C ASP A 34 8.37 28.51 -4.64
N VAL A 35 7.88 28.51 -3.39
CA VAL A 35 6.83 29.43 -2.90
C VAL A 35 7.24 30.90 -3.00
N LEU A 36 8.52 31.23 -2.90
CA LEU A 36 8.99 32.61 -3.06
C LEU A 36 9.14 33.05 -4.52
N LEU A 37 9.40 32.11 -5.46
CA LEU A 37 9.63 32.43 -6.88
C LEU A 37 8.38 32.26 -7.75
N ASN A 38 7.46 31.37 -7.36
CA ASN A 38 6.29 30.97 -8.15
C ASN A 38 4.96 31.45 -7.52
N ALA A 39 4.97 32.48 -6.67
CA ALA A 39 3.77 33.06 -6.07
C ALA A 39 3.90 34.57 -5.83
N LYS A 40 2.73 35.20 -5.67
CA LYS A 40 2.55 36.63 -5.36
C LYS A 40 1.53 36.82 -4.24
N ASP A 41 1.56 37.98 -3.61
CA ASP A 41 0.50 38.39 -2.69
C ASP A 41 -0.73 38.86 -3.48
N ARG A 42 -1.93 38.38 -3.13
CA ARG A 42 -3.19 38.75 -3.80
C ARG A 42 -3.57 40.22 -3.58
N GLU A 43 -3.16 40.85 -2.49
CA GLU A 43 -3.58 42.23 -2.15
C GLU A 43 -2.68 43.28 -2.80
N THR A 44 -1.35 43.15 -2.65
CA THR A 44 -0.38 44.07 -3.29
C THR A 44 -0.05 43.72 -4.74
N ASN A 45 -0.42 42.51 -5.20
CA ASN A 45 -0.05 41.94 -6.50
C ASN A 45 1.48 41.77 -6.72
N ALA A 46 2.30 42.03 -5.69
CA ALA A 46 3.77 41.97 -5.73
C ALA A 46 4.28 40.53 -5.59
N ALA A 47 5.43 40.22 -6.21
CA ALA A 47 6.02 38.89 -6.15
C ALA A 47 6.62 38.61 -4.76
N TYR A 48 6.48 37.38 -4.25
CA TYR A 48 7.04 37.06 -2.92
C TYR A 48 8.57 37.13 -2.88
N SER A 49 9.24 37.01 -4.03
CA SER A 49 10.69 37.24 -4.18
C SER A 49 11.12 38.68 -3.91
N GLU A 50 10.21 39.64 -4.10
CA GLU A 50 10.42 41.07 -3.85
C GLU A 50 10.02 41.42 -2.41
N LEU A 51 8.84 40.95 -1.96
CA LEU A 51 8.39 41.11 -0.58
C LEU A 51 9.40 40.53 0.43
N ALA A 52 10.03 39.41 0.10
CA ALA A 52 11.09 38.79 0.92
C ALA A 52 12.38 39.61 1.05
N ALA A 53 12.54 40.71 0.30
CA ALA A 53 13.63 41.67 0.50
C ALA A 53 13.29 42.77 1.53
N THR A 54 12.03 42.91 1.92
CA THR A 54 11.60 43.97 2.86
C THR A 54 11.90 43.59 4.32
N GLU A 55 12.32 44.56 5.13
CA GLU A 55 12.65 44.33 6.54
C GLU A 55 11.42 43.87 7.36
N GLU A 56 10.22 44.38 7.06
CA GLU A 56 8.98 43.91 7.69
C GLU A 56 8.76 42.41 7.46
N PHE A 57 8.97 41.92 6.23
CA PHE A 57 8.82 40.51 5.89
C PHE A 57 9.89 39.67 6.57
N LEU A 58 11.15 40.09 6.49
CA LEU A 58 12.27 39.39 7.12
C LEU A 58 12.08 39.24 8.65
N ALA A 59 11.76 40.33 9.33
CA ALA A 59 11.61 40.36 10.78
C ALA A 59 10.42 39.51 11.28
N SER A 60 9.32 39.46 10.54
CA SER A 60 8.15 38.65 10.91
C SER A 60 8.32 37.13 10.72
N HIS A 61 9.42 36.70 10.13
CA HIS A 61 9.77 35.29 9.94
C HIS A 61 10.91 34.80 10.86
N VAL A 62 11.43 35.66 11.76
CA VAL A 62 12.41 35.26 12.78
C VAL A 62 11.72 35.23 14.14
N LEU A 63 11.67 34.05 14.76
CA LEU A 63 11.14 33.84 16.11
C LEU A 63 12.23 34.05 17.16
N ARG A 64 11.85 34.66 18.29
CA ARG A 64 12.66 34.76 19.51
C ARG A 64 12.24 33.67 20.50
N VAL A 65 13.20 32.86 20.91
CA VAL A 65 13.04 31.68 21.77
C VAL A 65 14.15 31.66 22.84
N PRO A 66 14.04 32.46 23.91
CA PRO A 66 15.09 32.54 24.93
C PRO A 66 15.24 31.21 25.69
N GLY A 67 16.48 30.77 25.92
CA GLY A 67 16.82 29.62 26.77
C GLY A 67 16.40 28.22 26.30
N GLY A 68 15.68 28.08 25.19
CA GLY A 68 15.18 26.77 24.71
C GLY A 68 14.01 26.20 25.52
N ALA A 69 13.70 26.77 26.68
CA ALA A 69 12.42 26.57 27.36
C ALA A 69 11.29 27.27 26.56
N PRO A 70 10.06 26.73 26.54
CA PRO A 70 8.92 27.48 26.03
C PRO A 70 8.68 28.72 26.92
N PRO A 71 8.27 29.87 26.37
CA PRO A 71 7.92 31.02 27.18
C PRO A 71 6.77 30.65 28.13
N ALA A 72 7.04 30.74 29.44
CA ALA A 72 6.08 30.37 30.47
C ALA A 72 4.90 31.35 30.45
N GLY A 73 3.72 30.89 30.03
CA GLY A 73 2.48 31.59 30.34
C GLY A 73 2.25 31.58 31.84
N ASN A 74 1.91 32.73 32.42
CA ASN A 74 1.69 32.91 33.85
C ASN A 74 0.72 31.84 34.41
N GLY A 75 1.24 30.87 35.18
CA GLY A 75 0.45 29.82 35.82
C GLY A 75 1.04 28.39 35.75
N ALA A 76 2.02 28.12 34.89
CA ALA A 76 2.64 26.79 34.82
C ALA A 76 3.60 26.54 36.00
N ARG A 77 3.17 25.76 36.99
CA ARG A 77 4.07 25.17 38.01
C ARG A 77 5.02 24.17 37.36
N GLU A 78 6.23 24.08 37.89
CA GLU A 78 7.22 23.05 37.52
C GLU A 78 6.69 21.65 37.84
N GLY A 79 7.04 20.65 37.02
CA GLY A 79 6.58 19.25 37.17
C GLY A 79 5.40 18.83 36.28
N GLY A 80 4.83 19.70 35.46
CA GLY A 80 3.72 19.35 34.54
C GLY A 80 4.13 18.39 33.41
N ASN A 81 3.47 17.22 33.32
CA ASN A 81 3.76 16.14 32.37
C ASN A 81 3.96 16.60 30.91
N VAL A 82 5.19 16.46 30.40
CA VAL A 82 5.63 16.94 29.08
C VAL A 82 4.80 16.36 27.93
N ARG A 83 4.26 15.15 28.10
CA ARG A 83 3.38 14.46 27.13
C ARG A 83 2.15 15.28 26.73
N GLU A 84 1.54 16.04 27.66
CA GLU A 84 0.41 16.92 27.33
C GLU A 84 0.84 18.23 26.62
N ASN A 85 2.10 18.64 26.81
CA ASN A 85 2.59 19.95 26.38
C ASN A 85 3.18 19.94 24.96
N LYS A 86 2.96 18.87 24.17
CA LYS A 86 3.29 18.78 22.74
C LYS A 86 2.17 19.25 21.81
N SER A 87 0.90 18.97 22.15
CA SER A 87 -0.28 19.33 21.35
C SER A 87 -0.97 20.62 21.80
N LYS A 88 -0.68 21.12 23.00
CA LYS A 88 -1.09 22.45 23.46
C LYS A 88 -0.36 23.52 22.64
N ALA A 89 -1.12 24.47 22.08
CA ALA A 89 -0.59 25.54 21.25
C ALA A 89 0.32 26.48 22.07
N LYS A 90 1.46 26.86 21.51
CA LYS A 90 2.48 27.71 22.16
C LYS A 90 2.67 29.01 21.40
N GLN A 91 2.71 30.11 22.15
CA GLN A 91 2.85 31.46 21.62
C GLN A 91 4.31 31.89 21.64
N TYR A 92 4.79 32.47 20.53
CA TYR A 92 6.14 33.00 20.34
C TYR A 92 6.06 34.43 19.81
N THR A 93 7.12 35.22 20.06
CA THR A 93 7.26 36.56 19.51
C THR A 93 8.26 36.57 18.35
N THR A 94 7.99 37.38 17.33
CA THR A 94 8.95 37.68 16.26
C THR A 94 9.92 38.78 16.70
N ILE A 95 11.01 39.00 15.95
CA ILE A 95 11.95 40.09 16.27
C ILE A 95 11.31 41.49 16.14
N ASN A 96 10.30 41.65 15.26
CA ASN A 96 9.45 42.86 15.21
C ASN A 96 8.22 42.81 16.13
N GLY A 97 8.25 42.03 17.21
CA GLY A 97 7.25 42.06 18.29
C GLY A 97 5.86 41.49 17.92
N ARG A 98 5.68 40.94 16.72
CA ARG A 98 4.43 40.26 16.33
C ARG A 98 4.33 38.90 17.01
N THR A 99 3.11 38.41 17.11
CA THR A 99 2.80 37.13 17.75
C THR A 99 2.59 36.03 16.71
N VAL A 100 3.24 34.89 16.92
CA VAL A 100 3.06 33.65 16.15
C VAL A 100 2.68 32.54 17.11
N VAL A 101 1.73 31.69 16.73
CA VAL A 101 1.30 30.52 17.51
C VAL A 101 1.72 29.25 16.76
N LEU A 102 2.43 28.35 17.43
CA LEU A 102 2.71 27.01 16.91
C LEU A 102 1.84 25.97 17.61
N LYS A 103 1.27 25.08 16.82
CA LYS A 103 0.55 23.89 17.30
C LYS A 103 0.89 22.72 16.40
N ASP A 104 1.28 21.59 17.00
CA ASP A 104 1.71 20.39 16.28
C ASP A 104 2.78 20.73 15.22
N ALA A 105 2.51 20.47 13.93
CA ALA A 105 3.39 20.81 12.80
C ALA A 105 3.01 22.13 12.08
N PHE A 106 2.12 22.95 12.63
CA PHE A 106 1.60 24.17 12.01
C PHE A 106 1.99 25.45 12.75
N VAL A 107 2.11 26.52 11.97
CA VAL A 107 2.48 27.88 12.36
C VAL A 107 1.33 28.80 11.95
N TYR A 108 0.81 29.58 12.89
CA TYR A 108 -0.29 30.52 12.69
C TYR A 108 0.19 31.94 13.04
N SER A 109 -0.01 32.91 12.15
CA SER A 109 0.17 34.32 12.54
C SER A 109 -0.97 34.76 13.46
N ASN A 110 -0.69 35.71 14.34
CA ASN A 110 -1.62 36.20 15.37
C ASN A 110 -1.41 37.72 15.56
N LYS A 111 -1.61 38.26 16.79
CA LYS A 111 -1.52 39.69 17.12
C LYS A 111 -0.32 40.39 16.46
N GLY A 112 -0.59 41.51 15.80
CA GLY A 112 0.40 42.35 15.11
C GLY A 112 0.59 42.06 13.63
N PHE A 113 0.11 40.93 13.10
CA PHE A 113 -0.01 40.71 11.66
C PHE A 113 -1.31 41.34 11.13
N LYS A 114 -1.31 41.81 9.87
CA LYS A 114 -2.52 42.35 9.20
C LYS A 114 -3.58 41.26 8.93
N GLN A 115 -3.15 39.99 8.84
CA GLN A 115 -3.98 38.83 8.51
C GLN A 115 -3.54 37.60 9.31
N LEU A 116 -4.47 36.66 9.48
CA LEU A 116 -4.25 35.38 10.15
C LEU A 116 -3.97 34.29 9.11
N ASN A 117 -2.69 34.09 8.82
CA ASN A 117 -2.16 33.10 7.89
C ASN A 117 -1.77 31.80 8.61
N GLN A 118 -1.84 30.67 7.91
CA GLN A 118 -1.33 29.39 8.38
C GLN A 118 -0.28 28.81 7.41
N ALA A 119 0.78 28.24 7.97
CA ALA A 119 1.85 27.55 7.25
C ALA A 119 2.26 26.27 7.98
N GLN A 120 2.70 25.25 7.25
CA GLN A 120 3.17 23.99 7.83
C GLN A 120 4.70 23.99 7.94
N LEU A 121 5.25 23.55 9.07
CA LEU A 121 6.67 23.26 9.21
C LEU A 121 7.01 22.02 8.37
N LEU A 122 7.85 22.17 7.35
CA LEU A 122 8.25 21.08 6.44
C LEU A 122 9.48 20.33 6.95
N GLN A 123 10.68 20.86 6.70
CA GLN A 123 11.95 20.24 7.07
C GLN A 123 12.86 21.21 7.84
N ASP A 124 13.77 20.66 8.65
CA ASP A 124 14.73 21.40 9.44
C ASP A 124 16.17 21.25 8.91
N ALA A 125 16.90 22.37 8.91
CA ALA A 125 18.24 22.49 8.37
C ALA A 125 19.13 23.39 9.24
N LEU A 126 20.43 23.13 9.19
CA LEU A 126 21.46 23.98 9.77
C LEU A 126 22.12 24.76 8.63
N TYR A 127 21.94 26.07 8.66
CA TYR A 127 22.42 26.99 7.63
C TYR A 127 23.69 27.70 8.13
N TYR A 128 24.65 27.87 7.22
CA TYR A 128 25.91 28.57 7.50
C TYR A 128 26.07 29.72 6.49
N PRO A 129 26.02 30.99 6.94
CA PRO A 129 26.21 32.14 6.06
C PRO A 129 27.68 32.25 5.63
N ASP A 130 27.90 32.85 4.46
CA ASP A 130 29.24 33.08 3.91
C ASP A 130 29.90 34.34 4.52
N THR A 131 29.91 34.44 5.85
CA THR A 131 30.58 35.47 6.65
C THR A 131 31.90 34.92 7.22
N PRO A 132 32.86 35.77 7.65
CA PRO A 132 34.10 35.30 8.29
C PRO A 132 33.83 34.47 9.55
N ASP A 133 32.86 34.84 10.37
CA ASP A 133 32.51 34.13 11.61
C ASP A 133 31.66 32.87 11.36
N GLY A 134 30.93 32.82 10.24
CA GLY A 134 30.28 31.61 9.72
C GLY A 134 29.31 30.91 10.68
N GLN A 135 28.74 31.63 11.65
CA GLN A 135 27.98 31.06 12.77
C GLN A 135 26.73 30.30 12.29
N GLN A 136 26.36 29.25 13.03
CA GLN A 136 25.34 28.27 12.65
C GLN A 136 23.93 28.75 12.99
N TRP A 137 23.00 28.71 12.02
CA TRP A 137 21.59 29.09 12.22
C TRP A 137 20.65 27.91 12.04
N LEU A 138 19.62 27.83 12.90
CA LEU A 138 18.55 26.86 12.77
C LEU A 138 17.43 27.41 11.87
N VAL A 139 17.22 26.75 10.74
CA VAL A 139 16.20 27.06 9.74
C VAL A 139 15.14 25.97 9.74
N TYR A 140 13.88 26.36 9.86
CA TYR A 140 12.74 25.52 9.49
C TYR A 140 12.12 26.05 8.21
N TYR A 141 11.98 25.19 7.20
CA TYR A 141 11.26 25.55 5.99
C TYR A 141 9.75 25.50 6.23
N ILE A 142 9.01 26.51 5.77
CA ILE A 142 7.55 26.59 5.91
C ILE A 142 6.85 26.55 4.54
N SER A 143 5.65 25.95 4.50
CA SER A 143 4.92 25.72 3.25
C SER A 143 4.27 26.95 2.62
N ARG A 144 4.11 28.05 3.37
CA ARG A 144 3.55 29.33 2.92
C ARG A 144 4.17 30.49 3.71
N PRO A 145 4.23 31.72 3.16
CA PRO A 145 4.68 32.89 3.91
C PRO A 145 3.67 33.29 4.99
N LEU A 146 4.14 33.97 6.04
CA LEU A 146 3.30 34.46 7.14
C LEU A 146 2.62 35.81 6.84
N ILE A 147 3.02 36.50 5.76
CA ILE A 147 2.52 37.83 5.35
C ILE A 147 1.90 37.77 3.95
N GLY A 148 0.84 38.55 3.74
CA GLY A 148 0.07 38.62 2.49
C GLY A 148 -0.81 37.40 2.26
N VAL A 149 -1.66 37.48 1.24
CA VAL A 149 -2.53 36.37 0.83
C VAL A 149 -1.81 35.59 -0.27
N TYR A 150 -1.34 34.38 0.06
CA TYR A 150 -0.65 33.52 -0.88
C TYR A 150 -1.51 33.20 -2.12
N GLN A 151 -1.11 33.72 -3.29
CA GLN A 151 -1.64 33.33 -4.60
C GLN A 151 -0.55 32.65 -5.44
N PRO A 152 -0.66 31.35 -5.75
CA PRO A 152 0.26 30.69 -6.66
C PRO A 152 0.15 31.30 -8.06
N THR A 153 1.28 31.46 -8.73
CA THR A 153 1.35 31.89 -10.13
C THR A 153 1.58 30.64 -10.99
N PRO A 154 0.56 30.14 -11.71
CA PRO A 154 0.67 28.89 -12.43
C PRO A 154 1.72 28.98 -13.55
N VAL A 155 2.43 27.87 -13.77
CA VAL A 155 3.34 27.74 -14.90
C VAL A 155 2.51 27.58 -16.17
N LEU A 156 2.41 28.64 -16.96
CA LEU A 156 1.78 28.57 -18.28
C LEU A 156 2.61 27.64 -19.19
N PRO A 157 2.00 26.61 -19.82
CA PRO A 157 2.69 25.76 -20.78
C PRO A 157 3.28 26.56 -21.95
N ALA A 158 4.51 26.24 -22.33
CA ALA A 158 5.14 26.86 -23.50
C ALA A 158 4.65 26.17 -24.78
N VAL A 159 3.64 26.79 -25.42
CA VAL A 159 3.12 26.37 -26.73
C VAL A 159 3.99 27.01 -27.84
N ILE A 160 4.44 26.20 -28.80
CA ILE A 160 5.27 26.64 -29.94
C ILE A 160 4.43 26.55 -31.23
N SER A 161 3.63 27.59 -31.51
CA SER A 161 2.91 27.75 -32.78
C SER A 161 2.36 29.17 -32.97
N ASP A 162 2.55 29.74 -34.16
CA ASP A 162 1.95 31.01 -34.58
C ASP A 162 0.47 30.84 -35.01
N GLU A 163 -0.46 30.67 -34.06
CA GLU A 163 -1.91 30.89 -34.27
C GLU A 163 -2.68 31.13 -32.93
N PRO A 164 -2.46 32.26 -32.24
CA PRO A 164 -2.76 32.40 -30.80
C PRO A 164 -4.22 32.78 -30.46
N SER A 165 -5.23 32.17 -31.12
CA SER A 165 -6.64 32.61 -31.01
C SER A 165 -7.69 31.55 -30.59
N LYS A 166 -7.48 30.26 -30.91
CA LYS A 166 -8.45 29.16 -30.67
C LYS A 166 -8.06 28.22 -29.53
N GLU A 167 -6.93 27.52 -29.60
CA GLU A 167 -6.52 26.56 -28.56
C GLU A 167 -6.35 27.20 -27.18
N ARG A 168 -5.80 28.43 -27.14
CA ARG A 168 -5.73 29.24 -25.91
C ARG A 168 -7.08 29.41 -25.22
N ARG A 169 -8.19 29.40 -25.97
CA ARG A 169 -9.56 29.52 -25.45
C ARG A 169 -10.11 28.17 -24.95
N LYS A 170 -9.74 27.07 -25.60
CA LYS A 170 -10.11 25.70 -25.20
C LYS A 170 -9.37 25.27 -23.92
N LEU A 171 -8.05 25.43 -23.89
CA LEU A 171 -7.20 25.10 -22.74
C LEU A 171 -7.52 25.96 -21.49
N LEU A 172 -7.95 27.21 -21.66
CA LEU A 172 -8.43 28.04 -20.55
C LEU A 172 -9.80 27.61 -20.01
N ALA A 173 -10.67 27.01 -20.83
CA ALA A 173 -11.90 26.40 -20.34
C ALA A 173 -11.60 25.11 -19.57
N GLU A 174 -10.85 24.19 -20.17
CA GLU A 174 -10.49 22.89 -19.58
C GLU A 174 -9.72 23.05 -18.25
N ALA A 175 -8.80 24.01 -18.14
CA ALA A 175 -8.09 24.31 -16.89
C ALA A 175 -8.94 25.05 -15.82
N SER A 176 -10.07 25.64 -16.20
CA SER A 176 -11.02 26.26 -15.27
C SER A 176 -11.90 25.22 -14.55
N GLU A 177 -12.22 24.11 -15.21
CA GLU A 177 -13.03 23.03 -14.66
C GLU A 177 -12.26 22.15 -13.65
N SER A 178 -10.94 21.99 -13.82
CA SER A 178 -10.11 21.15 -12.94
C SER A 178 -9.78 21.74 -11.55
N THR A 179 -10.27 22.94 -11.20
CA THR A 179 -9.67 23.75 -10.11
C THR A 179 -10.67 24.38 -9.12
N THR A 180 -11.92 23.88 -9.04
CA THR A 180 -13.02 24.55 -8.30
C THR A 180 -13.71 23.72 -7.20
N THR A 181 -12.98 22.84 -6.51
CA THR A 181 -13.51 22.06 -5.36
C THR A 181 -13.12 22.61 -3.97
N THR A 182 -13.46 23.87 -3.66
CA THR A 182 -13.66 24.32 -2.25
C THR A 182 -14.54 25.58 -2.15
N THR A 183 -15.81 25.36 -1.80
CA THR A 183 -16.68 26.25 -0.98
C THR A 183 -16.48 27.78 -1.06
N ILE A 184 -17.24 28.44 -1.93
CA ILE A 184 -17.98 29.67 -1.57
C ILE A 184 -19.42 29.49 -2.07
N HIS A 185 -20.40 29.53 -1.17
CA HIS A 185 -21.81 29.45 -1.54
C HIS A 185 -22.39 30.85 -1.80
N PRO A 186 -23.03 31.08 -2.98
CA PRO A 186 -24.09 32.09 -3.09
C PRO A 186 -25.27 31.72 -2.16
N PRO A 187 -26.19 32.64 -1.82
CA PRO A 187 -27.40 32.30 -1.10
C PRO A 187 -28.17 31.19 -1.87
N PRO A 188 -28.58 30.10 -1.22
CA PRO A 188 -29.16 28.98 -1.93
C PRO A 188 -30.57 29.32 -2.44
N VAL A 189 -30.74 29.33 -3.76
CA VAL A 189 -32.05 29.01 -4.35
C VAL A 189 -32.42 27.62 -3.84
N PRO A 190 -33.63 27.40 -3.29
CA PRO A 190 -33.99 26.12 -2.71
C PRO A 190 -33.98 25.03 -3.79
N LYS A 191 -32.98 24.15 -3.74
CA LYS A 191 -33.02 22.90 -4.49
C LYS A 191 -34.19 22.09 -3.94
N LYS A 192 -35.13 21.73 -4.83
CA LYS A 192 -36.20 20.79 -4.51
C LYS A 192 -35.59 19.50 -3.94
N LYS A 193 -36.26 18.90 -2.96
CA LYS A 193 -35.80 17.67 -2.34
C LYS A 193 -36.10 16.50 -3.28
N GLU A 194 -35.08 15.71 -3.58
CA GLU A 194 -35.21 14.41 -4.24
C GLU A 194 -35.74 13.41 -3.21
N VAL A 195 -36.82 12.69 -3.55
CA VAL A 195 -37.49 11.71 -2.70
C VAL A 195 -37.59 10.42 -3.50
N LYS A 196 -37.05 9.31 -2.99
CA LYS A 196 -36.83 8.08 -3.78
C LYS A 196 -37.85 6.99 -3.54
N ASN A 197 -38.36 6.89 -2.31
CA ASN A 197 -39.41 5.95 -1.92
C ASN A 197 -40.40 6.65 -0.96
N PHE A 198 -41.49 5.97 -0.62
CA PHE A 198 -42.51 6.56 0.26
C PHE A 198 -42.03 6.70 1.72
N GLY A 199 -41.15 5.81 2.19
CA GLY A 199 -40.54 5.93 3.51
C GLY A 199 -39.75 7.23 3.68
N ASP A 200 -38.97 7.61 2.67
CA ASP A 200 -38.28 8.91 2.60
C ASP A 200 -39.26 10.08 2.59
N LEU A 201 -40.42 9.94 1.91
CA LEU A 201 -41.47 10.96 1.91
C LEU A 201 -42.03 11.17 3.33
N LEU A 202 -42.40 10.08 4.01
CA LEU A 202 -42.92 10.14 5.38
C LEU A 202 -41.87 10.71 6.36
N ASN A 203 -40.60 10.30 6.23
CA ASN A 203 -39.50 10.82 7.04
C ASN A 203 -39.21 12.31 6.79
N GLN A 204 -39.31 12.78 5.54
CA GLN A 204 -39.04 14.18 5.18
C GLN A 204 -40.23 15.12 5.46
N PHE A 205 -41.45 14.59 5.55
CA PHE A 205 -42.69 15.34 5.78
C PHE A 205 -43.48 14.76 6.98
N PRO A 206 -42.98 14.91 8.22
CA PRO A 206 -43.53 14.22 9.40
C PRO A 206 -44.98 14.61 9.76
N MET A 207 -45.49 15.74 9.27
CA MET A 207 -46.92 16.10 9.42
C MET A 207 -47.84 15.23 8.56
N ILE A 208 -47.39 14.84 7.36
CA ILE A 208 -48.08 13.86 6.51
C ILE A 208 -47.99 12.48 7.17
N ALA A 209 -46.79 12.09 7.63
CA ALA A 209 -46.61 10.82 8.34
C ALA A 209 -47.48 10.69 9.59
N ARG A 210 -47.66 11.76 10.38
CA ARG A 210 -48.55 11.74 11.56
C ARG A 210 -50.04 11.65 11.20
N GLN A 211 -50.45 12.08 10.01
CA GLN A 211 -51.82 11.91 9.52
C GLN A 211 -52.04 10.51 8.92
N MET A 212 -51.03 9.93 8.26
CA MET A 212 -51.16 8.67 7.53
C MET A 212 -50.83 7.40 8.33
N SER A 213 -49.77 7.42 9.15
CA SER A 213 -49.17 6.21 9.78
C SER A 213 -50.19 5.31 10.47
N GLY A 214 -50.95 5.82 11.44
CA GLY A 214 -51.95 5.04 12.17
C GLY A 214 -53.09 4.49 11.31
N GLY A 215 -53.34 5.07 10.12
CA GLY A 215 -54.31 4.58 9.16
C GLY A 215 -53.72 3.53 8.20
N LEU A 216 -52.51 3.75 7.71
CA LEU A 216 -51.75 2.77 6.93
C LEU A 216 -51.47 1.50 7.73
N GLU A 217 -51.07 1.64 9.00
CA GLU A 217 -50.93 0.51 9.92
C GLU A 217 -52.25 -0.24 10.11
N ARG A 218 -53.39 0.45 10.14
CA ARG A 218 -54.69 -0.20 10.23
C ARG A 218 -55.00 -0.99 8.96
N ILE A 219 -54.81 -0.40 7.78
CA ILE A 219 -55.01 -1.05 6.47
C ILE A 219 -54.11 -2.29 6.33
N ILE A 220 -52.84 -2.20 6.71
CA ILE A 220 -51.90 -3.34 6.68
C ILE A 220 -52.37 -4.44 7.64
N ARG A 221 -52.76 -4.11 8.88
CA ARG A 221 -53.28 -5.10 9.84
C ARG A 221 -54.62 -5.70 9.41
N GLU A 222 -55.49 -4.92 8.77
CA GLU A 222 -56.78 -5.36 8.21
C GLU A 222 -56.55 -6.33 7.04
N PHE A 223 -55.60 -6.04 6.14
CA PHE A 223 -55.20 -6.96 5.06
C PHE A 223 -54.59 -8.26 5.62
N VAL A 224 -53.64 -8.16 6.56
CA VAL A 224 -53.00 -9.34 7.18
C VAL A 224 -54.06 -10.19 7.85
N ALA A 225 -54.87 -9.63 8.76
CA ALA A 225 -55.89 -10.38 9.51
C ALA A 225 -57.02 -10.95 8.64
N ALA A 226 -57.35 -10.33 7.50
CA ALA A 226 -58.31 -10.89 6.55
C ALA A 226 -57.78 -12.19 5.92
N ASN A 227 -56.48 -12.22 5.62
CA ASN A 227 -55.81 -13.28 4.87
C ASN A 227 -55.11 -14.33 5.76
N ASP A 228 -54.84 -14.06 7.04
CA ASP A 228 -54.04 -14.90 7.96
C ASP A 228 -54.67 -16.25 8.36
N LYS A 229 -55.82 -16.61 7.78
CA LYS A 229 -56.45 -17.90 8.01
C LYS A 229 -55.56 -19.03 7.48
N PRO A 230 -55.45 -20.17 8.20
CA PRO A 230 -54.66 -21.31 7.74
C PRO A 230 -55.31 -21.95 6.51
N VAL A 231 -54.51 -22.16 5.47
CA VAL A 231 -54.94 -22.83 4.24
C VAL A 231 -55.30 -24.28 4.58
N GLN A 232 -56.53 -24.69 4.29
CA GLN A 232 -56.92 -26.10 4.41
C GLN A 232 -56.36 -26.85 3.20
N THR A 233 -55.35 -27.69 3.41
CA THR A 233 -54.74 -28.51 2.35
C THR A 233 -55.80 -29.28 1.57
N PRO A 234 -55.98 -29.04 0.26
CA PRO A 234 -56.84 -29.87 -0.57
C PRO A 234 -56.34 -31.31 -0.54
N ARG A 235 -57.25 -32.27 -0.32
CA ARG A 235 -56.88 -33.70 -0.34
C ARG A 235 -56.30 -34.05 -1.70
N SER A 236 -55.13 -34.68 -1.70
CA SER A 236 -54.45 -35.20 -2.88
C SER A 236 -55.41 -35.98 -3.78
N ARG A 237 -55.64 -35.51 -5.00
CA ARG A 237 -56.31 -36.32 -6.04
C ARG A 237 -55.37 -37.46 -6.41
N SER A 238 -55.70 -38.66 -5.94
CA SER A 238 -55.02 -39.90 -6.31
C SER A 238 -55.03 -40.08 -7.83
N SER A 239 -53.86 -40.31 -8.43
CA SER A 239 -53.74 -40.70 -9.82
C SER A 239 -54.42 -42.07 -10.04
N SER A 240 -55.45 -42.09 -10.87
CA SER A 240 -56.09 -43.31 -11.38
C SER A 240 -56.05 -43.32 -12.91
N VAL A 241 -55.99 -44.53 -13.48
CA VAL A 241 -55.56 -44.75 -14.87
C VAL A 241 -56.75 -45.03 -15.79
N SER A 242 -56.69 -44.52 -17.03
CA SER A 242 -57.70 -44.66 -18.10
C SER A 242 -59.02 -43.89 -17.85
N SER A 243 -59.88 -43.63 -18.84
CA SER A 243 -59.95 -44.14 -20.23
C SER A 243 -60.33 -43.05 -21.26
N GLN A 244 -60.54 -43.47 -22.51
CA GLN A 244 -60.80 -42.59 -23.68
C GLN A 244 -62.28 -42.14 -23.79
N GLN A 245 -62.51 -41.15 -24.67
CA GLN A 245 -63.78 -40.76 -25.33
C GLN A 245 -64.93 -40.20 -24.47
N SER A 246 -65.26 -38.91 -24.68
CA SER A 246 -66.60 -38.46 -25.14
C SER A 246 -66.61 -36.97 -25.52
N THR A 247 -67.62 -36.52 -26.28
CA THR A 247 -67.81 -35.14 -26.74
C THR A 247 -68.54 -34.25 -25.72
N PRO A 248 -68.29 -32.91 -25.69
CA PRO A 248 -68.98 -32.00 -24.78
C PRO A 248 -70.44 -31.72 -25.20
N SER A 249 -71.37 -31.75 -24.26
CA SER A 249 -72.77 -31.35 -24.43
C SER A 249 -73.05 -30.01 -23.74
N MET A 250 -73.58 -29.04 -24.49
CA MET A 250 -73.94 -27.71 -23.97
C MET A 250 -75.35 -27.67 -23.38
N SER A 251 -75.52 -27.20 -22.13
CA SER A 251 -76.65 -26.34 -21.74
C SER A 251 -76.53 -25.74 -20.33
N SER A 252 -76.84 -24.43 -20.24
CA SER A 252 -77.25 -23.66 -19.02
C SER A 252 -76.25 -23.45 -17.86
N SER A 253 -76.19 -22.27 -17.22
CA SER A 253 -76.75 -20.95 -17.61
C SER A 253 -76.10 -19.76 -16.90
N VAL A 254 -75.55 -18.83 -17.69
CA VAL A 254 -75.45 -17.36 -17.49
C VAL A 254 -75.41 -16.74 -16.08
N SER A 255 -74.22 -16.33 -15.66
CA SER A 255 -73.87 -14.95 -15.25
C SER A 255 -72.35 -14.85 -15.02
N SER A 256 -71.60 -13.84 -15.46
CA SER A 256 -71.95 -12.53 -16.05
C SER A 256 -71.02 -12.17 -17.22
N LEU A 257 -71.50 -11.44 -18.24
CA LEU A 257 -70.66 -10.96 -19.36
C LEU A 257 -70.84 -9.46 -19.63
N LYS A 258 -69.84 -8.67 -19.25
CA LYS A 258 -69.50 -7.34 -19.77
C LYS A 258 -67.99 -7.09 -19.52
N SER A 259 -67.20 -6.46 -20.40
CA SER A 259 -67.38 -6.21 -21.86
C SER A 259 -66.10 -5.62 -22.46
N SER A 260 -65.31 -6.39 -23.20
CA SER A 260 -64.23 -5.86 -24.06
C SER A 260 -63.79 -6.88 -25.12
N LEU A 261 -63.95 -6.53 -26.40
CA LEU A 261 -63.47 -7.31 -27.55
C LEU A 261 -62.85 -6.36 -28.57
N SER A 262 -61.52 -6.24 -28.56
CA SER A 262 -60.71 -5.82 -29.72
C SER A 262 -59.22 -5.96 -29.41
N GLY A 263 -58.49 -6.72 -30.22
CA GLY A 263 -57.04 -6.94 -30.07
C GLY A 263 -56.65 -8.39 -30.38
N THR A 264 -56.28 -8.70 -31.63
CA THR A 264 -55.80 -10.03 -32.02
C THR A 264 -54.33 -10.22 -31.64
N SER A 265 -54.07 -10.88 -30.51
CA SER A 265 -52.75 -11.42 -30.15
C SER A 265 -52.62 -12.89 -30.58
N THR A 266 -51.45 -13.28 -31.09
CA THR A 266 -51.19 -14.62 -31.65
C THR A 266 -50.38 -15.49 -30.68
N PHE A 267 -50.94 -15.73 -29.50
CA PHE A 267 -50.35 -16.62 -28.49
C PHE A 267 -51.37 -17.67 -28.01
N PRO A 268 -50.92 -18.88 -27.62
CA PRO A 268 -51.80 -19.89 -27.03
C PRO A 268 -52.35 -19.42 -25.67
N PRO A 269 -53.48 -19.97 -25.21
CA PRO A 269 -54.08 -19.58 -23.93
C PRO A 269 -53.13 -19.85 -22.75
N THR A 270 -53.09 -18.89 -21.82
CA THR A 270 -52.28 -18.89 -20.60
C THR A 270 -52.58 -20.11 -19.72
N GLN A 271 -51.53 -20.77 -19.22
CA GLN A 271 -51.68 -21.90 -18.27
C GLN A 271 -51.81 -21.44 -16.80
N LEU A 272 -51.69 -20.14 -16.53
CA LEU A 272 -51.74 -19.52 -15.20
C LEU A 272 -53.05 -18.73 -15.02
N GLU A 273 -54.19 -19.43 -15.01
CA GLU A 273 -55.43 -18.88 -14.45
C GLU A 273 -55.27 -18.75 -12.92
N LEU A 274 -55.78 -17.65 -12.34
CA LEU A 274 -55.77 -17.43 -10.89
C LEU A 274 -56.67 -18.46 -10.19
N GLU A 275 -56.17 -19.07 -9.12
CA GLU A 275 -57.03 -19.85 -8.23
C GLU A 275 -57.95 -18.92 -7.43
N LEU A 276 -59.12 -19.42 -7.00
CA LEU A 276 -60.10 -18.62 -6.25
C LEU A 276 -59.50 -17.97 -4.98
N GLU A 277 -58.55 -18.64 -4.31
CA GLU A 277 -57.84 -18.08 -3.17
C GLU A 277 -56.88 -16.93 -3.59
N GLU A 278 -56.18 -17.07 -4.72
CA GLU A 278 -55.32 -16.02 -5.28
C GLU A 278 -56.13 -14.80 -5.73
N GLU A 279 -57.30 -15.00 -6.35
CA GLU A 279 -58.20 -13.92 -6.76
C GLU A 279 -58.78 -13.16 -5.55
N THR A 280 -59.10 -13.85 -4.45
CA THR A 280 -59.51 -13.17 -3.19
C THR A 280 -58.37 -12.39 -2.54
N MET A 281 -57.13 -12.88 -2.58
CA MET A 281 -55.97 -12.11 -2.11
C MET A 281 -55.69 -10.90 -3.00
N ARG A 282 -55.81 -11.04 -4.33
CA ARG A 282 -55.63 -9.96 -5.30
C ARG A 282 -56.62 -8.82 -5.05
N THR A 283 -57.91 -9.13 -5.01
CA THR A 283 -58.98 -8.16 -4.77
C THR A 283 -58.91 -7.54 -3.37
N SER A 284 -58.46 -8.30 -2.36
CA SER A 284 -58.17 -7.78 -1.02
C SER A 284 -57.02 -6.76 -1.04
N LEU A 285 -55.94 -6.99 -1.79
CA LEU A 285 -54.81 -6.08 -1.87
C LEU A 285 -55.13 -4.83 -2.71
N GLU A 286 -55.85 -5.01 -3.82
CA GLU A 286 -56.38 -3.93 -4.66
C GLU A 286 -57.25 -2.95 -3.85
N THR A 287 -58.12 -3.50 -2.99
CA THR A 287 -58.95 -2.72 -2.06
C THR A 287 -58.09 -1.98 -1.02
N ALA A 288 -57.04 -2.61 -0.49
CA ALA A 288 -56.13 -2.00 0.48
C ALA A 288 -55.29 -0.86 -0.14
N VAL A 289 -54.82 -1.02 -1.37
CA VAL A 289 -54.10 0.02 -2.13
C VAL A 289 -55.02 1.22 -2.40
N THR A 290 -56.24 0.97 -2.89
CA THR A 290 -57.24 2.03 -3.10
C THR A 290 -57.52 2.79 -1.80
N ALA A 291 -57.76 2.07 -0.69
CA ALA A 291 -58.02 2.69 0.61
C ALA A 291 -56.86 3.55 1.14
N ALA A 292 -55.61 3.21 0.82
CA ALA A 292 -54.43 4.01 1.19
C ALA A 292 -54.21 5.22 0.28
N ILE A 293 -54.55 5.12 -1.00
CA ILE A 293 -54.58 6.26 -1.94
C ILE A 293 -55.66 7.26 -1.50
N ASP A 294 -56.88 6.79 -1.19
CA ASP A 294 -57.95 7.62 -0.61
C ASP A 294 -57.50 8.29 0.70
N LEU A 295 -56.70 7.61 1.52
CA LEU A 295 -56.14 8.16 2.75
C LEU A 295 -55.10 9.25 2.47
N PHE A 296 -54.26 9.10 1.45
CA PHE A 296 -53.35 10.16 0.99
C PHE A 296 -54.14 11.37 0.46
N GLN A 297 -55.22 11.16 -0.28
CA GLN A 297 -56.09 12.24 -0.79
C GLN A 297 -56.84 13.00 0.33
N GLN A 298 -56.98 12.41 1.52
CA GLN A 298 -57.56 13.02 2.73
C GLN A 298 -56.54 13.82 3.57
N VAL A 299 -55.25 13.81 3.24
CA VAL A 299 -54.22 14.64 3.89
C VAL A 299 -54.52 16.13 3.70
N ASP A 300 -54.16 16.95 4.70
CA ASP A 300 -54.41 18.40 4.66
C ASP A 300 -53.82 19.05 3.38
N LYS A 301 -54.67 19.78 2.66
CA LYS A 301 -54.35 20.50 1.41
C LYS A 301 -53.19 21.50 1.59
N GLN A 302 -52.98 22.04 2.79
CA GLN A 302 -51.81 22.88 3.08
C GLN A 302 -50.50 22.07 3.12
N GLN A 303 -50.54 20.81 3.56
CA GLN A 303 -49.37 19.92 3.53
C GLN A 303 -49.11 19.39 2.12
N LEU A 304 -50.16 19.04 1.36
CA LEU A 304 -50.03 18.57 -0.03
C LEU A 304 -49.47 19.64 -0.98
N SER A 305 -49.90 20.90 -0.82
CA SER A 305 -49.30 22.03 -1.57
C SER A 305 -47.83 22.28 -1.16
N LEU A 306 -47.48 22.09 0.11
CA LEU A 306 -46.10 22.21 0.59
C LEU A 306 -45.20 21.04 0.11
N LEU A 307 -45.76 19.84 -0.10
CA LEU A 307 -45.07 18.74 -0.78
C LEU A 307 -44.80 19.07 -2.26
N GLY A 308 -45.82 19.52 -3.00
CA GLY A 308 -45.71 19.90 -4.42
C GLY A 308 -44.82 21.12 -4.69
N ALA A 309 -44.70 22.04 -3.73
CA ALA A 309 -43.78 23.18 -3.83
C ALA A 309 -42.31 22.82 -3.60
N ASN A 310 -42.03 21.73 -2.86
CA ASN A 310 -40.67 21.36 -2.44
C ASN A 310 -40.10 20.12 -3.16
N THR A 311 -40.88 19.44 -4.00
CA THR A 311 -40.49 18.21 -4.73
C THR A 311 -40.91 18.29 -6.21
N GLU A 312 -40.65 17.26 -7.00
CA GLU A 312 -41.11 17.15 -8.41
C GLU A 312 -42.11 15.98 -8.61
N LEU A 313 -42.72 15.51 -7.52
CA LEU A 313 -43.64 14.37 -7.54
C LEU A 313 -45.02 14.80 -8.07
N THR A 314 -45.53 14.11 -9.09
CA THR A 314 -46.94 14.19 -9.51
C THR A 314 -47.80 13.23 -8.69
N GLY A 315 -49.13 13.42 -8.67
CA GLY A 315 -50.06 12.51 -7.97
C GLY A 315 -49.84 11.04 -8.35
N SER A 316 -49.78 10.74 -9.65
CA SER A 316 -49.51 9.41 -10.21
C SER A 316 -48.10 8.85 -9.96
N VAL A 317 -47.15 9.66 -9.47
CA VAL A 317 -45.88 9.16 -8.93
C VAL A 317 -46.05 8.79 -7.46
N VAL A 318 -46.75 9.62 -6.67
CA VAL A 318 -47.00 9.33 -5.24
C VAL A 318 -47.93 8.13 -5.07
N GLU A 319 -48.94 7.95 -5.93
CA GLU A 319 -49.85 6.79 -5.90
C GLU A 319 -49.09 5.47 -6.11
N ARG A 320 -48.17 5.43 -7.08
CA ARG A 320 -47.25 4.29 -7.26
C ARG A 320 -46.29 4.09 -6.09
N MET A 321 -45.84 5.17 -5.43
CA MET A 321 -45.02 5.08 -4.22
C MET A 321 -45.83 4.52 -3.03
N VAL A 322 -47.12 4.85 -2.91
CA VAL A 322 -48.04 4.30 -1.90
C VAL A 322 -48.30 2.81 -2.14
N GLU A 323 -48.58 2.41 -3.38
CA GLU A 323 -48.72 1.00 -3.77
C GLU A 323 -47.45 0.22 -3.42
N ARG A 324 -46.29 0.65 -3.95
CA ARG A 324 -45.00 -0.02 -3.70
C ARG A 324 -44.71 -0.16 -2.22
N TYR A 325 -44.95 0.89 -1.42
CA TYR A 325 -44.74 0.85 0.03
C TYR A 325 -45.66 -0.15 0.73
N LEU A 326 -46.96 -0.17 0.42
CA LEU A 326 -47.88 -1.16 0.99
C LEU A 326 -47.46 -2.59 0.63
N VAL A 327 -47.12 -2.83 -0.64
CA VAL A 327 -46.71 -4.16 -1.08
C VAL A 327 -45.38 -4.55 -0.42
N GLU A 328 -44.39 -3.66 -0.33
CA GLU A 328 -43.12 -3.89 0.39
C GLU A 328 -43.32 -4.25 1.88
N GLN A 329 -44.33 -3.70 2.57
CA GLN A 329 -44.64 -4.08 3.97
C GLN A 329 -45.33 -5.45 4.11
N VAL A 330 -46.01 -5.91 3.06
CA VAL A 330 -46.93 -7.07 3.09
C VAL A 330 -46.34 -8.32 2.39
N HIS A 331 -45.42 -8.11 1.44
CA HIS A 331 -44.84 -9.09 0.54
C HIS A 331 -44.25 -10.30 1.27
N ASP A 332 -43.21 -10.08 2.07
CA ASP A 332 -42.43 -11.13 2.71
C ASP A 332 -43.19 -11.85 3.83
N GLN A 333 -44.15 -11.16 4.47
CA GLN A 333 -44.86 -11.67 5.64
C GLN A 333 -46.09 -12.53 5.29
N THR A 334 -46.82 -12.19 4.22
CA THR A 334 -48.11 -12.85 3.92
C THR A 334 -48.32 -13.17 2.45
N LEU A 335 -48.10 -12.20 1.55
CA LEU A 335 -48.45 -12.31 0.14
C LEU A 335 -47.60 -13.36 -0.58
N PHE A 336 -46.28 -13.21 -0.57
CA PHE A 336 -45.38 -14.12 -1.29
C PHE A 336 -45.38 -15.55 -0.70
N PRO A 337 -45.36 -15.75 0.64
CA PRO A 337 -45.48 -17.08 1.23
C PRO A 337 -46.78 -17.82 0.85
N LYS A 338 -47.93 -17.13 0.74
CA LYS A 338 -49.21 -17.76 0.36
C LYS A 338 -49.26 -18.15 -1.11
N ILE A 339 -48.77 -17.30 -2.01
CA ILE A 339 -48.66 -17.63 -3.44
C ILE A 339 -47.67 -18.80 -3.67
N CYS A 340 -46.59 -18.86 -2.89
CA CYS A 340 -45.67 -20.02 -2.87
C CYS A 340 -46.30 -21.30 -2.28
N ALA A 341 -47.35 -21.19 -1.47
CA ALA A 341 -48.04 -22.33 -0.86
C ALA A 341 -49.05 -22.97 -1.84
N SER A 342 -49.83 -22.16 -2.58
CA SER A 342 -50.69 -22.64 -3.67
C SER A 342 -49.84 -23.29 -4.79
N ARG A 343 -48.92 -22.52 -5.38
CA ARG A 343 -48.11 -22.97 -6.55
C ARG A 343 -46.94 -23.89 -6.19
N LYS A 344 -46.92 -24.45 -4.97
CA LYS A 344 -45.82 -25.30 -4.47
C LYS A 344 -45.53 -26.50 -5.38
N ALA A 345 -46.56 -27.10 -5.98
CA ALA A 345 -46.41 -28.22 -6.90
C ALA A 345 -45.67 -27.81 -8.18
N ASP A 346 -46.20 -26.81 -8.90
CA ASP A 346 -45.68 -26.34 -10.18
C ASP A 346 -44.25 -25.82 -10.08
N ASP A 347 -43.93 -25.07 -9.02
CA ASP A 347 -42.57 -24.60 -8.78
C ASP A 347 -41.62 -25.73 -8.37
N SER A 348 -42.07 -26.77 -7.65
CA SER A 348 -41.21 -27.89 -7.27
C SER A 348 -40.79 -28.78 -8.46
N ASP A 349 -41.69 -28.99 -9.43
CA ASP A 349 -41.39 -29.70 -10.67
C ASP A 349 -40.46 -28.86 -11.56
N LEU A 350 -40.69 -27.54 -11.67
CA LEU A 350 -39.79 -26.64 -12.40
C LEU A 350 -38.39 -26.61 -11.78
N ASP A 351 -38.26 -26.47 -10.45
CA ASP A 351 -36.97 -26.53 -9.72
C ASP A 351 -36.24 -27.84 -10.02
N HIS A 352 -36.95 -28.97 -10.01
CA HIS A 352 -36.40 -30.30 -10.29
C HIS A 352 -35.97 -30.46 -11.77
N LYS A 353 -36.77 -29.92 -12.71
CA LYS A 353 -36.43 -29.86 -14.15
C LYS A 353 -35.17 -29.03 -14.38
N ILE A 354 -35.09 -27.83 -13.79
CA ILE A 354 -33.94 -26.91 -13.91
C ILE A 354 -32.65 -27.57 -13.38
N ARG A 355 -32.69 -28.18 -12.18
CA ARG A 355 -31.51 -28.87 -11.60
C ARG A 355 -30.97 -29.98 -12.52
N LYS A 356 -31.83 -30.69 -13.24
CA LYS A 356 -31.46 -31.73 -14.23
C LYS A 356 -30.89 -31.15 -15.55
N MET A 357 -30.85 -29.83 -15.72
CA MET A 357 -30.32 -29.11 -16.90
C MET A 357 -29.13 -28.17 -16.58
N SER A 358 -28.56 -28.25 -15.38
CA SER A 358 -27.43 -27.41 -14.93
C SER A 358 -26.18 -27.51 -15.81
N ASP A 359 -25.87 -28.71 -16.32
CA ASP A 359 -24.63 -29.02 -17.03
C ASP A 359 -24.66 -28.69 -18.54
N VAL A 360 -25.47 -27.72 -18.98
CA VAL A 360 -25.64 -27.35 -20.40
C VAL A 360 -24.66 -26.25 -20.83
N ASP A 361 -24.01 -26.45 -21.98
CA ASP A 361 -23.13 -25.48 -22.62
C ASP A 361 -23.92 -24.48 -23.48
N ILE A 362 -23.45 -23.22 -23.55
CA ILE A 362 -24.09 -22.13 -24.30
C ILE A 362 -24.30 -22.48 -25.78
N ALA A 363 -23.36 -23.20 -26.41
CA ALA A 363 -23.43 -23.61 -27.81
C ALA A 363 -24.53 -24.65 -28.08
N GLN A 364 -24.98 -25.39 -27.06
CA GLN A 364 -26.02 -26.40 -27.18
C GLN A 364 -27.45 -25.82 -27.06
N VAL A 365 -27.59 -24.52 -26.78
CA VAL A 365 -28.90 -23.85 -26.63
C VAL A 365 -29.35 -23.17 -27.94
N GLY A 366 -28.62 -23.35 -29.04
CA GLY A 366 -28.99 -22.82 -30.36
C GLY A 366 -28.75 -21.32 -30.55
N ILE A 367 -28.06 -20.66 -29.60
CA ILE A 367 -27.65 -19.25 -29.74
C ILE A 367 -26.58 -19.15 -30.83
N PRO A 368 -26.71 -18.27 -31.84
CA PRO A 368 -25.68 -18.07 -32.85
C PRO A 368 -24.40 -17.49 -32.22
N ILE A 369 -23.28 -18.22 -32.35
CA ILE A 369 -21.98 -17.80 -31.85
C ILE A 369 -21.16 -17.20 -33.00
N GLU A 370 -21.19 -15.87 -33.08
CA GLU A 370 -20.27 -15.08 -33.92
C GLU A 370 -18.83 -15.20 -33.38
N ASP A 371 -17.82 -15.09 -34.26
CA ASP A 371 -16.38 -15.22 -33.94
C ASP A 371 -15.95 -16.46 -33.11
N GLY A 372 -16.77 -17.51 -33.09
CA GLY A 372 -16.45 -18.81 -32.48
C GLY A 372 -16.07 -18.71 -31.00
N MET A 373 -14.96 -19.34 -30.59
CA MET A 373 -14.50 -19.36 -29.19
C MET A 373 -14.11 -17.98 -28.62
N LYS A 374 -14.13 -16.90 -29.42
CA LYS A 374 -14.02 -15.52 -28.90
C LYS A 374 -15.40 -14.98 -28.52
N GLY A 375 -16.34 -14.94 -29.46
CA GLY A 375 -17.72 -14.51 -29.18
C GLY A 375 -18.44 -15.39 -28.15
N LYS A 376 -18.15 -16.71 -28.09
CA LYS A 376 -18.66 -17.60 -27.03
C LYS A 376 -18.29 -17.10 -25.63
N ARG A 377 -17.06 -16.60 -25.44
CA ARG A 377 -16.59 -16.07 -24.13
C ARG A 377 -17.14 -14.69 -23.82
N GLU A 378 -17.30 -13.82 -24.82
CA GLU A 378 -17.96 -12.53 -24.62
C GLU A 378 -19.45 -12.70 -24.27
N LEU A 379 -20.13 -13.62 -24.96
CA LEU A 379 -21.49 -14.03 -24.64
C LEU A 379 -21.57 -14.63 -23.23
N ALA A 380 -20.67 -15.55 -22.86
CA ALA A 380 -20.62 -16.11 -21.50
C ALA A 380 -20.44 -15.02 -20.43
N ALA A 381 -19.56 -14.03 -20.66
CA ALA A 381 -19.37 -12.90 -19.75
C ALA A 381 -20.59 -11.98 -19.67
N ARG A 382 -21.35 -11.81 -20.77
CA ARG A 382 -22.61 -11.05 -20.77
C ARG A 382 -23.73 -11.79 -20.02
N LEU A 383 -23.88 -13.09 -20.27
CA LEU A 383 -24.84 -13.96 -19.57
C LEU A 383 -24.54 -14.03 -18.07
N SER A 384 -23.27 -14.10 -17.66
CA SER A 384 -22.86 -14.05 -16.25
C SER A 384 -23.23 -12.72 -15.57
N LYS A 385 -23.12 -11.56 -16.25
CA LYS A 385 -23.66 -10.29 -15.72
C LYS A 385 -25.18 -10.32 -15.58
N GLY A 386 -25.88 -10.93 -16.54
CA GLY A 386 -27.34 -11.15 -16.46
C GLY A 386 -27.72 -12.04 -15.27
N GLU A 387 -26.96 -13.11 -15.04
CA GLU A 387 -27.10 -14.03 -13.91
C GLU A 387 -26.95 -13.32 -12.56
N ASP A 388 -25.95 -12.43 -12.40
CA ASP A 388 -25.74 -11.63 -11.18
C ASP A 388 -26.81 -10.55 -10.95
N VAL A 389 -27.51 -10.10 -11.99
CA VAL A 389 -28.70 -9.23 -11.84
C VAL A 389 -29.92 -10.07 -11.47
N PHE A 390 -30.19 -11.14 -12.22
CA PHE A 390 -31.35 -12.00 -12.04
C PHE A 390 -31.37 -12.70 -10.68
N LYS A 391 -30.20 -13.12 -10.14
CA LYS A 391 -30.07 -13.68 -8.79
C LYS A 391 -30.69 -12.82 -7.68
N LYS A 392 -30.69 -11.49 -7.85
CA LYS A 392 -31.28 -10.55 -6.87
C LYS A 392 -32.80 -10.71 -6.76
N MET A 393 -33.47 -11.17 -7.82
CA MET A 393 -34.91 -11.42 -7.83
C MET A 393 -35.32 -12.47 -6.78
N GLY A 394 -34.39 -13.31 -6.32
CA GLY A 394 -34.63 -14.24 -5.21
C GLY A 394 -34.86 -13.56 -3.84
N VAL A 395 -34.42 -12.31 -3.67
CA VAL A 395 -34.46 -11.53 -2.42
C VAL A 395 -35.22 -10.19 -2.61
N ALA A 396 -35.88 -10.00 -3.74
CA ALA A 396 -36.68 -8.80 -4.00
C ALA A 396 -37.94 -8.77 -3.11
N SER A 397 -38.20 -7.63 -2.47
CA SER A 397 -39.28 -7.46 -1.48
C SER A 397 -40.57 -6.87 -2.07
N SER A 398 -40.68 -6.79 -3.40
CA SER A 398 -41.92 -6.39 -4.09
C SER A 398 -41.99 -6.94 -5.52
N PRO A 399 -43.19 -7.16 -6.09
CA PRO A 399 -43.38 -7.48 -7.51
C PRO A 399 -42.82 -6.40 -8.44
N GLN A 400 -42.91 -5.13 -8.04
CA GLN A 400 -42.36 -4.00 -8.79
C GLN A 400 -40.83 -4.08 -8.87
N GLU A 401 -40.14 -4.43 -7.78
CA GLU A 401 -38.68 -4.68 -7.79
C GLU A 401 -38.32 -5.92 -8.62
N MET A 402 -39.13 -6.99 -8.59
CA MET A 402 -38.89 -8.16 -9.46
C MET A 402 -38.98 -7.79 -10.95
N LEU A 403 -39.94 -6.94 -11.33
CA LEU A 403 -40.11 -6.44 -12.69
C LEU A 403 -38.95 -5.50 -13.10
N GLU A 404 -38.50 -4.61 -12.21
CA GLU A 404 -37.29 -3.79 -12.39
C GLU A 404 -36.04 -4.66 -12.65
N LEU A 405 -35.88 -5.74 -11.89
CA LEU A 405 -34.76 -6.69 -12.03
C LEU A 405 -34.86 -7.56 -13.28
N LEU A 406 -36.06 -7.95 -13.70
CA LEU A 406 -36.30 -8.67 -14.95
C LEU A 406 -35.94 -7.80 -16.16
N LEU A 407 -36.41 -6.55 -16.19
CA LEU A 407 -36.06 -5.56 -17.22
C LEU A 407 -34.55 -5.28 -17.24
N ALA A 408 -33.92 -5.08 -16.08
CA ALA A 408 -32.48 -4.90 -15.97
C ALA A 408 -31.69 -6.12 -16.49
N THR A 409 -32.18 -7.33 -16.24
CA THR A 409 -31.59 -8.58 -16.77
C THR A 409 -31.68 -8.62 -18.30
N GLN A 410 -32.88 -8.39 -18.86
CA GLN A 410 -33.09 -8.40 -20.31
C GLN A 410 -32.24 -7.33 -21.02
N LYS A 411 -32.11 -6.14 -20.41
CA LYS A 411 -31.24 -5.07 -20.91
C LYS A 411 -29.76 -5.45 -20.93
N VAL A 412 -29.23 -6.01 -19.83
CA VAL A 412 -27.82 -6.45 -19.74
C VAL A 412 -27.51 -7.60 -20.70
N VAL A 413 -28.46 -8.50 -20.95
CA VAL A 413 -28.34 -9.58 -21.94
C VAL A 413 -28.39 -9.04 -23.38
N SER A 414 -29.22 -8.02 -23.63
CA SER A 414 -29.44 -7.45 -24.97
C SER A 414 -28.42 -6.38 -25.40
N GLU A 415 -27.62 -5.86 -24.47
CA GLU A 415 -26.62 -4.83 -24.75
C GLU A 415 -25.47 -5.40 -25.62
N GLN A 416 -25.32 -4.88 -26.85
CA GLN A 416 -24.19 -5.21 -27.72
C GLN A 416 -22.95 -4.35 -27.37
N PRO A 417 -21.72 -4.85 -27.59
CA PRO A 417 -20.50 -4.09 -27.34
C PRO A 417 -20.31 -3.03 -28.43
N SER A 418 -20.21 -1.76 -28.06
CA SER A 418 -20.01 -0.65 -29.00
C SER A 418 -18.55 -0.59 -29.51
N THR A 419 -18.25 -1.36 -30.56
CA THR A 419 -16.91 -1.47 -31.17
C THR A 419 -16.48 -0.26 -32.03
N THR A 420 -16.82 0.96 -31.63
CA THR A 420 -16.19 2.22 -32.10
C THR A 420 -16.42 3.33 -31.09
N GLY A 421 -15.38 4.10 -30.77
CA GLY A 421 -15.45 5.22 -29.85
C GLY A 421 -15.94 6.52 -30.50
N ASP A 422 -17.23 6.62 -30.79
CA ASP A 422 -17.91 7.88 -31.15
C ASP A 422 -19.13 8.10 -30.25
N ALA A 423 -19.11 9.17 -29.45
CA ALA A 423 -20.03 9.35 -28.33
C ALA A 423 -21.09 10.44 -28.58
N ALA A 424 -22.04 10.18 -29.49
CA ALA A 424 -23.34 10.90 -29.51
C ALA A 424 -24.39 10.27 -30.47
N GLN A 425 -25.21 9.33 -29.99
CA GLN A 425 -26.59 9.17 -30.48
C GLN A 425 -27.48 8.53 -29.41
N LEU A 426 -28.78 8.85 -29.42
CA LEU A 426 -29.71 8.43 -28.37
C LEU A 426 -30.08 6.95 -28.49
N SER A 427 -30.49 6.37 -27.37
CA SER A 427 -30.94 4.99 -27.23
C SER A 427 -32.13 4.66 -28.14
N SER A 428 -31.87 3.95 -29.25
CA SER A 428 -32.86 3.09 -29.91
C SER A 428 -32.84 1.72 -29.25
N VAL A 429 -34.02 1.15 -28.93
CA VAL A 429 -34.13 -0.21 -28.40
C VAL A 429 -33.67 -1.20 -29.49
N LEU A 430 -32.65 -2.02 -29.19
CA LEU A 430 -32.09 -2.96 -30.16
C LEU A 430 -33.03 -4.14 -30.40
N THR A 431 -33.41 -4.37 -31.66
CA THR A 431 -34.25 -5.50 -32.06
C THR A 431 -33.43 -6.79 -32.16
N ILE A 432 -33.28 -7.51 -31.05
CA ILE A 432 -32.77 -8.89 -31.05
C ILE A 432 -33.92 -9.85 -31.39
N ASN A 433 -33.63 -10.91 -32.16
CA ASN A 433 -34.61 -11.96 -32.46
C ASN A 433 -35.14 -12.60 -31.16
N ALA A 434 -36.47 -12.69 -31.02
CA ALA A 434 -37.11 -13.18 -29.79
C ALA A 434 -36.58 -14.58 -29.37
N ASP A 435 -36.40 -15.50 -30.31
CA ASP A 435 -35.85 -16.85 -30.06
C ASP A 435 -34.45 -16.81 -29.43
N VAL A 436 -33.62 -15.82 -29.81
CA VAL A 436 -32.27 -15.63 -29.28
C VAL A 436 -32.33 -15.06 -27.86
N LEU A 437 -33.22 -14.10 -27.59
CA LEU A 437 -33.43 -13.56 -26.25
C LEU A 437 -33.97 -14.63 -25.29
N VAL A 438 -34.96 -15.42 -25.73
CA VAL A 438 -35.50 -16.58 -25.00
C VAL A 438 -34.38 -17.59 -24.69
N SER A 439 -33.54 -17.91 -25.67
CA SER A 439 -32.41 -18.84 -25.51
C SER A 439 -31.35 -18.32 -24.53
N MET A 440 -31.05 -17.02 -24.57
CA MET A 440 -30.13 -16.38 -23.61
C MET A 440 -30.70 -16.35 -22.19
N LEU A 441 -31.97 -15.98 -22.03
CA LEU A 441 -32.66 -15.96 -20.73
C LEU A 441 -32.78 -17.37 -20.14
N LEU A 442 -32.97 -18.41 -20.96
CA LEU A 442 -32.98 -19.79 -20.51
C LEU A 442 -31.64 -20.19 -19.86
N VAL A 443 -30.50 -19.78 -20.42
CA VAL A 443 -29.18 -20.01 -19.79
C VAL A 443 -29.05 -19.24 -18.48
N VAL A 444 -29.48 -17.98 -18.44
CA VAL A 444 -29.46 -17.14 -17.22
C VAL A 444 -30.29 -17.78 -16.11
N ILE A 445 -31.52 -18.20 -16.40
CA ILE A 445 -32.43 -18.81 -15.42
C ILE A 445 -31.84 -20.11 -14.87
N ILE A 446 -31.38 -21.02 -15.74
CA ILE A 446 -30.78 -22.30 -15.33
C ILE A 446 -29.58 -22.11 -14.40
N ARG A 447 -28.72 -21.13 -14.67
CA ARG A 447 -27.50 -20.88 -13.87
C ARG A 447 -27.76 -20.03 -12.62
N SER A 448 -28.80 -19.20 -12.62
CA SER A 448 -29.11 -18.30 -11.50
C SER A 448 -29.44 -19.02 -10.20
N GLY A 449 -30.08 -20.19 -10.26
CA GLY A 449 -30.56 -20.94 -9.10
C GLY A 449 -31.71 -20.28 -8.33
N VAL A 450 -32.36 -19.26 -8.91
CA VAL A 450 -33.54 -18.60 -8.31
C VAL A 450 -34.73 -19.55 -8.32
N ARG A 451 -35.36 -19.73 -7.15
CA ARG A 451 -36.54 -20.59 -6.96
C ARG A 451 -37.86 -19.80 -6.95
N HIS A 452 -38.95 -20.54 -7.03
CA HIS A 452 -40.33 -20.02 -7.01
C HIS A 452 -40.65 -19.11 -8.21
N LEU A 453 -40.26 -19.56 -9.41
CA LEU A 453 -40.32 -18.75 -10.62
C LEU A 453 -41.76 -18.59 -11.15
N HIS A 454 -42.62 -19.59 -10.99
CA HIS A 454 -44.04 -19.47 -11.31
C HIS A 454 -44.75 -18.52 -10.32
N SER A 455 -44.53 -18.67 -9.01
CA SER A 455 -45.06 -17.71 -8.02
C SER A 455 -44.58 -16.27 -8.29
N ARG A 456 -43.31 -16.07 -8.68
CA ARG A 456 -42.77 -14.73 -8.99
C ARG A 456 -43.35 -14.15 -10.28
N LEU A 457 -43.55 -14.96 -11.33
CA LEU A 457 -44.25 -14.55 -12.55
C LEU A 457 -45.69 -14.10 -12.24
N LEU A 458 -46.40 -14.88 -11.43
CA LEU A 458 -47.77 -14.59 -11.01
C LEU A 458 -47.85 -13.29 -10.17
N CYS A 459 -46.92 -13.10 -9.23
CA CYS A 459 -46.75 -11.83 -8.51
C CYS A 459 -46.58 -10.63 -9.44
N MET A 460 -45.61 -10.69 -10.37
CA MET A 460 -45.33 -9.58 -11.30
C MET A 460 -46.52 -9.25 -12.20
N ARG A 461 -47.33 -10.24 -12.58
CA ARG A 461 -48.46 -10.03 -13.50
C ARG A 461 -49.72 -9.50 -12.83
N TYR A 462 -50.08 -10.01 -11.66
CA TYR A 462 -51.42 -9.80 -11.09
C TYR A 462 -51.49 -8.90 -9.85
N PHE A 463 -50.34 -8.60 -9.21
CA PHE A 463 -50.25 -7.85 -7.95
C PHE A 463 -49.52 -6.49 -8.09
N ILE A 464 -49.52 -5.93 -9.30
CA ILE A 464 -49.21 -4.54 -9.62
C ILE A 464 -50.50 -3.92 -10.16
N PHE A 465 -50.88 -2.72 -9.70
CA PHE A 465 -52.23 -2.17 -9.93
C PHE A 465 -52.25 -0.80 -10.64
N THR A 466 -51.29 0.07 -10.34
CA THR A 466 -51.23 1.45 -10.88
C THR A 466 -50.46 1.54 -12.21
N GLU A 467 -49.86 0.45 -12.69
CA GLU A 467 -49.18 0.36 -14.00
C GLU A 467 -49.79 -0.74 -14.88
N GLU A 468 -49.96 -0.47 -16.18
CA GLU A 468 -50.51 -1.42 -17.16
C GLU A 468 -49.45 -2.46 -17.60
N VAL A 469 -49.16 -3.42 -16.71
CA VAL A 469 -48.10 -4.44 -16.91
C VAL A 469 -48.27 -5.27 -18.18
N ASP A 470 -49.50 -5.54 -18.66
CA ASP A 470 -49.73 -6.27 -19.92
C ASP A 470 -49.36 -5.45 -21.20
N SER A 471 -48.84 -4.23 -21.08
CA SER A 471 -48.45 -3.37 -22.21
C SER A 471 -46.97 -2.93 -22.21
N GLY A 472 -46.51 -2.43 -23.35
CA GLY A 472 -45.18 -1.83 -23.50
C GLY A 472 -43.99 -2.77 -23.23
N GLU A 473 -42.89 -2.21 -22.71
CA GLU A 473 -41.65 -2.93 -22.40
C GLU A 473 -41.84 -3.93 -21.24
N GLN A 474 -42.67 -3.57 -20.25
CA GLN A 474 -43.04 -4.45 -19.13
C GLN A 474 -43.76 -5.71 -19.61
N GLY A 475 -44.81 -5.57 -20.43
CA GLY A 475 -45.58 -6.70 -20.95
C GLY A 475 -44.76 -7.61 -21.85
N TYR A 476 -43.89 -7.04 -22.68
CA TYR A 476 -42.92 -7.83 -23.47
C TYR A 476 -41.95 -8.61 -22.56
N ALA A 477 -41.44 -7.99 -21.50
CA ALA A 477 -40.51 -8.64 -20.58
C ALA A 477 -41.17 -9.81 -19.81
N VAL A 478 -42.39 -9.61 -19.29
CA VAL A 478 -43.17 -10.64 -18.58
C VAL A 478 -43.56 -11.78 -19.52
N ALA A 479 -44.07 -11.49 -20.73
CA ALA A 479 -44.43 -12.51 -21.71
C ALA A 479 -43.21 -13.32 -22.20
N THR A 480 -42.05 -12.68 -22.35
CA THR A 480 -40.79 -13.36 -22.69
C THR A 480 -40.34 -14.29 -21.56
N PHE A 481 -40.51 -13.88 -20.30
CA PHE A 481 -40.20 -14.72 -19.14
C PHE A 481 -41.18 -15.91 -19.03
N GLU A 482 -42.48 -15.69 -19.20
CA GLU A 482 -43.51 -16.74 -19.28
C GLU A 482 -43.19 -17.78 -20.37
N ALA A 483 -42.79 -17.34 -21.57
CA ALA A 483 -42.39 -18.21 -22.66
C ALA A 483 -41.17 -19.09 -22.32
N VAL A 484 -40.18 -18.55 -21.59
CA VAL A 484 -39.01 -19.33 -21.14
C VAL A 484 -39.41 -20.37 -20.06
N LEU A 485 -40.27 -20.01 -19.10
CA LEU A 485 -40.75 -20.96 -18.10
C LEU A 485 -41.58 -22.08 -18.75
N ALA A 486 -42.50 -21.74 -19.66
CA ALA A 486 -43.26 -22.71 -20.43
C ALA A 486 -42.36 -23.65 -21.27
N HIS A 487 -41.24 -23.14 -21.80
CA HIS A 487 -40.25 -23.96 -22.51
C HIS A 487 -39.50 -24.91 -21.56
N LEU A 488 -39.06 -24.44 -20.39
CA LEU A 488 -38.41 -25.28 -19.35
C LEU A 488 -39.36 -26.39 -18.86
N THR A 489 -40.65 -26.07 -18.69
CA THR A 489 -41.69 -27.01 -18.26
C THR A 489 -41.98 -28.08 -19.32
N ASN A 490 -42.10 -27.71 -20.61
CA ASN A 490 -42.61 -28.59 -21.67
C ASN A 490 -41.54 -29.23 -22.58
N ALA A 491 -40.40 -28.56 -22.83
CA ALA A 491 -39.41 -28.98 -23.84
C ALA A 491 -38.11 -29.58 -23.28
N SER A 492 -38.01 -29.76 -21.96
CA SER A 492 -36.76 -30.12 -21.25
C SER A 492 -36.10 -31.47 -21.59
N SER A 493 -36.66 -32.29 -22.49
CA SER A 493 -36.14 -33.63 -22.81
C SER A 493 -34.80 -33.61 -23.57
N ALA A 494 -34.62 -32.67 -24.50
CA ALA A 494 -33.37 -32.54 -25.28
C ALA A 494 -32.23 -31.97 -24.42
N LEU A 495 -32.48 -30.86 -23.72
CA LEU A 495 -31.52 -30.21 -22.83
C LEU A 495 -31.08 -31.12 -21.68
N ARG A 496 -31.99 -31.94 -21.12
CA ARG A 496 -31.66 -32.97 -20.12
C ARG A 496 -30.75 -34.08 -20.67
N LYS A 497 -30.91 -34.47 -21.95
CA LYS A 497 -30.02 -35.43 -22.62
C LYS A 497 -28.63 -34.83 -22.89
N ALA A 498 -28.54 -33.55 -23.25
CA ALA A 498 -27.27 -32.82 -23.37
C ALA A 498 -26.56 -32.73 -22.01
N SER A 499 -27.24 -32.22 -20.99
CA SER A 499 -26.80 -32.16 -19.58
C SER A 499 -26.22 -33.50 -19.08
N LYS A 500 -26.96 -34.62 -19.24
CA LYS A 500 -26.47 -35.95 -18.83
C LYS A 500 -25.19 -36.38 -19.58
N ARG A 501 -25.05 -36.06 -20.88
CA ARG A 501 -23.84 -36.39 -21.67
C ARG A 501 -22.65 -35.51 -21.31
N ASN A 502 -22.85 -34.21 -21.16
CA ASN A 502 -21.82 -33.27 -20.72
C ASN A 502 -21.26 -33.68 -19.36
N ARG A 503 -22.14 -33.95 -18.38
CA ARG A 503 -21.72 -34.36 -17.03
C ARG A 503 -20.87 -35.64 -17.05
N LEU A 504 -21.25 -36.64 -17.86
CA LEU A 504 -20.47 -37.87 -18.02
C LEU A 504 -19.10 -37.60 -18.67
N LEU A 505 -19.04 -36.81 -19.74
CA LEU A 505 -17.79 -36.43 -20.41
C LEU A 505 -16.85 -35.66 -19.47
N TRP A 506 -17.38 -34.67 -18.74
CA TRP A 506 -16.63 -33.86 -17.79
C TRP A 506 -16.15 -34.71 -16.60
N GLN A 507 -16.98 -35.63 -16.09
CA GLN A 507 -16.57 -36.57 -15.04
C GLN A 507 -15.47 -37.52 -15.52
N ALA A 508 -15.56 -38.06 -16.74
CA ALA A 508 -14.54 -38.92 -17.34
C ALA A 508 -13.19 -38.18 -17.52
N ALA A 509 -13.23 -36.93 -18.02
CA ALA A 509 -12.04 -36.09 -18.15
C ALA A 509 -11.38 -35.75 -16.80
N ARG A 510 -12.18 -35.53 -15.75
CA ARG A 510 -11.70 -35.25 -14.38
C ARG A 510 -11.20 -36.50 -13.64
N SER A 511 -11.68 -37.69 -13.99
CA SER A 511 -11.31 -38.97 -13.36
C SER A 511 -10.23 -39.77 -14.11
N GLY A 512 -9.90 -39.38 -15.35
CA GLY A 512 -8.88 -40.04 -16.17
C GLY A 512 -9.37 -41.26 -16.95
N ASP A 513 -10.69 -41.51 -16.99
CA ASP A 513 -11.29 -42.67 -17.65
C ASP A 513 -11.30 -42.51 -19.18
N VAL A 514 -10.27 -43.06 -19.82
CA VAL A 514 -10.13 -43.06 -21.28
C VAL A 514 -11.21 -43.90 -21.97
N GLN A 515 -11.76 -44.95 -21.34
CA GLN A 515 -12.74 -45.84 -22.00
C GLN A 515 -14.07 -45.14 -22.22
N THR A 516 -14.56 -44.38 -21.23
CA THR A 516 -15.78 -43.58 -21.43
C THR A 516 -15.54 -42.34 -22.28
N LEU A 517 -14.34 -41.72 -22.24
CA LEU A 517 -13.98 -40.66 -23.20
C LEU A 517 -13.99 -41.16 -24.65
N GLU A 518 -13.43 -42.34 -24.93
CA GLU A 518 -13.42 -42.96 -26.26
C GLU A 518 -14.84 -43.31 -26.72
N ALA A 519 -15.63 -43.96 -25.87
CA ALA A 519 -17.02 -44.32 -26.19
C ALA A 519 -17.93 -43.10 -26.46
N ILE A 520 -17.66 -41.95 -25.82
CA ILE A 520 -18.43 -40.71 -26.01
C ILE A 520 -17.96 -39.91 -27.23
N LEU A 521 -16.65 -39.80 -27.46
CA LEU A 521 -16.08 -38.95 -28.51
C LEU A 521 -15.87 -39.67 -29.86
N GLN A 522 -15.69 -41.00 -29.87
CA GLN A 522 -15.49 -41.80 -31.08
C GLN A 522 -16.54 -42.92 -31.27
N PRO A 523 -17.85 -42.60 -31.32
CA PRO A 523 -18.95 -43.58 -31.45
C PRO A 523 -19.00 -44.35 -32.79
N SER A 524 -17.93 -44.30 -33.60
CA SER A 524 -17.78 -45.02 -34.87
C SER A 524 -16.67 -46.06 -34.88
N LEU A 525 -15.92 -46.22 -33.77
CA LEU A 525 -14.98 -47.32 -33.55
C LEU A 525 -15.52 -48.38 -32.58
N SER A 526 -16.52 -48.03 -31.75
CA SER A 526 -17.22 -48.96 -30.84
C SER A 526 -17.97 -50.06 -31.60
N THR A 527 -17.33 -51.20 -31.82
CA THR A 527 -17.92 -52.35 -32.51
C THR A 527 -19.05 -52.98 -31.70
N VAL A 528 -20.27 -52.85 -32.19
CA VAL A 528 -21.48 -53.66 -31.91
C VAL A 528 -21.53 -54.29 -30.51
N ASN A 529 -22.05 -53.53 -29.56
CA ASN A 529 -22.90 -54.06 -28.51
C ASN A 529 -24.02 -53.05 -28.25
N GLU A 530 -25.27 -53.49 -28.41
CA GLU A 530 -26.44 -52.68 -28.05
C GLU A 530 -26.55 -52.65 -26.53
N VAL A 531 -25.97 -51.61 -25.91
CA VAL A 531 -26.26 -51.31 -24.51
C VAL A 531 -27.71 -50.82 -24.44
N ASN A 532 -28.61 -51.72 -24.02
CA ASN A 532 -30.02 -51.43 -23.81
C ASN A 532 -30.22 -50.18 -22.95
N ASP A 533 -31.37 -49.53 -23.13
CA ASP A 533 -31.80 -48.32 -22.39
C ASP A 533 -32.28 -48.68 -20.95
N THR A 534 -31.47 -49.49 -20.25
CA THR A 534 -31.72 -50.09 -18.93
C THR A 534 -30.55 -49.83 -17.99
N PHE A 535 -30.41 -48.57 -17.59
CA PHE A 535 -29.79 -48.22 -16.31
C PHE A 535 -30.91 -47.63 -15.44
N GLU A 536 -31.37 -48.42 -14.48
CA GLU A 536 -32.51 -48.12 -13.61
C GLU A 536 -32.21 -46.97 -12.65
N ASP A 537 -33.26 -46.28 -12.18
CA ASP A 537 -33.16 -45.32 -11.08
C ASP A 537 -32.88 -46.08 -9.77
N GLN A 538 -31.61 -46.11 -9.36
CA GLN A 538 -31.23 -46.67 -8.05
C GLN A 538 -29.96 -46.02 -7.47
N ALA A 539 -30.07 -44.76 -7.07
CA ALA A 539 -29.15 -44.09 -6.15
C ALA A 539 -29.85 -42.92 -5.42
N ALA A 540 -29.66 -42.84 -4.10
CA ALA A 540 -30.15 -41.75 -3.23
C ALA A 540 -31.68 -41.58 -3.11
N GLU A 541 -32.37 -42.63 -2.65
CA GLU A 541 -33.33 -42.41 -1.56
C GLU A 541 -32.53 -42.39 -0.24
N GLU A 542 -32.27 -41.20 0.30
CA GLU A 542 -32.00 -41.03 1.73
C GLU A 542 -33.15 -40.22 2.34
N THR A 543 -33.67 -40.70 3.46
CA THR A 543 -34.88 -40.20 4.11
C THR A 543 -34.65 -38.86 4.79
N SER A 544 -35.40 -37.83 4.39
CA SER A 544 -35.58 -36.61 5.18
C SER A 544 -36.89 -36.69 5.97
N ASP A 545 -36.83 -37.18 7.21
CA ASP A 545 -37.93 -36.97 8.16
C ASP A 545 -38.04 -35.48 8.49
N ASP A 546 -39.24 -34.92 8.31
CA ASP A 546 -39.59 -33.57 8.77
C ASP A 546 -40.44 -33.69 10.04
N SER A 547 -39.80 -33.58 11.20
CA SER A 547 -40.45 -33.59 12.52
C SER A 547 -40.32 -32.22 13.19
N THR A 548 -41.43 -31.49 13.26
CA THR A 548 -41.53 -30.17 13.88
C THR A 548 -41.10 -30.15 15.35
N LEU A 549 -40.38 -29.11 15.76
CA LEU A 549 -39.86 -28.93 17.12
C LEU A 549 -40.92 -28.48 18.16
N ASN A 550 -40.53 -28.66 19.43
CA ASN A 550 -41.14 -28.21 20.70
C ASN A 550 -42.06 -29.22 21.40
N ALA A 551 -42.09 -29.33 22.73
CA ALA A 551 -41.14 -28.93 23.78
C ALA A 551 -41.53 -29.65 25.10
N GLU A 552 -40.77 -29.43 26.18
CA GLU A 552 -41.14 -29.86 27.56
C GLU A 552 -42.42 -29.11 28.03
N ALA A 553 -43.20 -29.53 29.04
CA ALA A 553 -42.91 -30.43 30.17
C ALA A 553 -44.20 -30.96 30.87
N PHE A 554 -43.98 -31.72 31.97
CA PHE A 554 -44.88 -32.03 33.11
C PHE A 554 -45.93 -33.18 33.04
N GLU A 555 -45.71 -34.17 33.93
CA GLU A 555 -46.67 -34.93 34.76
C GLU A 555 -47.97 -35.51 34.13
N SER A 556 -48.30 -36.82 34.20
CA SER A 556 -48.00 -37.82 35.23
C SER A 556 -48.71 -39.18 34.97
N LYS A 557 -48.22 -40.21 35.68
CA LYS A 557 -48.95 -41.41 36.19
C LYS A 557 -49.36 -42.62 35.31
N ASP A 558 -49.21 -43.76 36.01
CA ASP A 558 -50.00 -45.01 36.03
C ASP A 558 -49.96 -46.04 34.88
N HIS A 559 -49.14 -47.07 35.12
CA HIS A 559 -49.47 -48.52 35.18
C HIS A 559 -50.06 -49.31 33.97
N GLY A 560 -49.40 -50.44 33.69
CA GLY A 560 -49.97 -51.66 33.09
C GLY A 560 -49.09 -52.24 31.97
N THR A 561 -48.36 -53.36 32.12
CA THR A 561 -48.79 -54.79 32.10
C THR A 561 -49.59 -55.19 30.86
N ASN A 562 -49.36 -56.29 30.12
CA ASN A 562 -48.39 -57.42 30.06
C ASN A 562 -48.53 -58.02 28.62
N ASP A 563 -47.83 -59.00 28.03
CA ASP A 563 -46.75 -59.99 28.32
C ASP A 563 -46.20 -60.47 26.92
N GLU A 564 -45.22 -61.37 26.68
CA GLU A 564 -44.40 -62.29 27.49
C GLU A 564 -43.02 -62.61 26.83
N ASN A 565 -42.28 -63.53 27.45
CA ASN A 565 -41.19 -64.44 27.07
C ASN A 565 -41.16 -65.06 25.63
N HIS A 566 -40.07 -65.65 25.08
CA HIS A 566 -38.73 -66.05 25.59
C HIS A 566 -37.65 -66.23 24.47
N ARG A 567 -36.40 -66.51 24.87
CA ARG A 567 -35.20 -66.97 24.09
C ARG A 567 -34.60 -68.24 24.77
N PRO A 568 -33.49 -68.90 24.35
CA PRO A 568 -32.55 -68.70 23.22
C PRO A 568 -32.55 -69.96 22.27
N ASP A 569 -31.51 -70.71 21.81
CA ASP A 569 -30.03 -70.69 21.89
C ASP A 569 -29.33 -71.66 20.87
N LEU A 570 -27.99 -71.69 20.87
CA LEU A 570 -27.03 -72.78 20.49
C LEU A 570 -26.91 -73.30 19.02
N GLY A 571 -25.68 -73.66 18.60
CA GLY A 571 -25.55 -74.82 17.69
C GLY A 571 -24.19 -75.27 17.12
N ALA A 572 -23.55 -74.51 16.21
CA ALA A 572 -22.21 -74.75 15.61
C ALA A 572 -21.95 -76.01 14.69
N VAL A 573 -20.75 -76.01 14.03
CA VAL A 573 -19.92 -77.14 13.49
C VAL A 573 -20.12 -77.71 12.04
N ASN A 574 -19.04 -77.61 11.22
CA ASN A 574 -18.58 -78.45 10.05
C ASN A 574 -19.44 -78.59 8.76
N SER A 575 -18.94 -79.03 7.57
CA SER A 575 -17.61 -79.01 6.89
C SER A 575 -17.65 -79.64 5.45
N SER A 576 -16.62 -79.41 4.61
CA SER A 576 -16.01 -80.38 3.62
C SER A 576 -16.40 -80.45 2.11
N LEU A 577 -15.41 -80.13 1.25
CA LEU A 577 -14.91 -80.77 -0.01
C LEU A 577 -15.77 -81.11 -1.27
N ASP A 578 -15.55 -80.34 -2.35
CA ASP A 578 -14.68 -80.61 -3.55
C ASP A 578 -14.80 -81.83 -4.56
N HIS A 579 -14.43 -81.52 -5.83
CA HIS A 579 -13.80 -82.36 -6.90
C HIS A 579 -14.56 -83.09 -8.07
N VAL A 580 -13.81 -83.22 -9.21
CA VAL A 580 -13.93 -84.05 -10.47
C VAL A 580 -15.16 -83.86 -11.41
N PHE A 581 -15.10 -83.95 -12.76
CA PHE A 581 -14.17 -84.56 -13.77
C PHE A 581 -13.91 -83.65 -15.02
N PRO A 582 -12.95 -83.99 -15.95
CA PRO A 582 -12.45 -83.13 -17.05
C PRO A 582 -12.74 -83.67 -18.49
N PHE A 583 -12.28 -82.98 -19.55
CA PHE A 583 -11.71 -83.58 -20.80
C PHE A 583 -11.04 -82.55 -21.75
N GLN A 584 -10.46 -83.01 -22.87
CA GLN A 584 -9.55 -82.31 -23.82
C GLN A 584 -9.74 -82.92 -25.25
N ARG A 585 -9.29 -82.38 -26.41
CA ARG A 585 -8.32 -81.32 -26.82
C ARG A 585 -8.78 -80.68 -28.20
N PRO A 586 -7.96 -80.17 -29.17
CA PRO A 586 -8.43 -79.26 -30.27
C PRO A 586 -8.15 -79.88 -31.69
N PRO A 587 -7.89 -79.16 -32.83
CA PRO A 587 -8.20 -77.79 -33.32
C PRO A 587 -8.81 -77.75 -34.78
N THR A 588 -8.87 -76.56 -35.40
CA THR A 588 -8.86 -76.20 -36.87
C THR A 588 -10.16 -75.87 -37.66
N PRO A 589 -10.09 -75.02 -38.74
CA PRO A 589 -11.24 -74.46 -39.50
C PRO A 589 -11.12 -74.69 -41.05
N PRO A 590 -11.69 -73.83 -41.94
CA PRO A 590 -13.10 -73.55 -42.31
C PRO A 590 -13.48 -74.28 -43.64
N PRO A 591 -14.62 -74.00 -44.36
CA PRO A 591 -14.71 -72.83 -45.27
C PRO A 591 -16.12 -72.23 -45.57
N GLU A 592 -16.09 -70.93 -45.91
CA GLU A 592 -16.78 -70.21 -47.02
C GLU A 592 -18.29 -70.34 -47.40
N GLN A 593 -18.89 -69.14 -47.56
CA GLN A 593 -19.80 -68.68 -48.64
C GLN A 593 -21.15 -69.39 -48.93
N PHE A 594 -22.25 -68.62 -48.83
CA PHE A 594 -23.12 -68.28 -49.97
C PHE A 594 -23.99 -67.03 -49.65
N SER A 595 -24.57 -66.38 -50.67
CA SER A 595 -25.19 -65.04 -50.54
C SER A 595 -26.45 -64.85 -51.40
N VAL A 596 -27.12 -63.69 -51.25
CA VAL A 596 -28.26 -63.15 -52.05
C VAL A 596 -29.58 -63.96 -51.90
N LYS A 597 -30.79 -63.41 -51.67
CA LYS A 597 -31.43 -62.20 -52.26
C LYS A 597 -32.48 -61.53 -51.36
N VAL A 598 -32.53 -60.20 -51.44
CA VAL A 598 -33.62 -59.33 -50.95
C VAL A 598 -34.81 -59.35 -51.92
N LYS A 599 -36.05 -59.28 -51.41
CA LYS A 599 -37.26 -58.95 -52.20
C LYS A 599 -37.68 -57.50 -51.97
N LYS A 600 -37.80 -56.72 -53.04
CA LYS A 600 -38.38 -55.36 -53.00
C LYS A 600 -39.92 -55.42 -53.00
N ARG A 601 -40.55 -54.41 -52.40
CA ARG A 601 -41.84 -53.85 -52.84
C ARG A 601 -41.72 -52.33 -52.97
N VAL A 602 -42.64 -51.72 -53.73
CA VAL A 602 -42.59 -50.32 -54.17
C VAL A 602 -43.96 -49.70 -53.97
N SER A 603 -44.00 -48.42 -53.59
CA SER A 603 -45.19 -47.56 -53.60
C SER A 603 -44.88 -46.24 -54.31
N LEU A 604 -45.89 -45.66 -54.95
CA LEU A 604 -45.76 -44.54 -55.91
C LEU A 604 -45.23 -43.24 -55.30
N ALA A 605 -44.69 -42.39 -56.17
CA ALA A 605 -44.42 -40.97 -55.90
C ALA A 605 -45.50 -40.07 -56.51
N SER A 606 -45.64 -38.85 -55.98
CA SER A 606 -46.46 -37.77 -56.54
C SER A 606 -45.71 -36.44 -56.45
N LEU A 607 -45.36 -35.85 -57.61
CA LEU A 607 -44.84 -34.48 -57.73
C LEU A 607 -45.99 -33.48 -57.87
N PRO A 608 -45.79 -32.19 -57.52
CA PRO A 608 -45.56 -31.25 -58.61
C PRO A 608 -44.59 -30.07 -58.34
N ARG A 609 -43.72 -29.84 -59.34
CA ARG A 609 -43.46 -28.54 -60.01
C ARG A 609 -42.74 -27.39 -59.25
N SER A 610 -41.45 -27.28 -59.58
CA SER A 610 -40.54 -26.12 -59.48
C SER A 610 -41.12 -24.72 -59.80
N GLN A 611 -40.58 -23.70 -59.11
CA GLN A 611 -40.11 -22.44 -59.73
C GLN A 611 -38.71 -22.05 -59.16
N SER A 612 -38.01 -21.09 -59.79
CA SER A 612 -36.62 -20.71 -59.46
C SER A 612 -36.31 -19.24 -59.75
N ALA A 613 -35.48 -18.60 -58.91
CA ALA A 613 -34.69 -17.37 -59.14
C ALA A 613 -33.80 -17.11 -57.89
N SER A 614 -32.47 -17.30 -57.92
CA SER A 614 -31.40 -16.27 -58.11
C SER A 614 -31.42 -15.10 -57.09
N SER A 615 -30.32 -14.64 -56.46
CA SER A 615 -28.86 -14.94 -56.49
C SER A 615 -28.16 -14.08 -55.39
N GLY A 616 -26.91 -14.26 -54.94
CA GLY A 616 -25.84 -15.24 -55.18
C GLY A 616 -24.43 -14.68 -54.83
N HIS A 617 -23.48 -15.54 -54.41
CA HIS A 617 -22.10 -15.24 -53.92
C HIS A 617 -22.01 -14.59 -52.51
N SER A 618 -21.01 -14.84 -51.64
CA SER A 618 -19.93 -15.85 -51.52
C SER A 618 -19.37 -15.74 -50.07
N SER A 619 -18.81 -16.75 -49.38
CA SER A 619 -17.82 -17.77 -49.79
C SER A 619 -17.89 -19.05 -48.92
N GLN A 620 -17.16 -20.10 -49.27
CA GLN A 620 -17.26 -21.43 -48.63
C GLN A 620 -16.01 -21.81 -47.80
N SER A 621 -16.19 -22.31 -46.57
CA SER A 621 -15.35 -23.38 -46.00
C SER A 621 -16.06 -24.12 -44.85
N HIS A 622 -15.87 -25.44 -44.77
CA HIS A 622 -16.26 -26.34 -43.66
C HIS A 622 -17.72 -26.38 -43.17
N SER A 623 -18.59 -27.05 -43.92
CA SER A 623 -19.14 -28.35 -43.46
C SER A 623 -19.67 -29.16 -44.65
N ARG A 624 -19.52 -30.49 -44.62
CA ARG A 624 -20.00 -31.38 -45.71
C ARG A 624 -20.38 -32.79 -45.24
N LYS A 625 -21.22 -32.86 -44.22
CA LYS A 625 -22.07 -34.03 -43.92
C LYS A 625 -23.48 -33.53 -43.61
N GLN A 626 -24.43 -33.80 -44.51
CA GLN A 626 -25.83 -33.43 -44.33
C GLN A 626 -26.59 -34.70 -43.92
N SER A 627 -26.89 -34.82 -42.63
CA SER A 627 -27.69 -35.92 -42.06
C SER A 627 -29.19 -35.73 -42.35
N VAL A 628 -29.94 -36.84 -42.40
CA VAL A 628 -31.21 -36.92 -43.14
C VAL A 628 -32.45 -36.56 -42.30
N ASP A 629 -32.30 -36.31 -41.00
CA ASP A 629 -33.43 -36.11 -40.06
C ASP A 629 -33.92 -34.65 -39.92
N SER A 630 -33.39 -33.69 -40.70
CA SER A 630 -33.70 -32.26 -40.53
C SER A 630 -35.02 -31.80 -41.17
N ILE A 631 -36.11 -32.57 -41.02
CA ILE A 631 -37.46 -32.22 -41.49
C ILE A 631 -38.47 -32.59 -40.40
N PHE A 632 -39.26 -31.61 -39.94
CA PHE A 632 -40.26 -31.68 -38.84
C PHE A 632 -39.74 -31.57 -37.39
N SER A 633 -38.99 -30.51 -37.05
CA SER A 633 -38.98 -29.96 -35.68
C SER A 633 -38.60 -28.47 -35.61
N ASN A 634 -39.59 -27.57 -35.68
CA ASN A 634 -39.38 -26.15 -35.38
C ASN A 634 -39.41 -25.93 -33.86
N GLY A 635 -38.24 -26.00 -33.23
CA GLY A 635 -38.03 -25.63 -31.83
C GLY A 635 -36.55 -25.69 -31.46
N PRO A 636 -36.06 -24.87 -30.51
CA PRO A 636 -34.65 -24.87 -30.12
C PRO A 636 -34.32 -26.21 -29.47
N SER A 637 -33.59 -27.03 -30.21
CA SER A 637 -33.33 -28.43 -29.90
C SER A 637 -31.83 -28.66 -29.88
N GLY A 638 -31.32 -29.16 -28.75
CA GLY A 638 -29.90 -29.10 -28.46
C GLY A 638 -29.05 -29.96 -29.39
N ASP A 639 -27.96 -29.38 -29.91
CA ASP A 639 -26.98 -30.10 -30.72
C ASP A 639 -26.26 -31.16 -29.87
N LEU A 640 -26.37 -32.41 -30.31
CA LEU A 640 -25.80 -33.60 -29.65
C LEU A 640 -24.68 -34.25 -30.48
N SER A 641 -24.08 -33.52 -31.42
CA SER A 641 -22.97 -34.00 -32.26
C SER A 641 -21.67 -34.12 -31.47
N SER A 642 -20.75 -34.99 -31.93
CA SER A 642 -19.43 -35.17 -31.30
C SER A 642 -18.58 -33.89 -31.34
N ASP A 643 -18.75 -33.07 -32.38
CA ASP A 643 -17.94 -31.86 -32.60
C ASP A 643 -18.36 -30.70 -31.67
N THR A 644 -19.65 -30.56 -31.35
CA THR A 644 -20.11 -29.61 -30.32
C THR A 644 -19.83 -30.13 -28.91
N LEU A 645 -20.01 -31.43 -28.68
CA LEU A 645 -19.74 -32.08 -27.39
C LEU A 645 -18.27 -31.94 -26.95
N ALA A 646 -17.32 -32.10 -27.89
CA ALA A 646 -15.89 -31.89 -27.65
C ALA A 646 -15.50 -30.43 -27.33
N GLN A 647 -16.37 -29.45 -27.65
CA GLN A 647 -16.18 -28.01 -27.41
C GLN A 647 -17.04 -27.48 -26.25
N THR A 648 -17.60 -28.37 -25.44
CA THR A 648 -18.30 -28.01 -24.20
C THR A 648 -17.35 -27.44 -23.15
N GLN A 649 -17.85 -26.49 -22.38
CA GLN A 649 -17.18 -25.86 -21.25
C GLN A 649 -18.12 -25.90 -20.03
N ASP A 650 -17.55 -26.04 -18.83
CA ASP A 650 -18.32 -25.90 -17.60
C ASP A 650 -18.62 -24.44 -17.24
N ALA A 651 -19.26 -24.21 -16.08
CA ALA A 651 -19.58 -22.87 -15.59
C ALA A 651 -18.33 -21.98 -15.35
N GLY A 652 -17.15 -22.57 -15.13
CA GLY A 652 -15.87 -21.86 -15.03
C GLY A 652 -15.25 -21.53 -16.40
N GLY A 653 -15.85 -21.99 -17.49
CA GLY A 653 -15.30 -21.89 -18.84
C GLY A 653 -14.17 -22.90 -19.10
N SER A 654 -13.90 -23.85 -18.19
CA SER A 654 -12.90 -24.88 -18.42
C SER A 654 -13.39 -25.84 -19.50
N SER A 655 -12.58 -26.03 -20.54
CA SER A 655 -12.80 -27.03 -21.58
C SER A 655 -12.56 -28.45 -21.05
N VAL A 656 -12.95 -29.47 -21.81
CA VAL A 656 -12.64 -30.88 -21.51
C VAL A 656 -11.13 -31.12 -21.33
N VAL A 657 -10.28 -30.40 -22.09
CA VAL A 657 -8.81 -30.46 -21.98
C VAL A 657 -8.31 -29.73 -20.73
N MET A 658 -8.89 -28.56 -20.42
CA MET A 658 -8.58 -27.82 -19.19
C MET A 658 -8.91 -28.66 -17.95
N MET A 659 -10.07 -29.33 -17.93
CA MET A 659 -10.47 -30.19 -16.81
C MET A 659 -9.49 -31.34 -16.57
N ALA A 660 -9.02 -32.00 -17.64
CA ALA A 660 -8.02 -33.07 -17.52
C ALA A 660 -6.68 -32.55 -16.96
N ILE A 661 -6.28 -31.33 -17.33
CA ILE A 661 -5.07 -30.67 -16.81
C ILE A 661 -5.25 -30.27 -15.33
N GLU A 662 -6.37 -29.61 -14.99
CA GLU A 662 -6.69 -29.15 -13.63
C GLU A 662 -6.78 -30.32 -12.63
N HIS A 663 -7.06 -31.55 -13.09
CA HIS A 663 -7.17 -32.76 -12.29
C HIS A 663 -5.98 -33.73 -12.44
N GLY A 664 -4.90 -33.35 -13.12
CA GLY A 664 -3.66 -34.15 -13.23
C GLY A 664 -3.76 -35.41 -14.10
N GLN A 665 -4.72 -35.49 -15.01
CA GLN A 665 -5.06 -36.72 -15.74
C GLN A 665 -4.25 -36.89 -17.03
N GLN A 666 -3.00 -37.34 -16.89
CA GLN A 666 -2.07 -37.57 -18.01
C GLN A 666 -2.65 -38.47 -19.12
N SER A 667 -3.32 -39.57 -18.76
CA SER A 667 -3.93 -40.53 -19.70
C SER A 667 -5.02 -39.88 -20.56
N ALA A 668 -5.95 -39.18 -19.92
CA ALA A 668 -7.02 -38.46 -20.60
C ALA A 668 -6.47 -37.33 -21.47
N LEU A 669 -5.49 -36.55 -21.00
CA LEU A 669 -4.85 -35.50 -21.80
C LEU A 669 -4.17 -36.08 -23.05
N GLN A 670 -3.41 -37.17 -22.92
CA GLN A 670 -2.74 -37.82 -24.04
C GLN A 670 -3.76 -38.38 -25.06
N PHE A 671 -4.87 -38.96 -24.58
CA PHE A 671 -5.96 -39.39 -25.45
C PHE A 671 -6.60 -38.21 -26.19
N LEU A 672 -7.02 -37.15 -25.49
CA LEU A 672 -7.66 -35.97 -26.10
C LEU A 672 -6.76 -35.30 -27.15
N LEU A 673 -5.46 -35.12 -26.86
CA LEU A 673 -4.49 -34.56 -27.80
C LEU A 673 -4.18 -35.48 -29.00
N SER A 674 -4.51 -36.78 -28.92
CA SER A 674 -4.39 -37.73 -30.04
C SER A 674 -5.53 -37.62 -31.08
N LEU A 675 -6.53 -36.75 -30.85
CA LEU A 675 -7.72 -36.59 -31.69
C LEU A 675 -7.68 -35.28 -32.54
N PRO A 676 -6.86 -35.19 -33.61
CA PRO A 676 -6.69 -33.97 -34.42
C PRO A 676 -7.94 -33.55 -35.20
N ALA A 677 -8.97 -34.40 -35.24
CA ALA A 677 -10.29 -34.02 -35.76
C ALA A 677 -10.90 -32.89 -34.93
N HIS A 678 -10.85 -33.01 -33.60
CA HIS A 678 -11.50 -32.11 -32.63
C HIS A 678 -10.49 -31.15 -31.98
N PHE A 679 -9.35 -31.65 -31.47
CA PHE A 679 -8.37 -30.88 -30.70
C PHE A 679 -7.17 -30.43 -31.55
N ARG A 680 -7.41 -29.49 -32.46
CA ARG A 680 -6.35 -28.89 -33.31
C ARG A 680 -5.48 -27.91 -32.53
N VAL A 681 -4.22 -27.76 -32.95
CA VAL A 681 -3.22 -26.85 -32.36
C VAL A 681 -3.76 -25.44 -32.11
N ASN A 682 -4.43 -24.85 -33.10
CA ASN A 682 -4.98 -23.49 -32.97
C ASN A 682 -6.07 -23.40 -31.88
N LEU A 683 -6.87 -24.46 -31.68
CA LEU A 683 -7.85 -24.53 -30.60
C LEU A 683 -7.14 -24.62 -29.25
N VAL A 684 -6.14 -25.49 -29.11
CA VAL A 684 -5.31 -25.66 -27.89
C VAL A 684 -4.54 -24.37 -27.53
N LEU A 685 -4.13 -23.58 -28.52
CA LEU A 685 -3.48 -22.28 -28.30
C LEU A 685 -4.47 -21.17 -27.92
N ASP A 686 -5.72 -21.22 -28.40
CA ASP A 686 -6.77 -20.23 -28.09
C ASP A 686 -7.67 -20.61 -26.91
N ASP A 687 -7.50 -21.81 -26.35
CA ASP A 687 -8.23 -22.31 -25.17
C ASP A 687 -7.79 -21.60 -23.87
N VAL A 688 -8.78 -20.97 -23.22
CA VAL A 688 -8.67 -20.29 -21.94
C VAL A 688 -10.00 -20.39 -21.17
N ASN A 689 -9.91 -20.52 -19.85
CA ASN A 689 -11.09 -20.48 -18.97
C ASN A 689 -11.63 -19.04 -18.81
N ASN A 690 -12.73 -18.86 -18.04
CA ASN A 690 -13.33 -17.53 -17.82
C ASN A 690 -12.39 -16.53 -17.13
N ALA A 691 -11.35 -17.01 -16.42
CA ALA A 691 -10.30 -16.18 -15.84
C ALA A 691 -9.16 -15.84 -16.82
N GLY A 692 -9.25 -16.24 -18.10
CA GLY A 692 -8.22 -16.01 -19.12
C GLY A 692 -6.97 -16.88 -18.96
N THR A 693 -7.01 -17.91 -18.12
CA THR A 693 -5.86 -18.79 -17.88
C THR A 693 -5.68 -19.75 -19.06
N THR A 694 -4.50 -19.79 -19.67
CA THR A 694 -4.17 -20.74 -20.74
C THR A 694 -3.90 -22.14 -20.18
N LEU A 695 -4.15 -23.19 -20.98
CA LEU A 695 -3.90 -24.60 -20.60
C LEU A 695 -2.51 -24.81 -19.97
N LEU A 696 -1.44 -24.25 -20.57
CA LEU A 696 -0.08 -24.34 -20.02
C LEU A 696 0.10 -23.55 -18.71
N SER A 697 -0.59 -22.42 -18.54
CA SER A 697 -0.58 -21.68 -17.28
C SER A 697 -1.34 -22.44 -16.18
N ALA A 698 -2.36 -23.23 -16.52
CA ALA A 698 -3.06 -24.11 -15.59
C ALA A 698 -2.19 -25.31 -15.19
N ALA A 699 -1.54 -25.98 -16.14
CA ALA A 699 -0.63 -27.11 -15.88
C ALA A 699 0.53 -26.71 -14.94
N VAL A 700 1.15 -25.56 -15.20
CA VAL A 700 2.22 -25.00 -14.34
C VAL A 700 1.69 -24.60 -12.96
N GLN A 701 0.45 -24.11 -12.85
CA GLN A 701 -0.18 -23.81 -11.55
C GLN A 701 -0.53 -25.07 -10.74
N ALA A 702 -1.04 -26.13 -11.38
CA ALA A 702 -1.28 -27.42 -10.74
C ALA A 702 0.02 -28.07 -10.23
N GLY A 703 1.15 -27.74 -10.85
CA GLY A 703 2.47 -28.24 -10.46
C GLY A 703 2.78 -29.67 -10.92
N ASP A 704 1.82 -30.34 -11.58
CA ASP A 704 2.02 -31.70 -12.08
C ASP A 704 2.92 -31.72 -13.32
N ARG A 705 4.00 -32.49 -13.24
CA ARG A 705 5.06 -32.47 -14.25
C ARG A 705 4.73 -33.31 -15.49
N PRO A 706 4.25 -34.58 -15.40
CA PRO A 706 3.96 -35.37 -16.59
C PRO A 706 2.87 -34.74 -17.49
N VAL A 707 1.80 -34.20 -16.90
CA VAL A 707 0.78 -33.42 -17.64
C VAL A 707 1.39 -32.20 -18.34
N THR A 708 2.28 -31.48 -17.66
CA THR A 708 2.92 -30.27 -18.22
C THR A 708 3.87 -30.62 -19.37
N GLU A 709 4.69 -31.66 -19.23
CA GLU A 709 5.64 -32.10 -20.28
C GLU A 709 4.88 -32.67 -21.50
N VAL A 710 3.79 -33.44 -21.31
CA VAL A 710 2.92 -33.92 -22.41
C VAL A 710 2.32 -32.76 -23.21
N LEU A 711 1.82 -31.72 -22.55
CA LEU A 711 1.30 -30.52 -23.22
C LEU A 711 2.41 -29.75 -23.95
N ILE A 712 3.59 -29.62 -23.34
CA ILE A 712 4.74 -28.95 -23.96
C ILE A 712 5.21 -29.70 -25.21
N ASP A 713 5.38 -31.02 -25.14
CA ASP A 713 5.90 -31.82 -26.25
C ASP A 713 4.90 -31.84 -27.42
N PHE A 714 3.59 -31.81 -27.15
CA PHE A 714 2.56 -31.57 -28.17
C PHE A 714 2.69 -30.18 -28.82
N LEU A 715 2.87 -29.12 -28.02
CA LEU A 715 3.02 -27.76 -28.53
C LEU A 715 4.32 -27.57 -29.34
N GLU A 716 5.46 -28.09 -28.86
CA GLU A 716 6.75 -28.02 -29.57
C GLU A 716 6.75 -28.84 -30.86
N SER A 717 6.00 -29.95 -30.92
CA SER A 717 5.87 -30.78 -32.12
C SER A 717 4.95 -30.19 -33.19
N ASN A 718 3.95 -29.38 -32.81
CA ASN A 718 2.86 -28.99 -33.72
C ASN A 718 2.68 -27.46 -33.90
N ALA A 719 3.35 -26.60 -33.11
CA ALA A 719 3.25 -25.14 -33.23
C ALA A 719 4.60 -24.48 -33.58
N SER A 720 4.56 -23.37 -34.32
CA SER A 720 5.78 -22.60 -34.62
C SER A 720 6.32 -21.89 -33.37
N THR A 721 7.64 -21.63 -33.34
CA THR A 721 8.27 -20.90 -32.22
C THR A 721 7.66 -19.50 -31.99
N HIS A 722 7.15 -18.83 -33.04
CA HIS A 722 6.46 -17.55 -32.91
C HIS A 722 5.08 -17.70 -32.22
N GLN A 723 4.30 -18.73 -32.57
CA GLN A 723 3.04 -19.04 -31.88
C GLN A 723 3.28 -19.39 -30.40
N ILE A 724 4.32 -20.16 -30.10
CA ILE A 724 4.69 -20.52 -28.72
C ILE A 724 5.08 -19.27 -27.91
N GLN A 725 5.86 -18.34 -28.49
CA GLN A 725 6.20 -17.08 -27.81
C GLN A 725 4.94 -16.23 -27.54
N ALA A 726 4.12 -16.00 -28.58
CA ALA A 726 2.88 -15.24 -28.44
C ALA A 726 1.87 -15.88 -27.47
N TYR A 727 1.96 -17.19 -27.22
CA TYR A 727 1.18 -17.92 -26.22
C TYR A 727 1.76 -17.77 -24.79
N LEU A 728 3.08 -17.76 -24.62
CA LEU A 728 3.77 -17.48 -23.35
C LEU A 728 3.60 -16.01 -22.88
N GLU A 729 3.28 -15.11 -23.80
CA GLU A 729 2.97 -13.70 -23.54
C GLU A 729 1.50 -13.45 -23.15
N ARG A 730 0.59 -14.43 -23.31
CA ARG A 730 -0.84 -14.27 -22.95
C ARG A 730 -1.02 -14.11 -21.44
N GLN A 731 -1.81 -13.11 -21.05
CA GLN A 731 -2.09 -12.76 -19.66
C GLN A 731 -3.50 -13.17 -19.25
N ASP A 732 -3.64 -13.66 -18.01
CA ASP A 732 -4.92 -13.90 -17.35
C ASP A 732 -5.64 -12.58 -16.94
N VAL A 733 -6.84 -12.70 -16.36
CA VAL A 733 -7.63 -11.57 -15.83
C VAL A 733 -6.89 -10.76 -14.73
N GLN A 734 -5.79 -11.27 -14.17
CA GLN A 734 -4.93 -10.57 -13.21
C GLN A 734 -3.64 -10.00 -13.86
N GLY A 735 -3.45 -10.15 -15.17
CA GLY A 735 -2.26 -9.72 -15.89
C GLY A 735 -1.09 -10.72 -15.81
N ARG A 736 -1.30 -11.93 -15.29
CA ARG A 736 -0.23 -12.92 -15.11
C ARG A 736 -0.22 -13.91 -16.28
N CYS A 737 0.94 -14.09 -16.90
CA CYS A 737 1.21 -15.17 -17.84
C CYS A 737 1.91 -16.35 -17.14
N MET A 738 2.03 -17.50 -17.82
CA MET A 738 2.76 -18.71 -17.36
C MET A 738 4.08 -18.42 -16.64
N ALA A 739 4.86 -17.45 -17.13
CA ALA A 739 6.15 -17.08 -16.55
C ALA A 739 6.08 -16.62 -15.07
N HIS A 740 4.95 -16.06 -14.64
CA HIS A 740 4.73 -15.62 -13.25
C HIS A 740 4.54 -16.79 -12.27
N TYR A 741 4.18 -17.97 -12.78
CA TYR A 741 3.88 -19.18 -11.99
C TYR A 741 5.03 -20.18 -11.93
N LEU A 742 6.17 -19.86 -12.57
CA LEU A 742 7.34 -20.74 -12.70
C LEU A 742 8.00 -21.19 -11.39
N PHE A 743 7.66 -20.58 -10.25
CA PHE A 743 8.12 -21.06 -8.94
C PHE A 743 7.56 -22.46 -8.59
N ASN A 744 6.45 -22.87 -9.20
CA ASN A 744 5.91 -24.23 -9.06
C ASN A 744 6.71 -25.27 -9.87
N GLN A 745 7.24 -24.89 -11.03
CA GLN A 745 7.98 -25.80 -11.93
C GLN A 745 9.29 -25.16 -12.45
N PRO A 746 10.33 -25.00 -11.61
CA PRO A 746 11.51 -24.21 -11.95
C PRO A 746 12.37 -24.76 -13.09
N HIS A 747 12.25 -26.06 -13.39
CA HIS A 747 12.99 -26.69 -14.50
C HIS A 747 12.62 -26.07 -15.86
N LEU A 748 11.38 -25.59 -16.03
CA LEU A 748 10.90 -24.92 -17.23
C LEU A 748 11.61 -23.58 -17.50
N ILE A 749 12.25 -22.97 -16.49
CA ILE A 749 13.10 -21.78 -16.66
C ILE A 749 14.28 -22.11 -17.60
N GLN A 750 14.82 -23.33 -17.55
CA GLN A 750 15.92 -23.75 -18.43
C GLN A 750 15.44 -24.08 -19.86
N ARG A 751 14.26 -24.70 -20.01
CA ARG A 751 13.65 -25.02 -21.32
C ARG A 751 13.20 -23.76 -22.07
N PHE A 752 12.50 -22.83 -21.38
CA PHE A 752 11.86 -21.67 -22.01
C PHE A 752 12.53 -20.32 -21.76
N GLY A 753 13.45 -20.16 -20.80
CA GLY A 753 13.83 -18.84 -20.27
C GLY A 753 14.47 -17.84 -21.25
N LYS A 754 14.85 -18.26 -22.47
CA LYS A 754 15.24 -17.34 -23.56
C LYS A 754 14.05 -16.74 -24.33
N LYS A 755 12.86 -17.35 -24.23
CA LYS A 755 11.59 -16.94 -24.86
C LYS A 755 10.59 -16.33 -23.87
N LEU A 756 10.91 -16.26 -22.57
CA LEU A 756 9.99 -15.76 -21.55
C LEU A 756 9.99 -14.22 -21.49
N PRO A 757 8.81 -13.57 -21.33
CA PRO A 757 8.72 -12.12 -21.30
C PRO A 757 9.03 -11.56 -19.90
N TRP A 758 10.31 -11.62 -19.49
CA TRP A 758 10.77 -11.25 -18.13
C TRP A 758 10.42 -9.82 -17.67
N ARG A 759 10.09 -8.91 -18.60
CA ARG A 759 9.68 -7.52 -18.34
C ARG A 759 8.15 -7.30 -18.29
N LEU A 760 7.34 -8.27 -18.69
CA LEU A 760 5.87 -8.17 -18.69
C LEU A 760 5.35 -7.99 -17.26
N LYS A 761 4.31 -7.18 -17.06
CA LYS A 761 3.79 -6.81 -15.73
C LYS A 761 2.35 -7.23 -15.52
N ASP A 762 2.06 -7.75 -14.32
CA ASP A 762 0.71 -8.04 -13.84
C ASP A 762 -0.06 -6.77 -13.41
N LYS A 763 -1.33 -6.91 -13.01
CA LYS A 763 -2.16 -5.79 -12.48
C LYS A 763 -1.63 -5.20 -11.16
N HIS A 764 -0.58 -5.77 -10.56
CA HIS A 764 0.15 -5.24 -9.41
C HIS A 764 1.54 -4.70 -9.80
N GLY A 765 1.86 -4.61 -11.09
CA GLY A 765 3.16 -4.16 -11.61
C GLY A 765 4.30 -5.17 -11.45
N GLN A 766 4.03 -6.37 -10.92
CA GLN A 766 5.03 -7.40 -10.69
C GLN A 766 5.38 -8.09 -12.01
N THR A 767 6.67 -8.43 -12.17
CA THR A 767 7.19 -9.18 -13.33
C THR A 767 7.42 -10.65 -12.99
N PRO A 768 7.64 -11.56 -13.95
CA PRO A 768 8.01 -12.95 -13.68
C PRO A 768 9.20 -13.08 -12.72
N LEU A 769 10.25 -12.27 -12.90
CA LEU A 769 11.41 -12.26 -12.00
C LEU A 769 11.05 -11.76 -10.59
N PHE A 770 10.12 -10.79 -10.48
CA PHE A 770 9.62 -10.29 -9.19
C PHE A 770 8.87 -11.39 -8.43
N ALA A 771 8.03 -12.18 -9.11
CA ALA A 771 7.34 -13.33 -8.52
C ALA A 771 8.32 -14.41 -8.03
N LEU A 772 9.33 -14.76 -8.83
CA LEU A 772 10.38 -15.69 -8.41
C LEU A 772 11.17 -15.17 -7.19
N CYS A 773 11.62 -13.90 -7.21
CA CYS A 773 12.32 -13.29 -6.07
C CYS A 773 11.48 -13.25 -4.78
N ARG A 774 10.14 -13.21 -4.89
CA ARG A 774 9.19 -13.24 -3.76
C ARG A 774 9.02 -14.65 -3.17
N SER A 775 9.30 -15.72 -3.91
CA SER A 775 9.10 -17.12 -3.49
C SER A 775 10.22 -17.68 -2.58
N TYR A 776 10.60 -16.93 -1.55
CA TYR A 776 11.76 -17.23 -0.69
C TYR A 776 11.68 -18.56 0.10
N ASP A 777 10.48 -19.08 0.33
CA ASP A 777 10.26 -20.38 0.99
C ASP A 777 10.50 -21.59 0.05
N HIS A 778 10.79 -21.37 -1.24
CA HIS A 778 10.94 -22.46 -2.21
C HIS A 778 12.26 -23.24 -2.03
N ARG A 779 12.18 -24.58 -2.02
CA ARG A 779 13.34 -25.49 -1.80
C ARG A 779 14.53 -25.24 -2.74
N GLN A 780 14.29 -24.76 -3.96
CA GLN A 780 15.32 -24.45 -4.96
C GLN A 780 15.52 -22.93 -5.17
N TYR A 781 15.11 -22.08 -4.22
CA TYR A 781 15.07 -20.61 -4.38
C TYR A 781 16.36 -20.02 -4.95
N HIS A 782 17.53 -20.35 -4.36
CA HIS A 782 18.81 -19.82 -4.83
C HIS A 782 19.08 -20.14 -6.31
N SER A 783 19.00 -21.42 -6.72
CA SER A 783 19.30 -21.84 -8.10
C SER A 783 18.25 -21.35 -9.10
N MET A 784 16.99 -21.28 -8.68
CA MET A 784 15.87 -20.78 -9.47
C MET A 784 16.04 -19.28 -9.77
N VAL A 785 16.27 -18.46 -8.75
CA VAL A 785 16.45 -17.01 -8.90
C VAL A 785 17.76 -16.70 -9.63
N ASP A 786 18.83 -17.47 -9.42
CA ASP A 786 20.08 -17.29 -10.15
C ASP A 786 19.93 -17.57 -11.66
N THR A 787 19.29 -18.69 -12.01
CA THR A 787 19.00 -19.04 -13.41
C THR A 787 18.09 -17.99 -14.05
N ALA A 788 17.07 -17.52 -13.34
CA ALA A 788 16.15 -16.49 -13.81
C ALA A 788 16.83 -15.12 -14.01
N MET A 789 17.65 -14.65 -13.07
CA MET A 789 18.41 -13.40 -13.23
C MET A 789 19.38 -13.48 -14.42
N SER A 790 20.06 -14.62 -14.57
CA SER A 790 21.02 -14.85 -15.66
C SER A 790 20.35 -14.86 -17.03
N LEU A 791 19.17 -15.47 -17.15
CA LEU A 791 18.40 -15.49 -18.40
C LEU A 791 17.68 -14.16 -18.67
N ALA A 792 17.12 -13.50 -17.66
CA ALA A 792 16.56 -12.16 -17.80
C ALA A 792 17.61 -11.17 -18.34
N MET A 793 18.83 -11.18 -17.79
CA MET A 793 19.96 -10.39 -18.26
C MET A 793 20.33 -10.72 -19.72
N ALA A 794 20.36 -11.99 -20.09
CA ALA A 794 20.62 -12.41 -21.48
C ALA A 794 19.52 -11.96 -22.45
N THR A 795 18.25 -12.01 -22.06
CA THR A 795 17.11 -11.53 -22.87
C THR A 795 16.97 -10.01 -22.91
N GLN A 796 17.64 -9.27 -22.02
CA GLN A 796 17.52 -7.81 -21.94
C GLN A 796 18.10 -7.09 -23.17
N GLY A 797 19.03 -7.72 -23.90
CA GLY A 797 19.43 -7.38 -25.28
C GLY A 797 20.61 -6.40 -25.44
N ASP A 798 21.05 -5.73 -24.37
CA ASP A 798 22.05 -4.65 -24.42
C ASP A 798 23.44 -5.01 -23.87
N GLY A 799 23.62 -6.24 -23.39
CA GLY A 799 24.87 -6.72 -22.80
C GLY A 799 25.28 -6.02 -21.49
N GLN A 800 24.39 -5.25 -20.87
CA GLN A 800 24.62 -4.59 -19.58
C GLN A 800 24.22 -5.49 -18.39
N PRO A 801 24.64 -5.17 -17.16
CA PRO A 801 24.07 -5.77 -15.95
C PRO A 801 22.54 -5.60 -15.91
N LEU A 802 21.85 -6.59 -15.33
CA LEU A 802 20.39 -6.62 -15.24
C LEU A 802 19.80 -5.33 -14.66
N HIS A 803 18.86 -4.72 -15.38
CA HIS A 803 18.23 -3.44 -15.03
C HIS A 803 17.11 -3.60 -14.00
N LEU A 804 17.39 -3.31 -12.73
CA LEU A 804 16.38 -3.46 -11.65
C LEU A 804 15.32 -2.34 -11.64
N ASP A 805 15.51 -1.28 -12.43
CA ASP A 805 14.53 -0.23 -12.70
C ASP A 805 13.38 -0.68 -13.62
N ASP A 806 13.54 -1.77 -14.39
CA ASP A 806 12.43 -2.40 -15.12
C ASP A 806 11.52 -3.20 -14.14
N HIS A 807 12.12 -3.86 -13.14
CA HIS A 807 11.46 -4.79 -12.20
C HIS A 807 10.91 -4.12 -10.93
N VAL A 808 10.01 -3.14 -11.11
CA VAL A 808 9.37 -2.36 -10.03
C VAL A 808 7.84 -2.56 -10.02
N ASP A 809 7.26 -2.83 -8.85
CA ASP A 809 5.81 -3.03 -8.67
C ASP A 809 4.99 -1.72 -8.67
N ALA A 810 3.66 -1.85 -8.70
CA ALA A 810 2.71 -0.73 -8.66
C ALA A 810 2.63 -0.01 -7.29
N LYS A 811 3.58 -0.26 -6.38
CA LYS A 811 3.75 0.42 -5.09
C LYS A 811 5.17 1.01 -4.94
N GLY A 812 5.95 1.04 -6.03
CA GLY A 812 7.33 1.54 -6.07
C GLY A 812 8.37 0.61 -5.46
N ASN A 813 8.06 -0.65 -5.13
CA ASN A 813 9.03 -1.60 -4.58
C ASN A 813 9.91 -2.16 -5.71
N THR A 814 11.23 -2.07 -5.55
CA THR A 814 12.23 -2.76 -6.38
C THR A 814 12.50 -4.18 -5.86
N LEU A 815 13.24 -5.02 -6.60
CA LEU A 815 13.63 -6.36 -6.11
C LEU A 815 14.35 -6.33 -4.74
N LEU A 816 15.14 -5.28 -4.46
CA LEU A 816 15.82 -5.09 -3.16
C LEU A 816 14.84 -4.84 -1.99
N HIS A 817 13.59 -4.46 -2.26
CA HIS A 817 12.56 -4.29 -1.21
C HIS A 817 11.86 -5.61 -0.83
N ILE A 818 11.92 -6.64 -1.69
CA ILE A 818 11.17 -7.90 -1.49
C ILE A 818 12.04 -9.11 -1.14
N VAL A 819 13.32 -9.11 -1.53
CA VAL A 819 14.23 -10.23 -1.27
C VAL A 819 14.59 -10.27 0.21
N VAL A 820 14.30 -11.40 0.85
CA VAL A 820 14.59 -11.64 2.28
C VAL A 820 15.99 -12.25 2.47
N ASP A 821 16.47 -13.04 1.51
CA ASP A 821 17.75 -13.76 1.61
C ASP A 821 18.98 -12.83 1.42
N PRO A 822 19.95 -12.84 2.35
CA PRO A 822 21.15 -12.03 2.22
C PRO A 822 22.04 -12.43 1.03
N LYS A 823 22.07 -13.70 0.57
CA LYS A 823 22.95 -14.10 -0.55
C LYS A 823 22.45 -13.52 -1.88
N VAL A 824 21.15 -13.65 -2.16
CA VAL A 824 20.52 -13.03 -3.33
C VAL A 824 20.63 -11.51 -3.27
N THR A 825 20.42 -10.88 -2.10
CA THR A 825 20.64 -9.43 -1.95
C THR A 825 22.09 -9.02 -2.26
N ILE A 826 23.10 -9.72 -1.73
CA ILE A 826 24.51 -9.44 -2.06
C ILE A 826 24.77 -9.64 -3.56
N LYS A 827 24.13 -10.62 -4.22
CA LYS A 827 24.25 -10.82 -5.67
C LYS A 827 23.63 -9.66 -6.46
N LEU A 828 22.42 -9.24 -6.11
CA LEU A 828 21.73 -8.09 -6.72
C LEU A 828 22.56 -6.79 -6.57
N LEU A 829 23.14 -6.55 -5.39
CA LEU A 829 23.99 -5.38 -5.13
C LEU A 829 25.26 -5.37 -6.00
N ARG A 830 25.90 -6.53 -6.20
CA ARG A 830 27.21 -6.63 -6.86
C ARG A 830 27.16 -6.83 -8.38
N HIS A 831 26.08 -7.42 -8.91
CA HIS A 831 26.01 -7.90 -10.30
C HIS A 831 24.83 -7.36 -11.10
N CYS A 832 23.96 -6.54 -10.52
CA CYS A 832 22.83 -5.91 -11.21
C CYS A 832 22.90 -4.39 -11.10
N ASP A 833 22.25 -3.68 -12.03
CA ASP A 833 22.19 -2.22 -12.02
C ASP A 833 21.07 -1.76 -11.09
N ALA A 834 21.46 -1.35 -9.87
CA ALA A 834 20.55 -1.05 -8.77
C ALA A 834 20.72 0.39 -8.25
N ASP A 835 19.61 1.09 -8.01
CA ASP A 835 19.60 2.13 -6.97
C ASP A 835 19.31 1.47 -5.61
N VAL A 836 20.34 1.39 -4.78
CA VAL A 836 20.27 0.78 -3.44
C VAL A 836 19.46 1.66 -2.47
N ASN A 837 19.33 2.96 -2.77
CA ASN A 837 18.58 3.93 -1.98
C ASN A 837 17.20 4.25 -2.57
N ALA A 838 16.77 3.52 -3.60
CA ALA A 838 15.46 3.68 -4.21
C ALA A 838 14.36 3.63 -3.13
N THR A 839 13.37 4.52 -3.25
CA THR A 839 12.26 4.60 -2.30
C THR A 839 10.94 4.22 -2.93
N ASN A 840 10.18 3.36 -2.26
CA ASN A 840 8.79 3.07 -2.61
C ASN A 840 7.83 4.23 -2.28
N ASP A 841 6.54 4.10 -2.59
CA ASP A 841 5.53 5.16 -2.43
C ASP A 841 5.45 5.75 -1.01
N LYS A 842 5.80 4.95 0.00
CA LYS A 842 5.78 5.34 1.43
C LYS A 842 7.11 5.97 1.89
N ARG A 843 8.00 6.25 0.94
CA ARG A 843 9.39 6.66 1.11
C ARG A 843 10.24 5.69 1.95
N PHE A 844 9.90 4.40 1.96
CA PHE A 844 10.78 3.39 2.55
C PHE A 844 11.84 2.97 1.52
N THR A 845 13.09 2.84 1.96
CA THR A 845 14.19 2.20 1.21
C THR A 845 14.26 0.70 1.54
N PRO A 846 15.04 -0.12 0.80
CA PRO A 846 15.32 -1.52 1.15
C PRO A 846 15.76 -1.71 2.61
N LEU A 847 16.64 -0.82 3.10
CA LEU A 847 17.12 -0.85 4.48
C LEU A 847 16.00 -0.58 5.49
N MET A 848 15.12 0.38 5.22
CA MET A 848 13.96 0.66 6.08
C MET A 848 12.97 -0.50 6.12
N VAL A 849 12.77 -1.20 5.00
CA VAL A 849 11.96 -2.43 4.96
C VAL A 849 12.62 -3.52 5.82
N GLY A 850 13.92 -3.78 5.62
CA GLY A 850 14.68 -4.75 6.43
C GLY A 850 14.57 -4.49 7.94
N SER A 851 14.81 -3.26 8.37
CA SER A 851 14.72 -2.85 9.78
C SER A 851 13.29 -2.93 10.35
N LYS A 852 12.28 -2.49 9.59
CA LYS A 852 10.87 -2.49 10.03
C LYS A 852 10.31 -3.90 10.24
N TYR A 853 10.80 -4.89 9.49
CA TYR A 853 10.37 -6.29 9.56
C TYR A 853 11.42 -7.20 10.25
N GLY A 854 12.34 -6.64 11.02
CA GLY A 854 13.29 -7.40 11.84
C GLY A 854 14.27 -8.30 11.08
N ARG A 855 14.50 -8.04 9.79
CA ARG A 855 15.33 -8.90 8.92
C ARG A 855 16.82 -8.58 9.11
N ILE A 856 17.37 -9.01 10.25
CA ILE A 856 18.74 -8.69 10.69
C ILE A 856 19.81 -8.98 9.64
N ASP A 857 19.81 -10.14 9.00
CA ASP A 857 20.87 -10.46 8.02
C ASP A 857 20.71 -9.73 6.67
N LEU A 858 19.48 -9.34 6.31
CA LEU A 858 19.24 -8.42 5.19
C LEU A 858 19.79 -7.02 5.52
N VAL A 859 19.57 -6.54 6.75
CA VAL A 859 20.14 -5.28 7.25
C VAL A 859 21.68 -5.33 7.24
N ARG A 860 22.29 -6.45 7.67
CA ARG A 860 23.76 -6.65 7.58
C ARG A 860 24.27 -6.65 6.14
N ALA A 861 23.57 -7.33 5.23
CA ALA A 861 23.92 -7.38 3.80
C ALA A 861 23.86 -6.00 3.13
N LEU A 862 22.83 -5.20 3.43
CA LEU A 862 22.70 -3.83 2.93
C LEU A 862 23.72 -2.88 3.57
N PHE A 863 23.93 -2.94 4.88
CA PHE A 863 24.89 -2.08 5.60
C PHE A 863 26.33 -2.28 5.09
N GLY A 864 26.67 -3.47 4.59
CA GLY A 864 27.97 -3.77 3.99
C GLY A 864 28.25 -3.11 2.63
N ASP A 865 27.26 -2.45 2.00
CA ASP A 865 27.45 -1.73 0.73
C ASP A 865 27.70 -0.23 0.97
N PRO A 866 28.85 0.33 0.53
CA PRO A 866 29.21 1.73 0.80
C PRO A 866 28.32 2.76 0.06
N ARG A 867 27.35 2.32 -0.75
CA ARG A 867 26.35 3.19 -1.40
C ARG A 867 25.12 3.44 -0.52
N VAL A 868 24.89 2.67 0.55
CA VAL A 868 23.68 2.78 1.38
C VAL A 868 23.71 4.02 2.28
N ASP A 869 22.69 4.88 2.16
CA ASP A 869 22.54 6.04 3.04
C ASP A 869 21.62 5.73 4.23
N LEU A 870 22.26 5.41 5.37
CA LEU A 870 21.61 5.22 6.68
C LEU A 870 20.78 6.44 7.15
N THR A 871 20.95 7.61 6.53
CA THR A 871 20.43 8.89 7.01
C THR A 871 19.13 9.35 6.32
N LEU A 872 18.68 8.60 5.31
CA LEU A 872 17.39 8.79 4.65
C LEU A 872 16.21 8.60 5.60
N LYS A 873 15.05 9.15 5.24
CA LYS A 873 13.87 9.22 6.12
C LYS A 873 12.56 8.98 5.37
N ASP A 874 11.62 8.31 6.02
CA ASP A 874 10.26 8.11 5.51
C ASP A 874 9.44 9.41 5.49
N VAL A 875 8.18 9.35 5.02
CA VAL A 875 7.25 10.50 4.96
C VAL A 875 7.03 11.15 6.35
N ARG A 876 7.22 10.41 7.45
CA ARG A 876 7.07 10.91 8.83
C ARG A 876 8.39 11.46 9.40
N GLY A 877 9.48 11.39 8.63
CA GLY A 877 10.81 11.84 9.06
C GLY A 877 11.57 10.84 9.91
N LEU A 878 11.23 9.55 9.88
CA LEU A 878 11.89 8.46 10.63
C LEU A 878 12.95 7.76 9.77
N SER A 879 14.11 7.48 10.36
CA SER A 879 15.21 6.71 9.75
C SER A 879 15.00 5.19 9.89
N ALA A 880 15.82 4.39 9.20
CA ALA A 880 15.75 2.93 9.30
C ALA A 880 15.89 2.39 10.74
N VAL A 881 16.66 3.06 11.62
CA VAL A 881 16.80 2.66 13.04
C VAL A 881 15.56 3.03 13.86
N GLU A 882 14.90 4.14 13.56
CA GLU A 882 13.67 4.56 14.25
C GLU A 882 12.41 3.83 13.75
N LEU A 883 12.51 3.15 12.60
CA LEU A 883 11.47 2.27 12.06
C LEU A 883 11.57 0.83 12.59
N ALA A 884 12.70 0.45 13.18
CA ALA A 884 12.89 -0.84 13.82
C ALA A 884 12.08 -0.90 15.13
N LYS A 885 11.06 -1.77 15.16
CA LYS A 885 10.25 -2.02 16.36
C LYS A 885 11.11 -2.57 17.49
N ASP A 886 11.92 -3.56 17.19
CA ASP A 886 12.56 -4.43 18.17
C ASP A 886 13.91 -3.84 18.62
N ASP A 887 14.20 -3.93 19.92
CA ASP A 887 15.44 -3.40 20.49
C ASP A 887 16.69 -4.08 19.90
N ASP A 888 16.63 -5.38 19.60
CA ASP A 888 17.74 -6.14 19.03
C ASP A 888 18.15 -5.65 17.64
N VAL A 889 17.18 -5.24 16.82
CA VAL A 889 17.43 -4.70 15.48
C VAL A 889 18.10 -3.32 15.58
N ARG A 890 17.65 -2.49 16.53
CA ARG A 890 18.28 -1.20 16.84
C ARG A 890 19.69 -1.39 17.39
N ASN A 891 19.86 -2.28 18.36
CA ASN A 891 21.15 -2.63 18.95
C ASN A 891 22.12 -3.17 17.90
N ARG A 892 21.68 -4.03 16.97
CA ARG A 892 22.52 -4.58 15.90
C ARG A 892 22.92 -3.55 14.85
N ILE A 893 22.04 -2.62 14.47
CA ILE A 893 22.46 -1.50 13.60
C ILE A 893 23.45 -0.61 14.35
N ASP A 894 23.21 -0.38 15.65
CA ASP A 894 24.14 0.37 16.49
C ASP A 894 25.52 -0.35 16.58
N ASP A 895 25.56 -1.70 16.64
CA ASP A 895 26.81 -2.48 16.60
C ASP A 895 27.51 -2.40 15.24
N LEU A 896 26.76 -2.39 14.13
CA LEU A 896 27.34 -2.26 12.78
C LEU A 896 27.99 -0.89 12.59
N VAL A 897 27.41 0.18 13.15
CA VAL A 897 28.03 1.51 13.18
C VAL A 897 29.30 1.50 14.04
N LEU A 898 29.27 0.88 15.22
CA LEU A 898 30.44 0.73 16.11
C LEU A 898 31.59 0.01 15.40
N LEU A 899 31.31 -1.12 14.74
CA LEU A 899 32.30 -1.92 14.01
C LEU A 899 32.77 -1.27 12.71
N SER A 900 32.05 -0.27 12.18
CA SER A 900 32.53 0.58 11.08
C SER A 900 33.56 1.64 11.52
N THR A 901 33.66 1.94 12.83
CA THR A 901 34.68 2.83 13.39
C THR A 901 35.99 2.05 13.60
N PRO A 902 37.14 2.53 13.08
CA PRO A 902 38.43 1.91 13.32
C PRO A 902 38.77 1.90 14.82
N ALA A 903 39.37 0.81 15.28
CA ALA A 903 39.81 0.65 16.65
C ALA A 903 40.92 1.65 17.02
N GLY A 904 40.95 2.05 18.30
CA GLY A 904 42.02 2.83 18.89
C GLY A 904 43.30 2.02 19.12
N LYS A 905 44.31 2.66 19.73
CA LYS A 905 45.61 2.03 20.06
C LYS A 905 45.43 0.77 20.92
N ASP A 906 44.40 0.74 21.77
CA ASP A 906 44.09 -0.34 22.71
C ASP A 906 43.26 -1.49 22.09
N GLY A 907 43.08 -1.51 20.77
CA GLY A 907 42.24 -2.51 20.07
C GLY A 907 40.73 -2.37 20.29
N ARG A 908 40.27 -1.38 21.05
CA ARG A 908 38.86 -1.07 21.29
C ARG A 908 38.31 -0.07 20.27
N SER A 909 37.08 -0.27 19.79
CA SER A 909 36.32 0.76 19.06
C SER A 909 35.31 1.41 20.00
N THR A 910 35.27 2.74 20.08
CA THR A 910 34.33 3.49 20.93
C THR A 910 33.74 4.67 20.16
N THR A 911 32.41 4.86 20.19
CA THR A 911 31.74 5.97 19.48
C THR A 911 30.32 6.26 20.01
N VAL A 912 29.85 7.51 19.83
CA VAL A 912 28.44 7.90 20.02
C VAL A 912 27.63 7.47 18.80
N VAL A 913 27.10 6.26 18.89
CA VAL A 913 26.43 5.59 17.77
C VAL A 913 25.13 6.28 17.36
N ARG A 914 24.30 6.68 18.33
CA ARG A 914 22.93 7.17 18.07
C ARG A 914 22.50 8.21 19.10
N SER A 915 21.70 9.17 18.66
CA SER A 915 21.02 10.17 19.49
C SER A 915 19.50 10.05 19.33
N PHE A 916 18.75 10.28 20.40
CA PHE A 916 17.28 10.24 20.36
C PHE A 916 16.64 11.18 21.38
N PHE A 917 15.37 11.52 21.15
CA PHE A 917 14.54 12.31 22.06
C PHE A 917 13.87 11.40 23.09
N VAL A 918 13.80 11.84 24.35
CA VAL A 918 13.06 11.16 25.43
C VAL A 918 11.73 11.88 25.69
N GLU A 919 10.80 11.23 26.39
CA GLU A 919 9.44 11.76 26.60
C GLU A 919 9.41 13.05 27.44
N ASP A 920 10.39 13.21 28.33
CA ASP A 920 10.70 14.38 29.17
C ASP A 920 11.19 15.61 28.38
N ALA A 921 11.31 15.51 27.05
CA ALA A 921 11.95 16.51 26.18
C ALA A 921 13.45 16.75 26.46
N THR A 922 14.15 15.76 26.99
CA THR A 922 15.62 15.70 26.96
C THR A 922 16.13 14.97 25.72
N VAL A 923 17.45 15.04 25.52
CA VAL A 923 18.18 14.24 24.54
C VAL A 923 19.00 13.20 25.29
N ARG A 924 19.00 11.95 24.78
CA ARG A 924 19.96 10.93 25.21
C ARG A 924 20.78 10.41 24.04
N PHE A 925 22.05 10.14 24.34
CA PHE A 925 23.04 9.59 23.43
C PHE A 925 23.37 8.16 23.84
N VAL A 926 23.42 7.27 22.86
CA VAL A 926 23.85 5.87 23.01
C VAL A 926 25.33 5.80 22.65
N LEU A 927 26.13 5.50 23.66
CA LEU A 927 27.57 5.35 23.60
C LEU A 927 27.89 3.86 23.66
N LYS A 928 28.64 3.34 22.70
CA LYS A 928 29.09 1.94 22.72
C LYS A 928 30.62 1.87 22.70
N SER A 929 31.17 0.92 23.46
CA SER A 929 32.58 0.53 23.39
C SER A 929 32.67 -0.98 23.15
N GLY A 930 33.38 -1.39 22.09
CA GLY A 930 33.59 -2.77 21.72
C GLY A 930 35.04 -3.18 21.97
N ALA A 931 35.24 -4.22 22.76
CA ALA A 931 36.54 -4.85 23.01
C ALA A 931 36.56 -6.26 22.43
N GLN A 932 37.61 -6.60 21.68
CA GLN A 932 37.80 -7.94 21.14
C GLN A 932 38.44 -8.86 22.19
N ASN A 933 37.81 -10.00 22.44
CA ASN A 933 38.29 -11.02 23.37
C ASN A 933 39.29 -11.97 22.69
N PRO A 934 40.15 -12.68 23.46
CA PRO A 934 41.09 -13.67 22.90
C PRO A 934 40.43 -14.80 22.10
N ASN A 935 39.14 -15.07 22.32
CA ASN A 935 38.35 -16.05 21.56
C ASN A 935 37.74 -15.49 20.25
N GLY A 936 38.09 -14.26 19.85
CA GLY A 936 37.60 -13.60 18.65
C GLY A 936 36.20 -12.98 18.76
N SER A 937 35.46 -13.21 19.85
CA SER A 937 34.20 -12.51 20.11
C SER A 937 34.44 -11.02 20.46
N ILE A 938 33.44 -10.18 20.26
CA ILE A 938 33.50 -8.75 20.62
C ILE A 938 32.45 -8.48 21.70
N THR A 939 32.91 -8.19 22.91
CA THR A 939 32.06 -7.69 24.01
C THR A 939 31.81 -6.21 23.82
N VAL A 940 30.54 -5.81 23.83
CA VAL A 940 30.11 -4.42 23.61
C VAL A 940 29.42 -3.89 24.86
N THR A 941 30.04 -2.92 25.55
CA THR A 941 29.35 -2.13 26.57
C THR A 941 28.47 -1.08 25.91
N THR A 942 27.34 -0.75 26.55
CA THR A 942 26.41 0.28 26.05
C THR A 942 25.99 1.19 27.20
N CYS A 943 26.39 2.46 27.14
CA CYS A 943 26.05 3.49 28.11
C CYS A 943 25.08 4.51 27.49
N ARG A 944 24.28 5.17 28.34
CA ARG A 944 23.33 6.23 27.95
C ARG A 944 23.69 7.52 28.65
N ARG A 945 23.76 8.64 27.91
CA ARG A 945 24.21 9.94 28.43
C ARG A 945 23.32 11.11 27.99
N SER A 946 23.15 12.13 28.84
CA SER A 946 22.60 13.45 28.45
C SER A 946 23.70 14.37 27.91
N VAL A 947 23.40 15.63 27.55
CA VAL A 947 24.45 16.63 27.23
C VAL A 947 25.19 17.08 28.49
N ALA A 948 24.48 17.29 29.60
CA ALA A 948 25.05 17.74 30.87
C ALA A 948 26.09 16.75 31.44
N ASP A 949 25.94 15.46 31.14
CA ASP A 949 26.92 14.43 31.54
C ASP A 949 28.30 14.70 30.92
N PHE A 950 28.35 15.22 29.68
CA PHE A 950 29.60 15.58 28.99
C PHE A 950 30.17 16.91 29.52
N GLU A 951 29.30 17.86 29.84
CA GLU A 951 29.69 19.13 30.47
C GLU A 951 30.31 18.86 31.85
N ASN A 952 29.69 17.99 32.65
CA ASN A 952 30.23 17.53 33.92
C ASN A 952 31.56 16.79 33.76
N LEU A 953 31.67 15.84 32.81
CA LEU A 953 32.95 15.19 32.49
C LEU A 953 34.04 16.21 32.16
N ALA A 954 33.73 17.25 31.37
CA ALA A 954 34.70 18.28 31.03
C ALA A 954 35.08 19.14 32.25
N ASN A 955 34.10 19.50 33.09
CA ASN A 955 34.35 20.24 34.34
C ASN A 955 35.24 19.43 35.30
N TRP A 956 34.99 18.13 35.47
CA TRP A 956 35.81 17.25 36.30
C TRP A 956 37.24 17.10 35.76
N LEU A 957 37.42 16.82 34.46
CA LEU A 957 38.74 16.70 33.83
C LEU A 957 39.54 18.01 33.90
N SER A 958 38.90 19.18 33.72
CA SER A 958 39.56 20.48 33.90
C SER A 958 39.85 20.85 35.36
N THR A 959 39.22 20.17 36.31
CA THR A 959 39.52 20.30 37.75
C THR A 959 40.72 19.44 38.15
N GLU A 960 40.76 18.17 37.73
CA GLU A 960 41.87 17.25 38.01
C GLU A 960 43.15 17.61 37.21
N CYS A 961 43.03 17.97 35.93
CA CYS A 961 44.14 18.27 35.03
C CYS A 961 44.10 19.72 34.49
N PRO A 962 44.25 20.75 35.34
CA PRO A 962 44.03 22.15 34.96
C PRO A 962 45.14 22.75 34.07
N ALA A 963 46.17 21.97 33.74
CA ALA A 963 47.22 22.31 32.77
C ALA A 963 46.85 21.91 31.33
N SER A 964 46.01 20.89 31.18
CA SER A 964 45.74 20.22 29.91
C SER A 964 44.79 20.99 29.01
N TRP A 965 44.90 20.80 27.69
CA TRP A 965 43.91 21.38 26.77
C TRP A 965 42.60 20.60 26.75
N LEU A 966 41.46 21.31 26.79
CA LEU A 966 40.15 20.67 26.77
C LEU A 966 39.13 21.51 25.99
N PRO A 967 38.41 20.95 24.99
CA PRO A 967 37.37 21.68 24.28
C PRO A 967 36.16 21.96 25.18
N SER A 968 36.07 23.17 25.73
CA SER A 968 35.05 23.61 26.70
C SER A 968 33.78 24.23 26.09
N HIS A 969 33.65 24.24 24.76
CA HIS A 969 32.58 24.95 24.05
C HIS A 969 31.27 24.15 23.92
N PHE A 970 30.64 23.85 25.07
CA PHE A 970 29.38 23.11 25.16
C PHE A 970 28.10 23.93 24.93
N ASN A 971 28.20 25.21 24.51
CA ASN A 971 27.04 26.07 24.18
C ASN A 971 26.37 25.64 22.85
N LEU A 972 25.80 24.43 22.88
CA LEU A 972 25.18 23.70 21.79
C LEU A 972 23.71 24.14 21.68
N PRO A 973 23.21 24.52 20.48
CA PRO A 973 21.81 24.92 20.34
C PRO A 973 20.87 23.77 20.72
N SER A 974 19.81 24.08 21.47
CA SER A 974 18.84 23.07 21.90
C SER A 974 18.00 22.57 20.71
N PRO A 975 17.85 21.25 20.49
CA PRO A 975 16.88 20.70 19.55
C PRO A 975 15.44 21.12 19.85
N PHE A 976 15.11 21.45 21.11
CA PHE A 976 13.75 21.70 21.58
C PHE A 976 13.30 23.16 21.49
N LEU A 977 14.03 24.04 20.79
CA LEU A 977 13.60 25.43 20.51
C LEU A 977 12.16 25.51 19.96
N LEU A 978 11.71 24.51 19.19
CA LEU A 978 10.29 24.29 18.87
C LEU A 978 9.84 22.92 19.40
N PRO A 979 9.29 22.82 20.64
CA PRO A 979 9.01 21.52 21.28
C PRO A 979 7.97 20.64 20.58
N SER A 980 7.10 21.22 19.74
CA SER A 980 6.11 20.46 18.96
C SER A 980 6.72 19.77 17.73
N LYS A 981 7.87 20.25 17.24
CA LYS A 981 8.66 19.63 16.17
C LYS A 981 10.17 19.84 16.41
N PRO A 982 10.78 19.09 17.35
CA PRO A 982 12.19 19.28 17.71
C PRO A 982 13.16 19.02 16.55
N SER A 983 14.26 19.78 16.49
CA SER A 983 15.20 19.74 15.36
C SER A 983 16.04 18.46 15.35
N ARG A 984 15.86 17.69 14.27
CA ARG A 984 16.56 16.44 13.97
C ARG A 984 17.88 16.70 13.21
N ALA A 985 18.07 17.92 12.68
CA ALA A 985 19.33 18.45 12.19
C ALA A 985 20.25 18.86 13.36
N THR A 986 19.75 19.66 14.31
CA THR A 986 20.50 20.03 15.52
C THR A 986 20.88 18.80 16.33
N LEU A 987 19.93 17.88 16.60
CA LEU A 987 20.20 16.63 17.33
C LEU A 987 21.42 15.85 16.76
N ARG A 988 21.50 15.74 15.43
CA ARG A 988 22.59 15.06 14.71
C ARG A 988 23.91 15.83 14.80
N ASP A 989 23.85 17.16 14.71
CA ASP A 989 25.01 18.03 14.83
C ASP A 989 25.62 17.94 16.24
N THR A 990 24.76 17.95 17.28
CA THR A 990 25.16 17.65 18.66
C THR A 990 25.81 16.27 18.77
N GLN A 991 25.18 15.21 18.22
CA GLN A 991 25.75 13.85 18.26
C GLN A 991 27.18 13.80 17.68
N ILE A 992 27.40 14.40 16.51
CA ILE A 992 28.70 14.34 15.84
C ILE A 992 29.74 15.22 16.55
N ARG A 993 29.35 16.36 17.13
CA ARG A 993 30.25 17.19 17.98
C ARG A 993 30.70 16.43 19.22
N LEU A 994 29.77 15.74 19.89
CA LEU A 994 30.04 14.95 21.08
C LEU A 994 30.86 13.67 20.79
N ASP A 995 30.65 13.02 19.64
CA ASP A 995 31.51 11.92 19.18
C ASP A 995 32.95 12.41 18.90
N ASN A 996 33.11 13.57 18.26
CA ASN A 996 34.42 14.17 18.03
C ASN A 996 35.13 14.59 19.33
N PHE A 997 34.39 15.01 20.36
CA PHE A 997 34.94 15.27 21.70
C PHE A 997 35.51 13.97 22.31
N PHE A 998 34.78 12.85 22.29
CA PHE A 998 35.33 11.56 22.75
C PHE A 998 36.51 11.06 21.93
N ARG A 999 36.48 11.18 20.59
CA ARG A 999 37.63 10.83 19.75
C ARG A 999 38.86 11.70 20.08
N SER A 1000 38.65 12.95 20.46
CA SER A 1000 39.72 13.84 20.94
C SER A 1000 40.29 13.34 22.28
N LEU A 1001 39.46 13.03 23.28
CA LEU A 1001 39.91 12.47 24.57
C LEU A 1001 40.67 11.14 24.39
N LEU A 1002 40.16 10.22 23.56
CA LEU A 1002 40.78 8.92 23.24
C LEU A 1002 42.08 9.02 22.42
N THR A 1003 42.48 10.21 21.97
CA THR A 1003 43.75 10.48 21.28
C THR A 1003 44.63 11.51 22.02
N HIS A 1004 44.15 12.04 23.15
CA HIS A 1004 44.84 13.03 23.96
C HIS A 1004 45.98 12.39 24.75
N GLY A 1005 47.13 13.07 24.87
CA GLY A 1005 48.27 12.57 25.64
C GLY A 1005 47.88 12.20 27.08
N THR A 1006 47.33 13.17 27.81
CA THR A 1006 46.91 13.03 29.21
C THR A 1006 45.59 12.25 29.41
N PHE A 1007 44.55 12.52 28.62
CA PHE A 1007 43.21 11.97 28.90
C PHE A 1007 42.91 10.57 28.34
N ALA A 1008 43.69 10.04 27.38
CA ALA A 1008 43.38 8.75 26.76
C ALA A 1008 43.43 7.57 27.75
N THR A 1009 44.27 7.66 28.79
CA THR A 1009 44.41 6.65 29.85
C THR A 1009 43.70 7.02 31.16
N HIS A 1010 42.97 8.14 31.20
CA HIS A 1010 42.40 8.68 32.45
C HIS A 1010 41.21 7.84 32.94
N GLU A 1011 41.23 7.42 34.21
CA GLU A 1011 40.20 6.53 34.79
C GLU A 1011 38.77 7.03 34.57
N MET A 1012 38.51 8.30 34.85
CA MET A 1012 37.17 8.92 34.73
C MET A 1012 36.64 8.94 33.28
N VAL A 1013 37.52 8.96 32.28
CA VAL A 1013 37.13 8.83 30.86
C VAL A 1013 36.64 7.41 30.58
N TRP A 1014 37.33 6.39 31.12
CA TRP A 1014 36.94 4.99 30.95
C TRP A 1014 35.75 4.57 31.83
N GLU A 1015 35.64 5.09 33.05
CA GLU A 1015 34.45 4.96 33.91
C GLU A 1015 33.22 5.50 33.18
N PHE A 1016 33.34 6.67 32.56
CA PHE A 1016 32.29 7.25 31.72
C PHE A 1016 31.92 6.36 30.52
N PHE A 1017 32.88 5.65 29.91
CA PHE A 1017 32.63 4.72 28.78
C PHE A 1017 32.07 3.34 29.17
N LEU A 1018 32.29 2.89 30.41
CA LEU A 1018 32.08 1.49 30.80
C LEU A 1018 31.01 1.29 31.89
N VAL A 1019 30.81 2.27 32.78
CA VAL A 1019 29.81 2.17 33.86
C VAL A 1019 28.47 2.73 33.36
N PRO A 1020 27.34 1.98 33.44
CA PRO A 1020 26.05 2.46 32.92
C PRO A 1020 25.54 3.74 33.59
N GLU A 1021 25.70 3.85 34.90
CA GLU A 1021 25.18 4.93 35.76
C GLU A 1021 26.35 5.66 36.44
N LEU A 1022 26.22 6.97 36.65
CA LEU A 1022 27.27 7.83 37.22
C LEU A 1022 26.66 8.73 38.29
N ASP A 1023 27.23 8.72 39.49
CA ASP A 1023 26.89 9.67 40.56
C ASP A 1023 27.68 10.97 40.35
N ALA A 1024 26.99 12.03 39.93
CA ALA A 1024 27.63 13.29 39.60
C ALA A 1024 28.19 14.04 40.81
N ASP A 1025 27.62 13.86 42.00
CA ASP A 1025 28.06 14.56 43.22
C ASP A 1025 29.28 13.86 43.82
N MET A 1026 29.26 12.53 43.89
CA MET A 1026 30.41 11.72 44.31
C MET A 1026 31.62 11.92 43.38
N LEU A 1027 31.40 11.94 42.06
CA LEU A 1027 32.47 12.22 41.08
C LEU A 1027 33.00 13.66 41.21
N THR A 1028 32.13 14.64 41.47
CA THR A 1028 32.54 16.02 41.73
C THR A 1028 33.41 16.14 42.99
N GLU A 1029 33.07 15.43 44.07
CA GLU A 1029 33.89 15.43 45.29
C GLU A 1029 35.23 14.70 45.09
N ARG A 1030 35.21 13.53 44.42
CA ARG A 1030 36.43 12.78 44.06
C ARG A 1030 37.40 13.64 43.25
N SER A 1031 36.88 14.38 42.26
CA SER A 1031 37.67 15.28 41.41
C SER A 1031 38.32 16.41 42.21
N LYS A 1032 37.61 16.99 43.19
CA LYS A 1032 38.16 18.05 44.06
C LYS A 1032 39.28 17.52 44.95
N ARG A 1033 39.06 16.41 45.66
CA ARG A 1033 40.07 15.79 46.54
C ARG A 1033 41.33 15.39 45.77
N LYS A 1034 41.19 14.96 44.51
CA LYS A 1034 42.33 14.70 43.60
C LYS A 1034 43.05 15.97 43.17
N ALA A 1035 42.33 17.03 42.82
CA ALA A 1035 42.92 18.32 42.46
C ALA A 1035 43.69 18.96 43.63
N GLU A 1036 43.18 18.78 44.86
CA GLU A 1036 43.85 19.15 46.12
C GLU A 1036 45.13 18.34 46.33
N ALA A 1037 45.06 17.01 46.31
CA ALA A 1037 46.25 16.14 46.46
C ALA A 1037 47.33 16.43 45.39
N ARG A 1038 46.92 16.73 44.15
CA ARG A 1038 47.83 17.15 43.08
C ARG A 1038 48.57 18.45 43.42
N VAL A 1039 47.94 19.44 44.08
CA VAL A 1039 48.61 20.69 44.48
C VAL A 1039 49.73 20.43 45.48
N ASP A 1040 49.60 19.42 46.34
CA ASP A 1040 50.65 19.04 47.28
C ASP A 1040 51.76 18.22 46.60
N ASN A 1041 51.41 17.15 45.88
CA ASN A 1041 52.38 16.32 45.14
C ASN A 1041 53.30 17.15 44.21
N LEU A 1042 52.74 18.16 43.52
CA LEU A 1042 53.52 19.01 42.60
C LEU A 1042 54.70 19.74 43.25
N LYS A 1043 54.71 19.93 44.58
CA LYS A 1043 55.81 20.57 45.31
C LYS A 1043 57.00 19.63 45.52
N ASP A 1044 56.72 18.33 45.58
CA ASP A 1044 57.72 17.27 45.75
C ASP A 1044 58.20 16.75 44.38
N ASP A 1045 57.30 16.70 43.39
CA ASP A 1045 57.57 16.17 42.04
C ASP A 1045 58.31 17.16 41.09
N TYR A 1046 58.20 18.48 41.30
CA TYR A 1046 58.70 19.50 40.35
C TYR A 1046 59.54 20.62 41.00
N GLU A 1047 60.74 20.83 40.46
CA GLU A 1047 61.59 21.98 40.81
C GLU A 1047 60.91 23.32 40.40
N PRO A 1048 60.76 24.30 41.31
CA PRO A 1048 60.11 25.57 41.01
C PRO A 1048 60.89 26.44 39.99
N VAL A 1049 60.19 26.91 38.95
CA VAL A 1049 60.76 27.92 38.03
C VAL A 1049 61.11 29.20 38.79
N LEU A 1050 62.36 29.67 38.66
CA LEU A 1050 62.80 30.91 39.30
C LEU A 1050 62.21 32.14 38.60
N THR A 1051 62.02 33.24 39.33
CA THR A 1051 61.47 34.48 38.77
C THR A 1051 62.32 35.06 37.63
N SER A 1052 63.62 34.76 37.58
CA SER A 1052 64.54 35.06 36.47
C SER A 1052 64.29 34.25 35.19
N GLU A 1053 63.70 33.06 35.29
CA GLU A 1053 63.55 32.09 34.19
C GLU A 1053 62.18 32.18 33.49
N THR A 1054 61.22 32.88 34.11
CA THR A 1054 59.85 33.04 33.60
C THR A 1054 59.78 33.50 32.14
N HIS A 1055 60.72 34.35 31.70
CA HIS A 1055 60.82 34.84 30.32
C HIS A 1055 61.06 33.73 29.28
N GLU A 1056 61.70 32.61 29.65
CA GLU A 1056 61.83 31.45 28.74
C GLU A 1056 60.48 30.77 28.52
N VAL A 1057 59.67 30.66 29.57
CA VAL A 1057 58.31 30.12 29.50
C VAL A 1057 57.40 31.03 28.66
N GLU A 1058 57.53 32.36 28.80
CA GLU A 1058 56.81 33.33 27.96
C GLU A 1058 57.19 33.22 26.48
N ASN A 1059 58.49 33.12 26.17
CA ASN A 1059 58.99 32.91 24.81
C ASN A 1059 58.42 31.61 24.18
N PHE A 1060 58.47 30.50 24.91
CA PHE A 1060 57.91 29.22 24.47
C PHE A 1060 56.40 29.33 24.20
N VAL A 1061 55.64 29.91 25.13
CA VAL A 1061 54.19 30.09 25.01
C VAL A 1061 53.81 31.03 23.86
N ALA A 1062 54.58 32.09 23.63
CA ALA A 1062 54.37 33.00 22.51
C ALA A 1062 54.58 32.30 21.15
N TYR A 1063 55.67 31.53 21.01
CA TYR A 1063 55.95 30.74 19.81
C TYR A 1063 54.86 29.69 19.54
N ALA A 1064 54.50 28.89 20.57
CA ALA A 1064 53.45 27.89 20.47
C ALA A 1064 52.10 28.49 20.06
N LYS A 1065 51.71 29.63 20.67
CA LYS A 1065 50.47 30.35 20.32
C LYS A 1065 50.43 30.78 18.86
N ASP A 1066 51.53 31.25 18.28
CA ASP A 1066 51.53 31.72 16.89
C ASP A 1066 51.45 30.57 15.87
N GLN A 1067 52.17 29.48 16.10
CA GLN A 1067 52.07 28.27 15.26
C GLN A 1067 50.62 27.75 15.21
N ILE A 1068 49.99 27.61 16.38
CA ILE A 1068 48.60 27.14 16.49
C ILE A 1068 47.63 28.19 15.93
N ARG A 1069 47.94 29.49 15.99
CA ARG A 1069 47.14 30.58 15.37
C ARG A 1069 47.11 30.45 13.85
N GLY A 1070 48.24 30.14 13.21
CA GLY A 1070 48.31 29.83 11.78
C GLY A 1070 47.38 28.67 11.40
N ILE A 1071 47.53 27.52 12.08
CA ILE A 1071 46.72 26.31 11.82
C ILE A 1071 45.23 26.60 12.05
N THR A 1072 44.88 27.23 13.17
CA THR A 1072 43.48 27.58 13.53
C THR A 1072 42.82 28.45 12.46
N GLN A 1073 43.53 29.47 11.94
CA GLN A 1073 43.00 30.32 10.87
C GLN A 1073 42.85 29.57 9.54
N ALA A 1074 43.83 28.72 9.17
CA ALA A 1074 43.74 27.89 7.97
C ALA A 1074 42.54 26.93 8.04
N THR A 1075 42.36 26.23 9.16
CA THR A 1075 41.25 25.30 9.36
C THR A 1075 39.89 26.01 9.37
N LYS A 1076 39.78 27.20 9.98
CA LYS A 1076 38.53 28.01 9.92
C LYS A 1076 38.21 28.46 8.48
N LYS A 1077 39.22 28.82 7.66
CA LYS A 1077 39.04 29.10 6.21
C LYS A 1077 38.55 27.87 5.45
N VAL A 1078 39.11 26.68 5.71
CA VAL A 1078 38.65 25.41 5.11
C VAL A 1078 37.20 25.10 5.48
N ASN A 1079 36.83 25.21 6.76
CA ASN A 1079 35.46 24.97 7.23
C ASN A 1079 34.44 25.91 6.55
N ARG A 1080 34.77 27.20 6.37
CA ARG A 1080 33.93 28.14 5.61
C ARG A 1080 33.79 27.75 4.14
N ALA A 1081 34.89 27.34 3.49
CA ALA A 1081 34.85 26.91 2.09
C ALA A 1081 34.02 25.62 1.88
N VAL A 1082 34.16 24.64 2.78
CA VAL A 1082 33.35 23.40 2.77
C VAL A 1082 31.87 23.72 3.02
N ASN A 1083 31.53 24.59 3.97
CA ASN A 1083 30.15 24.99 4.21
C ASN A 1083 29.55 25.77 3.04
N ARG A 1084 30.29 26.70 2.42
CA ARG A 1084 29.88 27.34 1.16
C ARG A 1084 29.56 26.30 0.09
N ARG A 1085 30.38 25.25 -0.07
CA ARG A 1085 30.11 24.18 -1.04
C ARG A 1085 28.88 23.36 -0.68
N ARG A 1086 28.67 23.03 0.60
CA ARG A 1086 27.48 22.31 1.10
C ARG A 1086 26.19 23.08 0.84
N MET A 1087 26.19 24.41 1.03
CA MET A 1087 25.02 25.24 0.71
C MET A 1087 24.76 25.29 -0.81
N LEU A 1088 25.82 25.41 -1.63
CA LEU A 1088 25.68 25.41 -3.09
C LEU A 1088 25.20 24.07 -3.68
N ASP A 1089 25.59 22.94 -3.09
CA ASP A 1089 25.02 21.63 -3.45
C ASP A 1089 23.51 21.57 -3.15
N ASN A 1090 23.02 22.26 -2.11
CA ASN A 1090 21.58 22.39 -1.83
C ASN A 1090 20.89 23.34 -2.84
N ASP A 1091 21.42 24.56 -3.02
CA ASP A 1091 20.87 25.55 -3.97
C ASP A 1091 20.78 24.98 -5.40
N PHE A 1092 21.76 24.17 -5.82
CA PHE A 1092 21.74 23.51 -7.12
C PHE A 1092 20.63 22.46 -7.22
N PHE A 1093 20.36 21.69 -6.17
CA PHE A 1093 19.27 20.72 -6.17
C PHE A 1093 17.88 21.39 -6.17
N ASP A 1094 17.69 22.47 -5.41
CA ASP A 1094 16.49 23.31 -5.48
C ASP A 1094 16.29 23.84 -6.92
N ALA A 1095 17.35 24.36 -7.56
CA ALA A 1095 17.30 24.84 -8.94
C ALA A 1095 16.94 23.74 -9.95
N GLN A 1096 17.52 22.54 -9.84
CA GLN A 1096 17.17 21.41 -10.70
C GLN A 1096 15.72 20.96 -10.49
N THR A 1097 15.23 20.94 -9.24
CA THR A 1097 13.83 20.58 -8.92
C THR A 1097 12.85 21.58 -9.54
N LEU A 1098 13.16 22.88 -9.47
CA LEU A 1098 12.37 23.94 -10.13
C LEU A 1098 12.43 23.82 -11.66
N ALA A 1099 13.60 23.47 -12.22
CA ALA A 1099 13.74 23.23 -13.66
C ALA A 1099 12.90 22.03 -14.12
N VAL A 1100 12.84 20.93 -13.36
CA VAL A 1100 11.99 19.76 -13.67
C VAL A 1100 10.52 20.18 -13.78
N HIS A 1101 9.99 20.95 -12.82
CA HIS A 1101 8.60 21.43 -12.87
C HIS A 1101 8.32 22.33 -14.09
N ARG A 1102 9.31 23.10 -14.57
CA ARG A 1102 9.16 23.90 -15.80
C ARG A 1102 9.21 22.99 -17.03
N VAL A 1103 10.16 22.05 -17.09
CA VAL A 1103 10.29 21.08 -18.19
C VAL A 1103 9.06 20.18 -18.34
N SER A 1104 8.40 19.78 -17.23
CA SER A 1104 7.16 19.00 -17.27
C SER A 1104 5.94 19.73 -17.82
N THR A 1105 6.02 21.04 -18.10
CA THR A 1105 4.97 21.81 -18.80
C THR A 1105 5.22 21.97 -20.30
N LEU A 1106 6.27 21.36 -20.84
CA LEU A 1106 6.60 21.40 -22.26
C LEU A 1106 5.88 20.27 -23.00
N LEU A 1107 4.67 20.56 -23.50
CA LEU A 1107 3.77 19.59 -24.15
C LEU A 1107 4.39 18.86 -25.37
N PHE A 1108 5.45 19.42 -25.97
CA PHE A 1108 6.16 18.81 -27.10
C PHE A 1108 7.21 17.75 -26.68
N LEU A 1109 7.55 17.64 -25.40
CA LEU A 1109 8.53 16.65 -24.92
C LEU A 1109 7.86 15.31 -24.60
N PRO A 1110 8.36 14.17 -25.14
CA PRO A 1110 7.86 12.85 -24.75
C PRO A 1110 8.03 12.61 -23.24
N GLN A 1111 7.07 11.92 -22.64
CA GLN A 1111 7.06 11.65 -21.19
C GLN A 1111 8.34 10.91 -20.71
N SER A 1112 9.00 10.14 -21.58
CA SER A 1112 10.30 9.53 -21.31
C SER A 1112 11.42 10.55 -21.04
N HIS A 1113 11.42 11.68 -21.75
CA HIS A 1113 12.41 12.74 -21.59
C HIS A 1113 12.17 13.53 -20.30
N ILE A 1114 10.91 13.81 -19.98
CA ILE A 1114 10.50 14.44 -18.71
C ILE A 1114 10.91 13.53 -17.53
N THR A 1115 10.62 12.22 -17.64
CA THR A 1115 11.00 11.21 -16.63
C THR A 1115 12.51 11.05 -16.50
N ALA A 1116 13.26 11.08 -17.61
CA ALA A 1116 14.72 11.04 -17.59
C ALA A 1116 15.33 12.29 -16.92
N PHE A 1117 14.76 13.48 -17.17
CA PHE A 1117 15.23 14.71 -16.56
C PHE A 1117 14.93 14.79 -15.05
N ASP A 1118 13.76 14.31 -14.62
CA ASP A 1118 13.43 14.09 -13.21
C ASP A 1118 14.38 13.09 -12.53
N ARG A 1119 14.64 11.94 -13.16
CA ARG A 1119 15.65 10.96 -12.68
C ARG A 1119 17.03 11.61 -12.55
N TYR A 1120 17.45 12.42 -13.54
CA TYR A 1120 18.73 13.14 -13.53
C TYR A 1120 18.82 14.15 -12.37
N ALA A 1121 17.79 14.98 -12.17
CA ALA A 1121 17.76 15.97 -11.09
C ALA A 1121 17.88 15.33 -9.70
N LYS A 1122 17.22 14.19 -9.50
CA LYS A 1122 17.26 13.41 -8.24
C LYS A 1122 18.67 12.93 -7.84
N LEU A 1123 19.60 12.78 -8.79
CA LEU A 1123 21.00 12.39 -8.52
C LEU A 1123 21.81 13.46 -7.76
N PHE A 1124 21.29 14.68 -7.68
CA PHE A 1124 21.92 15.79 -6.97
C PHE A 1124 21.38 15.99 -5.55
N LEU A 1125 20.38 15.20 -5.12
CA LEU A 1125 19.77 15.26 -3.78
C LEU A 1125 20.84 15.31 -2.66
N PRO A 1126 20.86 16.34 -1.79
CA PRO A 1126 21.84 16.45 -0.72
C PRO A 1126 21.61 15.44 0.41
N THR A 1127 22.51 14.45 0.54
CA THR A 1127 22.48 13.47 1.63
C THR A 1127 23.11 14.02 2.92
N LYS A 1128 22.50 13.73 4.09
CA LYS A 1128 23.02 14.16 5.41
C LYS A 1128 24.26 13.37 5.83
N SER A 1129 24.60 12.30 5.09
CA SER A 1129 25.83 11.48 5.14
C SER A 1129 26.94 11.93 4.18
N SER A 1130 26.74 12.99 3.39
CA SER A 1130 27.66 13.36 2.30
C SER A 1130 29.14 13.55 2.73
N PRO A 1131 30.12 13.20 1.87
CA PRO A 1131 31.55 13.33 2.20
C PRO A 1131 31.97 14.74 2.65
N TRP A 1132 31.37 15.79 2.08
CA TRP A 1132 31.59 17.18 2.51
C TRP A 1132 31.18 17.44 3.97
N ALA A 1133 30.15 16.76 4.48
CA ALA A 1133 29.76 16.87 5.89
C ALA A 1133 30.79 16.20 6.81
N ALA A 1134 31.28 15.01 6.48
CA ALA A 1134 32.35 14.33 7.23
C ALA A 1134 33.65 15.15 7.25
N LEU A 1135 34.02 15.75 6.10
CA LEU A 1135 35.18 16.64 5.98
C LEU A 1135 35.02 17.89 6.85
N TYR A 1136 33.83 18.52 6.86
CA TYR A 1136 33.52 19.63 7.77
C TYR A 1136 33.66 19.24 9.24
N TYR A 1137 33.08 18.12 9.68
CA TYR A 1137 33.13 17.75 11.10
C TYR A 1137 34.54 17.41 11.58
N THR A 1138 35.37 16.81 10.73
CA THR A 1138 36.77 16.50 11.09
C THR A 1138 37.59 17.78 11.24
N PHE A 1139 37.52 18.72 10.28
CA PHE A 1139 38.19 20.01 10.40
C PHE A 1139 37.53 20.95 11.43
N HIS A 1140 36.26 20.78 11.77
CA HIS A 1140 35.66 21.44 12.93
C HIS A 1140 36.30 20.93 14.22
N SER A 1141 36.48 19.61 14.37
CA SER A 1141 37.18 19.03 15.52
C SER A 1141 38.62 19.57 15.64
N THR A 1142 39.36 19.60 14.53
CA THR A 1142 40.71 20.21 14.48
C THR A 1142 40.71 21.69 14.90
N ALA A 1143 39.76 22.50 14.43
CA ALA A 1143 39.65 23.90 14.83
C ALA A 1143 39.19 24.10 16.29
N SER A 1144 38.47 23.13 16.86
CA SER A 1144 38.02 23.15 18.25
C SER A 1144 39.14 22.77 19.22
N THR A 1145 39.95 21.76 18.86
CA THR A 1145 41.13 21.37 19.65
C THR A 1145 42.24 22.41 19.54
N SER A 1146 42.49 22.99 18.36
CA SER A 1146 43.48 24.06 18.21
C SER A 1146 43.12 25.32 19.03
N SER A 1147 41.84 25.71 19.08
CA SER A 1147 41.39 26.79 19.96
C SER A 1147 41.38 26.41 21.45
N ALA A 1148 41.20 25.13 21.81
CA ALA A 1148 41.37 24.67 23.19
C ALA A 1148 42.82 24.81 23.70
N ILE A 1149 43.81 24.44 22.88
CA ILE A 1149 45.23 24.60 23.22
C ILE A 1149 45.60 26.08 23.37
N GLN A 1150 45.06 26.96 22.52
CA GLN A 1150 45.23 28.42 22.66
C GLN A 1150 44.68 28.96 24.00
N VAL A 1151 43.63 28.34 24.55
CA VAL A 1151 43.09 28.68 25.87
C VAL A 1151 43.99 28.14 26.99
N ALA A 1152 44.43 26.88 26.91
CA ALA A 1152 45.34 26.28 27.89
C ALA A 1152 46.67 27.04 27.99
N LEU A 1153 47.25 27.45 26.86
CA LEU A 1153 48.46 28.28 26.78
C LEU A 1153 48.29 29.70 27.38
N ASN A 1154 47.13 30.08 27.91
CA ASN A 1154 46.99 31.28 28.75
C ASN A 1154 47.33 31.03 30.23
N ARG A 1155 47.30 29.77 30.70
CA ARG A 1155 47.60 29.45 32.11
C ARG A 1155 49.01 29.88 32.54
N PRO A 1156 50.11 29.65 31.77
CA PRO A 1156 51.44 30.09 32.19
C PRO A 1156 51.53 31.61 32.41
N ALA A 1157 50.91 32.42 31.55
CA ALA A 1157 50.88 33.87 31.71
C ALA A 1157 50.09 34.32 32.96
N TYR A 1158 49.02 33.61 33.31
CA TYR A 1158 48.31 33.83 34.58
C TYR A 1158 49.17 33.45 35.79
N LEU A 1159 49.87 32.32 35.74
CA LEU A 1159 50.77 31.87 36.81
C LEU A 1159 51.93 32.84 37.02
N ILE A 1160 52.58 33.30 35.94
CA ILE A 1160 53.66 34.31 36.00
C ILE A 1160 53.14 35.63 36.57
N GLY A 1161 51.92 36.07 36.18
CA GLY A 1161 51.26 37.22 36.79
C GLY A 1161 51.01 37.07 38.30
N SER A 1162 50.64 35.86 38.75
CA SER A 1162 50.47 35.51 40.17
C SER A 1162 51.81 35.43 40.91
N MET A 1163 52.84 34.85 40.31
CA MET A 1163 54.21 34.84 40.86
C MET A 1163 54.73 36.26 41.05
N ALA A 1164 54.55 37.13 40.05
CA ALA A 1164 54.88 38.55 40.16
C ALA A 1164 54.03 39.30 41.20
N ALA A 1165 52.83 38.83 41.54
CA ALA A 1165 52.04 39.35 42.66
C ALA A 1165 52.54 38.85 44.02
N ALA A 1166 52.90 37.58 44.14
CA ALA A 1166 53.51 36.97 45.33
C ALA A 1166 54.87 37.61 45.65
N GLN A 1167 55.75 37.77 44.65
CA GLN A 1167 57.03 38.47 44.79
C GLN A 1167 56.84 39.89 45.35
N ARG A 1168 55.96 40.70 44.74
CA ARG A 1168 55.62 42.04 45.24
C ARG A 1168 54.98 42.03 46.64
N SER A 1169 54.42 40.91 47.11
CA SER A 1169 53.97 40.75 48.50
C SER A 1169 55.14 40.51 49.45
N ILE A 1170 56.08 39.64 49.08
CA ILE A 1170 57.34 39.41 49.78
C ILE A 1170 58.11 40.74 49.90
N ASP A 1171 58.32 41.43 48.78
CA ASP A 1171 59.06 42.70 48.73
C ASP A 1171 58.45 43.73 49.69
N ARG A 1172 57.12 43.93 49.64
CA ARG A 1172 56.40 44.84 50.56
C ARG A 1172 56.57 44.46 52.02
N SER A 1173 56.45 43.17 52.36
CA SER A 1173 56.57 42.70 53.74
C SER A 1173 57.99 42.92 54.30
N MET A 1174 59.01 42.67 53.47
CA MET A 1174 60.42 42.97 53.78
C MET A 1174 60.67 44.47 53.90
N ASP A 1175 60.03 45.29 53.07
CA ASP A 1175 60.10 46.75 53.15
C ASP A 1175 59.42 47.33 54.40
N THR A 1176 58.38 46.67 54.94
CA THR A 1176 57.84 47.03 56.26
C THR A 1176 58.73 46.61 57.42
N LEU A 1177 59.41 45.46 57.31
CA LEU A 1177 60.35 44.96 58.32
C LEU A 1177 61.64 45.80 58.38
N SER A 1178 62.18 46.23 57.24
CA SER A 1178 63.34 47.13 57.20
C SER A 1178 63.03 48.49 57.83
N ARG A 1179 61.80 48.99 57.66
CA ARG A 1179 61.32 50.26 58.24
C ARG A 1179 60.96 50.17 59.72
N SER A 1180 60.50 49.02 60.23
CA SER A 1180 60.27 48.81 61.67
C SER A 1180 61.57 48.70 62.47
N SER A 1181 62.65 48.26 61.83
CA SER A 1181 63.99 48.20 62.43
C SER A 1181 64.59 49.57 62.80
N THR A 1182 64.14 50.68 62.20
CA THR A 1182 64.80 52.00 62.28
C THR A 1182 64.16 53.04 63.21
N SER A 1183 63.13 52.68 63.99
CA SER A 1183 62.50 53.62 64.94
C SER A 1183 63.30 53.73 66.25
N GLY A 1184 63.70 54.96 66.64
CA GLY A 1184 64.73 55.19 67.67
C GLY A 1184 64.24 55.65 69.06
N LEU A 1185 65.13 55.44 70.05
CA LEU A 1185 65.21 56.03 71.41
C LEU A 1185 64.01 55.98 72.39
N PHE A 1186 62.78 55.74 71.95
CA PHE A 1186 61.60 55.58 72.84
C PHE A 1186 61.01 54.15 72.82
N ALA A 1187 61.78 53.15 72.40
CA ALA A 1187 61.28 51.82 72.04
C ALA A 1187 60.78 50.94 73.21
N ASN A 1188 61.30 51.11 74.42
CA ASN A 1188 61.14 50.16 75.54
C ASN A 1188 59.72 50.10 76.17
N LEU A 1189 58.73 50.82 75.64
CA LEU A 1189 57.35 50.84 76.15
C LEU A 1189 56.37 49.95 75.36
N PHE A 1190 56.75 49.44 74.20
CA PHE A 1190 55.87 48.64 73.31
C PHE A 1190 56.60 47.47 72.62
N GLU A 1191 57.64 46.91 73.26
CA GLU A 1191 58.53 45.93 72.63
C GLU A 1191 57.81 44.63 72.19
N ASP A 1192 56.89 44.10 73.01
CA ASP A 1192 56.11 42.90 72.65
C ASP A 1192 55.14 43.17 71.49
N SER A 1193 54.50 44.34 71.47
CA SER A 1193 53.66 44.78 70.35
C SER A 1193 54.45 45.00 69.06
N LYS A 1194 55.75 45.32 69.16
CA LYS A 1194 56.66 45.37 68.02
C LYS A 1194 56.99 43.94 67.55
N LYS A 1195 57.45 43.05 68.45
CA LYS A 1195 57.79 41.65 68.12
C LYS A 1195 56.61 40.92 67.48
N GLY A 1196 55.42 40.95 68.09
CA GLY A 1196 54.23 40.31 67.52
C GLY A 1196 53.82 40.86 66.15
N ARG A 1197 54.11 42.14 65.86
CA ARG A 1197 53.90 42.71 64.53
C ARG A 1197 54.96 42.26 63.52
N GLU A 1198 56.23 42.19 63.94
CA GLU A 1198 57.33 41.72 63.10
C GLU A 1198 57.21 40.21 62.81
N GLU A 1199 56.77 39.40 63.77
CA GLU A 1199 56.39 37.99 63.57
C GLU A 1199 55.22 37.82 62.59
N VAL A 1200 54.20 38.69 62.65
CA VAL A 1200 53.06 38.66 61.71
C VAL A 1200 53.48 39.05 60.29
N GLU A 1201 54.34 40.07 60.10
CA GLU A 1201 54.85 40.39 58.77
C GLU A 1201 55.85 39.35 58.24
N TRP A 1202 56.68 38.74 59.10
CA TRP A 1202 57.51 37.57 58.75
C TRP A 1202 56.66 36.35 58.37
N GLY A 1203 55.56 36.11 59.09
CA GLY A 1203 54.61 35.03 58.78
C GLY A 1203 53.96 35.21 57.42
N LYS A 1204 53.57 36.45 57.06
CA LYS A 1204 53.10 36.79 55.71
C LYS A 1204 54.20 36.61 54.66
N ALA A 1205 55.42 37.08 54.92
CA ALA A 1205 56.55 36.93 54.00
C ALA A 1205 56.86 35.45 53.72
N ALA A 1206 56.90 34.62 54.77
CA ALA A 1206 57.13 33.18 54.66
C ALA A 1206 55.97 32.44 53.96
N LYS A 1207 54.72 32.88 54.16
CA LYS A 1207 53.56 32.36 53.41
C LYS A 1207 53.65 32.72 51.93
N ALA A 1208 53.94 33.98 51.60
CA ALA A 1208 54.09 34.46 50.23
C ALA A 1208 55.28 33.80 49.49
N ARG A 1209 56.36 33.42 50.21
CA ARG A 1209 57.46 32.61 49.66
C ARG A 1209 57.01 31.19 49.28
N ARG A 1210 56.32 30.49 50.20
CA ARG A 1210 55.75 29.15 49.90
C ARG A 1210 54.71 29.19 48.77
N GLU A 1211 53.94 30.27 48.67
CA GLU A 1211 53.03 30.51 47.55
C GLU A 1211 53.78 30.74 46.24
N LEU A 1212 54.88 31.49 46.25
CA LEU A 1212 55.74 31.70 45.08
C LEU A 1212 56.41 30.39 44.62
N GLU A 1213 56.96 29.61 45.54
CA GLU A 1213 57.56 28.29 45.29
C GLU A 1213 56.52 27.32 44.68
N SER A 1214 55.33 27.23 45.28
CA SER A 1214 54.24 26.38 44.78
C SER A 1214 53.71 26.83 43.41
N LEU A 1215 53.70 28.13 43.11
CA LEU A 1215 53.35 28.66 41.80
C LEU A 1215 54.44 28.40 40.76
N GLY A 1216 55.73 28.44 41.15
CA GLY A 1216 56.86 28.09 40.31
C GLY A 1216 56.87 26.61 39.92
N ALA A 1217 56.54 25.72 40.86
CA ALA A 1217 56.38 24.28 40.59
C ALA A 1217 55.20 24.02 39.63
N GLU A 1218 54.04 24.66 39.86
CA GLU A 1218 52.91 24.56 38.92
C GLU A 1218 53.24 25.17 37.54
N LEU A 1219 54.06 26.23 37.47
CA LEU A 1219 54.56 26.77 36.20
C LEU A 1219 55.43 25.75 35.46
N ARG A 1220 56.31 25.02 36.16
CA ARG A 1220 57.14 23.97 35.55
C ARG A 1220 56.29 22.81 35.01
N TYR A 1221 55.36 22.32 35.82
CA TYR A 1221 54.39 21.29 35.43
C TYR A 1221 53.56 21.70 34.21
N THR A 1222 53.02 22.92 34.21
CA THR A 1222 52.21 23.43 33.07
C THR A 1222 53.04 23.65 31.81
N GLN A 1223 54.31 24.05 31.93
CA GLN A 1223 55.23 24.16 30.79
C GLN A 1223 55.48 22.78 30.13
N GLN A 1224 55.81 21.76 30.92
CA GLN A 1224 56.09 20.41 30.42
C GLN A 1224 54.82 19.77 29.82
N THR A 1225 53.71 19.78 30.56
CA THR A 1225 52.41 19.25 30.10
C THR A 1225 51.98 19.89 28.77
N ALA A 1226 52.10 21.22 28.64
CA ALA A 1226 51.75 21.92 27.41
C ALA A 1226 52.69 21.63 26.23
N ALA A 1227 53.96 21.27 26.48
CA ALA A 1227 54.90 20.86 25.44
C ALA A 1227 54.59 19.45 24.92
N ASP A 1228 54.38 18.49 25.83
CA ASP A 1228 54.09 17.09 25.48
C ASP A 1228 52.73 16.96 24.77
N GLU A 1229 51.69 17.62 25.30
CA GLU A 1229 50.36 17.63 24.68
C GLU A 1229 50.35 18.32 23.30
N LEU A 1230 51.17 19.36 23.11
CA LEU A 1230 51.33 20.02 21.82
C LEU A 1230 52.06 19.13 20.82
N ALA A 1231 53.10 18.40 21.24
CA ALA A 1231 53.80 17.44 20.38
C ALA A 1231 52.86 16.33 19.91
N VAL A 1232 52.10 15.71 20.83
CA VAL A 1232 51.09 14.68 20.50
C VAL A 1232 50.02 15.23 19.56
N TRP A 1233 49.49 16.44 19.82
CA TRP A 1233 48.50 17.06 18.94
C TRP A 1233 49.05 17.43 17.56
N GLN A 1234 50.33 17.82 17.47
CA GLN A 1234 50.98 18.18 16.21
C GLN A 1234 51.04 16.98 15.25
N ASP A 1235 51.40 15.79 15.76
CA ASP A 1235 51.36 14.55 14.96
C ASP A 1235 49.92 14.09 14.69
N GLU A 1236 49.05 14.08 15.70
CA GLU A 1236 47.68 13.56 15.57
C GLU A 1236 46.82 14.37 14.60
N HIS A 1237 46.90 15.71 14.59
CA HIS A 1237 46.10 16.50 13.64
C HIS A 1237 46.59 16.35 12.19
N VAL A 1238 47.90 16.17 11.96
CA VAL A 1238 48.46 15.85 10.63
C VAL A 1238 48.01 14.46 10.18
N ARG A 1239 48.03 13.47 11.08
CA ARG A 1239 47.56 12.10 10.83
C ARG A 1239 46.07 12.08 10.47
N ALA A 1240 45.24 12.73 11.30
CA ALA A 1240 43.80 12.86 11.10
C ALA A 1240 43.45 13.64 9.83
N GLY A 1241 44.14 14.75 9.55
CA GLY A 1241 43.93 15.54 8.33
C GLY A 1241 44.26 14.77 7.06
N ARG A 1242 45.35 13.99 7.05
CA ARG A 1242 45.69 13.08 5.93
C ARG A 1242 44.62 12.02 5.72
N GLU A 1243 44.12 11.37 6.77
CA GLU A 1243 43.08 10.34 6.62
C GLU A 1243 41.72 10.94 6.24
N ALA A 1244 41.34 12.10 6.77
CA ALA A 1244 40.13 12.82 6.39
C ALA A 1244 40.07 13.08 4.87
N LEU A 1245 41.21 13.46 4.26
CA LEU A 1245 41.33 13.65 2.82
C LEU A 1245 41.23 12.32 2.04
N ARG A 1246 41.77 11.20 2.54
CA ARG A 1246 41.62 9.87 1.92
C ARG A 1246 40.18 9.37 1.98
N VAL A 1247 39.53 9.48 3.14
CA VAL A 1247 38.11 9.12 3.34
C VAL A 1247 37.21 9.98 2.46
N PHE A 1248 37.47 11.29 2.41
CA PHE A 1248 36.76 12.21 1.52
C PHE A 1248 36.92 11.83 0.05
N ALA A 1249 38.14 11.60 -0.44
CA ALA A 1249 38.39 11.21 -1.83
C ALA A 1249 37.71 9.89 -2.20
N ARG A 1250 37.76 8.87 -1.32
CA ARG A 1250 37.05 7.60 -1.48
C ARG A 1250 35.53 7.81 -1.54
N GLY A 1251 34.97 8.56 -0.59
CA GLY A 1251 33.53 8.83 -0.51
C GLY A 1251 33.00 9.63 -1.70
N VAL A 1252 33.76 10.62 -2.19
CA VAL A 1252 33.44 11.35 -3.42
C VAL A 1252 33.50 10.41 -4.63
N ALA A 1253 34.54 9.59 -4.77
CA ALA A 1253 34.64 8.63 -5.87
C ALA A 1253 33.46 7.62 -5.91
N VAL A 1254 32.96 7.18 -4.75
CA VAL A 1254 31.72 6.37 -4.68
C VAL A 1254 30.49 7.19 -5.09
N LYS A 1255 30.34 8.43 -4.57
CA LYS A 1255 29.20 9.30 -4.91
C LYS A 1255 29.12 9.64 -6.39
N GLU A 1256 30.24 9.98 -7.02
CA GLU A 1256 30.26 10.30 -8.46
C GLU A 1256 30.05 9.06 -9.34
N ARG A 1257 30.46 7.86 -8.89
CA ARG A 1257 30.10 6.58 -9.57
C ARG A 1257 28.61 6.32 -9.54
N VAL A 1258 27.96 6.44 -8.37
CA VAL A 1258 26.50 6.28 -8.23
C VAL A 1258 25.74 7.32 -9.07
N ARG A 1259 26.24 8.55 -9.17
CA ARG A 1259 25.71 9.57 -10.10
C ARG A 1259 25.88 9.15 -11.56
N LEU A 1260 27.06 8.68 -11.96
CA LEU A 1260 27.32 8.24 -13.34
C LEU A 1260 26.44 7.03 -13.72
N GLU A 1261 26.25 6.07 -12.81
CA GLU A 1261 25.29 4.98 -12.94
C GLU A 1261 23.87 5.54 -13.15
N GLY A 1262 23.40 6.41 -12.24
CA GLY A 1262 22.09 7.06 -12.34
C GLY A 1262 21.88 7.86 -13.64
N MET A 1263 22.90 8.57 -14.12
CA MET A 1263 22.87 9.31 -15.40
C MET A 1263 22.73 8.35 -16.60
N ARG A 1264 23.36 7.17 -16.54
CA ARG A 1264 23.15 6.12 -17.54
C ARG A 1264 21.71 5.60 -17.49
N ARG A 1265 21.12 5.39 -16.30
CA ARG A 1265 19.70 4.98 -16.17
C ARG A 1265 18.74 6.02 -16.75
N ALA A 1266 18.98 7.30 -16.49
CA ALA A 1266 18.23 8.40 -17.10
C ALA A 1266 18.35 8.40 -18.63
N LEU A 1267 19.58 8.23 -19.16
CA LEU A 1267 19.82 8.16 -20.61
C LEU A 1267 19.17 6.93 -21.27
N ARG A 1268 19.05 5.78 -20.57
CA ARG A 1268 18.34 4.60 -21.07
C ARG A 1268 16.86 4.89 -21.36
N GLU A 1269 16.16 5.61 -20.48
CA GLU A 1269 14.73 5.92 -20.69
C GLU A 1269 14.47 6.75 -21.95
N ILE A 1270 15.42 7.61 -22.34
CA ILE A 1270 15.37 8.33 -23.63
C ILE A 1270 15.57 7.35 -24.79
N LYS A 1271 16.56 6.46 -24.70
CA LYS A 1271 16.89 5.48 -25.75
C LYS A 1271 15.79 4.44 -25.97
N LYS A 1272 15.04 4.05 -24.93
CA LYS A 1272 13.85 3.17 -24.99
C LYS A 1272 12.71 3.68 -25.90
N VAL A 1273 12.82 4.90 -26.44
CA VAL A 1273 11.81 5.54 -27.32
C VAL A 1273 12.41 5.93 -28.68
N GLN A 1274 13.67 5.57 -28.95
CA GLN A 1274 14.37 5.89 -30.21
C GLN A 1274 14.68 4.67 -31.08
N GLY A 1275 14.32 3.47 -30.62
CA GLY A 1275 14.39 2.19 -31.32
C GLY A 1275 13.33 1.25 -30.78
#